data_AF-A0A8H3EPJ0-F1
#
_entry.id   AF-A0A8H3EPJ0-F1
#
_cell.length_a   1.000
_cell.length_b   1.000
_cell.length_c   1.000
_cell.angle_alpha   90.00
_cell.angle_beta   90.00
_cell.angle_gamma   90.00
#
_symmetry.space_group_name_H-M   'P 1'
#
loop_
_entity.id
_entity.type
_entity.pdbx_description
1 polymer ?
#
loop_
_entity_poly.entity_id
_entity_poly.type
_entity_poly.pdbx_seq_one_letter_code
_entity_poly.pdbx_strand_id
1 'polypeptide(L)'
;MFGMKIKGRESDAWHKKINDTVGPRKPTDADFPWTALQNHTGYYMKKKGKLSQTQIDERLLALIQKHPSKEVAIAACAHVISTRSIRNLLVNDHRVELDSTFELQDYLQVIVATNHVNAGAVSDIESQWARCLLEHAAAGGPSRTLAQQLHDVLSLLPARVSPDLLLQDDISRLATSVCTDFAKQLENLRHKNQWMDAHTAVGWLSTVTTSNSTLQTGTRNLLDNHFPTWGAWAAWRPNIPRLRARKNNVTFAEPSLGEILCIGRTGLYEYNFACSAGHEYTALLTHFCEHKISNEVLQMLEDVQILGKPTFTTVILQCLTDHEQNTTHQGMNGIRQLLPALNDPRYVRELQCTLLIQLDARNQWLAAAMDLLVFYCELQEQTWLLVHLDRSVQQFIASGPSLTTKIQTLGVVRKSVRSTTASTPTSLSSQIDAYCKTQLIPGGTTDPNFCRLVETLIYLWQQNPDENRRELALLIADLPNTGCQFRWDCLTDITTLSDFWIITTLRALLHDESPDLGCFALLRLLASEDEPVILERWRKVLSFAIEKQHETLLHHAVTHLTTDMWFKLLGRIRVVYKRSDVIGERLYPRLFNLELHKWSQQIADYIPTLMRLESVLKHGPAMQMLLLGSTSSNNCQLLRVLDFVENSKSIFHTKLMDIITALLHIRKVEVIEDVLSVVSEASSKGAEACLRVLDSRCHVSQEMTEVVLATNLRAGDISEPDRLALRKVSRFFGINLDAEGYPSEAILKEAAKRLCEQYLRLMMEARRLESLRLSLQAVTPERISELLVRLQIEAPSALDDALASLPSTLGSLVERLSKNEVELQFPATELTKLQRFAIGAEDAEIFLVRLTLGHDGKPVKFCVHLSAESSDQTNSKSSSNGKGHTSWGVFSSDRPPHEQYCNGRPNRGVYQLSRMLWHHLRYDFISLEQTHAHMTSKLSRFGQGCVVCGLGQRRLRRTTICPSLDCQRIFSQAHVEIQLAEIWQDPPVMDLLLSMVHATASTGKLDLLTNCPASDAFAVVSMVDALPAIPTLAKHLKYCLNVHGNKFRLAQALVGYCTQYVDAASLGPGLLWACISYRGFLVSATGPQRIPSFGSNQFLLANTAPDLELAFSRHMPTPQSPAQILFHGTSLDRLHAILCQGLRVQSGTALQRHGAAHGAGIYMADEPSLAWGYATATSGGWKSSKLKDMKLLLGCELAGPKPQAPYSGIYVITDATKLAVRYIFLLGTTATMPAAKDVRLPMASVFRSLRSGTL
;
A
#
# COMPACT_ATOMS: atom_id res chain seq x y z
N MET A 1 -14.20 -32.06 32.62
CA MET A 1 -14.51 -31.28 33.84
C MET A 1 -14.43 -32.23 35.03
N PHE A 2 -13.31 -32.23 35.77
CA PHE A 2 -13.16 -32.97 37.04
C PHE A 2 -13.17 -31.94 38.18
N GLY A 3 -14.21 -31.94 39.03
CA GLY A 3 -14.38 -30.97 40.11
C GLY A 3 -13.56 -31.35 41.36
N MET A 4 -12.54 -30.55 41.67
CA MET A 4 -11.78 -30.67 42.92
C MET A 4 -12.61 -30.06 44.08
N LYS A 5 -13.11 -30.90 45.01
CA LYS A 5 -13.84 -30.44 46.21
C LYS A 5 -12.91 -29.68 47.16
N ILE A 6 -13.05 -28.36 47.22
CA ILE A 6 -12.35 -27.49 48.19
C ILE A 6 -13.00 -27.68 49.58
N LYS A 7 -12.21 -28.00 50.62
CA LYS A 7 -12.67 -28.10 52.02
C LYS A 7 -13.22 -26.73 52.49
N GLY A 8 -14.52 -26.67 52.82
CA GLY A 8 -15.25 -25.41 53.08
C GLY A 8 -14.69 -24.51 54.19
N ARG A 9 -14.27 -25.07 55.33
CA ARG A 9 -13.98 -24.30 56.56
C ARG A 9 -12.90 -23.21 56.42
N GLU A 10 -11.89 -23.41 55.59
CA GLU A 10 -10.80 -22.43 55.38
C GLU A 10 -11.09 -21.43 54.27
N SER A 11 -11.89 -21.83 53.27
CA SER A 11 -12.39 -20.93 52.23
C SER A 11 -13.41 -19.95 52.82
N ASP A 12 -14.34 -20.44 53.67
CA ASP A 12 -15.33 -19.62 54.36
C ASP A 12 -14.66 -18.58 55.29
N ALA A 13 -13.58 -18.98 55.97
CA ALA A 13 -12.78 -18.07 56.80
C ALA A 13 -12.06 -17.00 55.97
N TRP A 14 -11.63 -17.31 54.74
CA TRP A 14 -11.06 -16.31 53.84
C TRP A 14 -12.12 -15.33 53.34
N HIS A 15 -13.28 -15.81 52.88
CA HIS A 15 -14.42 -14.98 52.46
C HIS A 15 -14.84 -14.01 53.56
N LYS A 16 -14.94 -14.47 54.81
CA LYS A 16 -15.27 -13.61 55.96
C LYS A 16 -14.21 -12.53 56.20
N LYS A 17 -12.92 -12.89 56.21
CA LYS A 17 -11.83 -11.94 56.49
C LYS A 17 -11.71 -10.81 55.48
N ILE A 18 -11.87 -11.11 54.19
CA ILE A 18 -11.78 -10.06 53.16
C ILE A 18 -12.99 -9.12 53.23
N ASN A 19 -14.20 -9.63 53.50
CA ASN A 19 -15.39 -8.79 53.71
C ASN A 19 -15.26 -7.91 54.96
N ASP A 20 -14.80 -8.47 56.09
CA ASP A 20 -14.57 -7.71 57.34
C ASP A 20 -13.53 -6.59 57.14
N THR A 21 -12.55 -6.80 56.24
CA THR A 21 -11.49 -5.83 55.94
C THR A 21 -11.96 -4.71 55.02
N VAL A 22 -12.72 -5.04 53.97
CA VAL A 22 -13.23 -4.05 53.01
C VAL A 22 -14.37 -3.21 53.59
N GLY A 23 -15.33 -3.83 54.27
CA GLY A 23 -16.58 -3.17 54.64
C GLY A 23 -17.39 -2.79 53.38
N PRO A 24 -18.02 -1.60 53.32
CA PRO A 24 -18.82 -1.17 52.17
C PRO A 24 -18.01 -0.57 51.00
N ARG A 25 -16.67 -0.54 51.11
CA ARG A 25 -15.79 0.18 50.19
C ARG A 25 -15.64 -0.55 48.85
N LYS A 26 -15.55 0.20 47.76
CA LYS A 26 -15.31 -0.29 46.39
C LYS A 26 -13.88 0.03 45.93
N PRO A 27 -13.31 -0.72 44.97
CA PRO A 27 -11.97 -0.50 44.42
C PRO A 27 -11.65 0.93 43.96
N THR A 28 -12.65 1.74 43.60
CA THR A 28 -12.46 3.17 43.26
C THR A 28 -12.31 4.10 44.45
N ASP A 29 -12.60 3.65 45.67
CA ASP A 29 -12.55 4.49 46.86
C ASP A 29 -11.09 4.75 47.27
N ALA A 30 -10.78 6.00 47.64
CA ALA A 30 -9.41 6.43 47.91
C ALA A 30 -8.75 5.69 49.09
N ASP A 31 -9.54 5.16 50.03
CA ASP A 31 -9.10 4.44 51.22
C ASP A 31 -9.30 2.91 51.12
N PHE A 32 -9.44 2.36 49.90
CA PHE A 32 -9.63 0.92 49.71
C PHE A 32 -8.42 0.09 50.21
N PRO A 33 -8.62 -0.95 51.04
CA PRO A 33 -7.54 -1.59 51.81
C PRO A 33 -6.77 -2.68 51.04
N TRP A 34 -6.15 -2.31 49.91
CA TRP A 34 -5.46 -3.23 48.98
C TRP A 34 -4.48 -4.20 49.66
N THR A 35 -3.51 -3.69 50.41
CA THR A 35 -2.43 -4.49 51.02
C THR A 35 -2.97 -5.48 52.05
N ALA A 36 -4.00 -5.11 52.82
CA ALA A 36 -4.59 -5.98 53.82
C ALA A 36 -5.32 -7.16 53.16
N LEU A 37 -6.00 -6.93 52.04
CA LEU A 37 -6.67 -8.00 51.26
C LEU A 37 -5.68 -8.99 50.66
N GLN A 38 -4.60 -8.48 50.07
CA GLN A 38 -3.55 -9.32 49.51
C GLN A 38 -2.90 -10.20 50.58
N ASN A 39 -2.68 -9.66 51.78
CA ASN A 39 -2.15 -10.41 52.92
C ASN A 39 -3.06 -11.57 53.37
N HIS A 40 -4.38 -11.42 53.32
CA HIS A 40 -5.31 -12.50 53.64
C HIS A 40 -5.21 -13.65 52.65
N THR A 41 -5.07 -13.35 51.35
CA THR A 41 -4.82 -14.36 50.31
C THR A 41 -3.44 -15.00 50.47
N GLY A 42 -2.40 -14.22 50.75
CA GLY A 42 -1.06 -14.74 51.05
C GLY A 42 -1.04 -15.71 52.23
N TYR A 43 -1.78 -15.39 53.31
CA TYR A 43 -1.93 -16.29 54.47
C TYR A 43 -2.73 -17.55 54.12
N TYR A 44 -3.79 -17.43 53.33
CA TYR A 44 -4.56 -18.57 52.82
C TYR A 44 -3.67 -19.50 51.98
N MET A 45 -2.84 -18.95 51.09
CA MET A 45 -1.93 -19.72 50.23
C MET A 45 -0.80 -20.40 51.01
N LYS A 46 -0.21 -19.71 52.00
CA LYS A 46 0.84 -20.31 52.88
C LYS A 46 0.35 -21.57 53.60
N LYS A 47 -0.94 -21.65 53.95
CA LYS A 47 -1.53 -22.84 54.59
C LYS A 47 -1.78 -24.03 53.66
N LYS A 48 -1.74 -23.84 52.33
CA LYS A 48 -2.03 -24.90 51.35
C LYS A 48 -0.81 -25.66 50.84
N GLY A 49 0.40 -25.28 51.26
CA GLY A 49 1.65 -25.92 50.83
C GLY A 49 2.14 -25.46 49.45
N LYS A 50 3.13 -26.16 48.88
CA LYS A 50 3.66 -25.86 47.55
C LYS A 50 2.69 -26.37 46.47
N LEU A 51 2.04 -25.45 45.76
CA LEU A 51 1.15 -25.74 44.62
C LEU A 51 1.80 -25.26 43.32
N SER A 52 1.51 -25.90 42.20
CA SER A 52 1.92 -25.38 40.88
C SER A 52 1.09 -24.17 40.47
N GLN A 53 1.59 -23.31 39.58
CA GLN A 53 0.86 -22.10 39.16
C GLN A 53 -0.54 -22.43 38.59
N THR A 54 -0.69 -23.53 37.85
CA THR A 54 -1.99 -23.99 37.34
C THR A 54 -2.97 -24.36 38.46
N GLN A 55 -2.48 -25.02 39.52
CA GLN A 55 -3.30 -25.37 40.68
C GLN A 55 -3.65 -24.16 41.56
N ILE A 56 -2.76 -23.16 41.60
CA ILE A 56 -3.00 -21.87 42.24
C ILE A 56 -4.12 -21.14 41.49
N ASP A 57 -4.01 -21.03 40.17
CA ASP A 57 -5.00 -20.37 39.31
C ASP A 57 -6.38 -21.03 39.45
N GLU A 58 -6.49 -22.35 39.27
CA GLU A 58 -7.78 -23.08 39.40
C GLU A 58 -8.44 -22.86 40.76
N ARG A 59 -7.64 -22.84 41.84
CA ARG A 59 -8.16 -22.70 43.21
C ARG A 59 -8.59 -21.28 43.54
N LEU A 60 -7.82 -20.28 43.14
CA LEU A 60 -8.17 -18.87 43.37
C LEU A 60 -9.33 -18.43 42.47
N LEU A 61 -9.41 -18.92 41.23
CA LEU A 61 -10.57 -18.71 40.36
C LEU A 61 -11.84 -19.31 40.96
N ALA A 62 -11.77 -20.51 41.54
CA ALA A 62 -12.90 -21.11 42.24
C ALA A 62 -13.35 -20.33 43.49
N LEU A 63 -12.44 -19.61 44.17
CA LEU A 63 -12.79 -18.70 45.27
C LEU A 63 -13.48 -17.44 44.76
N ILE A 64 -12.97 -16.84 43.67
CA ILE A 64 -13.58 -15.67 43.03
C ILE A 64 -15.00 -16.01 42.54
N GLN A 65 -15.19 -17.16 41.90
CA GLN A 65 -16.50 -17.61 41.42
C GLN A 65 -17.51 -17.84 42.54
N LYS A 66 -17.09 -18.18 43.76
CA LYS A 66 -17.97 -18.40 44.92
C LYS A 66 -18.20 -17.16 45.79
N HIS A 67 -17.43 -16.10 45.60
CA HIS A 67 -17.59 -14.86 46.38
C HIS A 67 -18.76 -14.01 45.84
N PRO A 68 -19.61 -13.39 46.68
CA PRO A 68 -20.69 -12.51 46.23
C PRO A 68 -20.15 -11.24 45.52
N SER A 69 -19.24 -10.50 46.16
CA SER A 69 -18.56 -9.34 45.57
C SER A 69 -17.33 -9.77 44.76
N LYS A 70 -17.41 -9.77 43.42
CA LYS A 70 -16.33 -10.25 42.55
C LYS A 70 -15.14 -9.30 42.56
N GLU A 71 -15.40 -8.01 42.60
CA GLU A 71 -14.46 -6.90 42.67
C GLU A 71 -13.54 -6.98 43.89
N VAL A 72 -14.10 -7.32 45.06
CA VAL A 72 -13.33 -7.52 46.30
C VAL A 72 -12.49 -8.79 46.25
N ALA A 73 -13.05 -9.89 45.75
CA ALA A 73 -12.33 -11.15 45.63
C ALA A 73 -11.17 -11.07 44.62
N ILE A 74 -11.35 -10.35 43.51
CA ILE A 74 -10.32 -10.12 42.50
C ILE A 74 -9.22 -9.20 43.06
N ALA A 75 -9.57 -8.12 43.77
CA ALA A 75 -8.59 -7.27 44.45
C ALA A 75 -7.72 -8.05 45.45
N ALA A 76 -8.30 -9.04 46.13
CA ALA A 76 -7.58 -9.91 47.05
C ALA A 76 -6.72 -10.98 46.34
N CYS A 77 -7.15 -11.52 45.20
CA CYS A 77 -6.54 -12.72 44.59
C CYS A 77 -5.66 -12.48 43.35
N ALA A 78 -5.95 -11.47 42.53
CA ALA A 78 -5.42 -11.40 41.18
C ALA A 78 -3.90 -11.12 41.10
N HIS A 79 -3.26 -10.66 42.18
CA HIS A 79 -1.80 -10.53 42.28
C HIS A 79 -1.05 -11.88 42.31
N VAL A 80 -1.75 -12.99 42.62
CA VAL A 80 -1.16 -14.34 42.70
C VAL A 80 -1.55 -15.21 41.49
N ILE A 81 -2.64 -14.86 40.81
CA ILE A 81 -3.14 -15.57 39.62
C ILE A 81 -2.32 -15.16 38.40
N SER A 82 -2.04 -16.12 37.49
CA SER A 82 -1.33 -15.79 36.27
C SER A 82 -2.12 -14.80 35.38
N THR A 83 -1.39 -13.92 34.70
CA THR A 83 -1.93 -12.91 33.79
C THR A 83 -2.89 -13.49 32.75
N ARG A 84 -2.52 -14.64 32.16
CA ARG A 84 -3.33 -15.33 31.16
C ARG A 84 -4.65 -15.85 31.74
N SER A 85 -4.62 -16.44 32.93
CA SER A 85 -5.80 -17.00 33.58
C SER A 85 -6.79 -15.91 34.01
N ILE A 86 -6.29 -14.77 34.51
CA ILE A 86 -7.16 -13.66 34.91
C ILE A 86 -7.70 -12.90 33.69
N ARG A 87 -6.91 -12.73 32.62
CA ARG A 87 -7.40 -12.18 31.35
C ARG A 87 -8.49 -13.07 30.76
N ASN A 88 -8.29 -14.39 30.78
CA ASN A 88 -9.31 -15.35 30.33
C ASN A 88 -10.58 -15.29 31.18
N LEU A 89 -10.50 -15.05 32.49
CA LEU A 89 -11.67 -14.84 33.35
C LEU A 89 -12.45 -13.60 32.91
N LEU A 90 -11.76 -12.49 32.59
CA LEU A 90 -12.40 -11.26 32.12
C LEU A 90 -12.99 -11.37 30.70
N VAL A 91 -12.41 -12.22 29.84
CA VAL A 91 -12.82 -12.37 28.43
C VAL A 91 -13.87 -13.49 28.22
N ASN A 92 -13.67 -14.68 28.79
CA ASN A 92 -14.44 -15.89 28.44
C ASN A 92 -15.67 -16.12 29.33
N ASP A 93 -15.64 -15.71 30.60
CA ASP A 93 -16.82 -15.74 31.47
C ASP A 93 -17.71 -14.52 31.15
N HIS A 94 -18.31 -14.52 29.95
CA HIS A 94 -19.47 -13.75 29.48
C HIS A 94 -19.85 -12.50 30.31
N ARG A 95 -19.12 -11.37 30.30
CA ARG A 95 -19.54 -10.18 31.08
C ARG A 95 -20.04 -10.55 32.51
N VAL A 96 -19.52 -11.62 33.10
CA VAL A 96 -20.13 -12.40 34.19
C VAL A 96 -21.63 -12.74 33.97
N GLU A 97 -21.99 -14.02 33.85
CA GLU A 97 -23.39 -14.41 34.07
C GLU A 97 -23.76 -14.09 35.52
N LEU A 98 -24.56 -13.05 35.69
CA LEU A 98 -24.96 -12.52 36.98
C LEU A 98 -26.46 -12.66 37.09
N ASP A 99 -26.89 -13.52 37.99
CA ASP A 99 -28.29 -13.63 38.38
C ASP A 99 -28.84 -12.25 38.77
N SER A 100 -29.59 -11.62 37.87
CA SER A 100 -30.51 -10.49 38.05
C SER A 100 -30.09 -9.25 38.87
N THR A 101 -28.88 -9.16 39.41
CA THR A 101 -28.54 -8.18 40.47
C THR A 101 -27.14 -7.58 40.41
N PHE A 102 -26.31 -7.93 39.44
CA PHE A 102 -24.95 -7.38 39.37
C PHE A 102 -24.87 -6.46 38.15
N GLU A 103 -24.58 -5.22 38.46
CA GLU A 103 -24.77 -4.10 37.56
C GLU A 103 -23.47 -3.84 36.79
N LEU A 104 -23.55 -3.22 35.61
CA LEU A 104 -22.40 -2.80 34.81
C LEU A 104 -21.31 -2.10 35.66
N GLN A 105 -21.73 -1.39 36.72
CA GLN A 105 -20.84 -0.76 37.69
C GLN A 105 -19.88 -1.75 38.35
N ASP A 106 -20.34 -2.93 38.75
CA ASP A 106 -19.50 -3.88 39.48
C ASP A 106 -18.47 -4.55 38.55
N TYR A 107 -18.80 -4.74 37.26
CA TYR A 107 -17.83 -5.18 36.24
C TYR A 107 -16.74 -4.14 35.98
N LEU A 108 -17.08 -2.85 35.96
CA LEU A 108 -16.09 -1.79 35.81
C LEU A 108 -15.18 -1.70 37.04
N GLN A 109 -15.70 -1.93 38.25
CA GLN A 109 -14.92 -2.03 39.47
C GLN A 109 -13.94 -3.22 39.43
N VAL A 110 -14.33 -4.34 38.82
CA VAL A 110 -13.45 -5.50 38.58
C VAL A 110 -12.27 -5.16 37.67
N ILE A 111 -12.49 -4.38 36.60
CA ILE A 111 -11.42 -3.95 35.69
C ILE A 111 -10.41 -3.05 36.42
N VAL A 112 -10.91 -2.09 37.21
CA VAL A 112 -10.07 -1.23 38.05
C VAL A 112 -9.27 -2.04 39.07
N ALA A 113 -9.91 -3.02 39.71
CA ALA A 113 -9.25 -3.92 40.64
C ALA A 113 -8.16 -4.75 40.00
N THR A 114 -8.41 -5.29 38.80
CA THR A 114 -7.44 -6.14 38.10
C THR A 114 -6.23 -5.33 37.62
N ASN A 115 -6.40 -4.11 37.11
CA ASN A 115 -5.28 -3.26 36.73
C ASN A 115 -4.37 -2.94 37.92
N HIS A 116 -4.94 -2.62 39.08
CA HIS A 116 -4.16 -2.28 40.28
C HIS A 116 -3.27 -3.43 40.77
N VAL A 117 -3.77 -4.67 40.71
CA VAL A 117 -3.07 -5.83 41.29
C VAL A 117 -2.39 -6.74 40.25
N ASN A 118 -2.75 -6.62 38.98
CA ASN A 118 -2.22 -7.41 37.86
C ASN A 118 -2.26 -6.58 36.55
N ALA A 119 -1.43 -5.54 36.50
CA ALA A 119 -1.33 -4.61 35.36
C ALA A 119 -0.95 -5.29 34.02
N GLY A 120 -0.37 -6.49 34.06
CA GLY A 120 -0.13 -7.28 32.84
C GLY A 120 -1.42 -7.84 32.21
N ALA A 121 -2.50 -7.97 32.99
CA ALA A 121 -3.77 -8.53 32.54
C ALA A 121 -4.80 -7.47 32.17
N VAL A 122 -4.71 -6.26 32.71
CA VAL A 122 -5.54 -5.11 32.34
C VAL A 122 -4.63 -3.89 32.27
N SER A 123 -4.58 -3.28 31.10
CA SER A 123 -3.75 -2.10 30.84
C SER A 123 -4.29 -0.85 31.54
N ASP A 124 -3.43 0.15 31.72
CA ASP A 124 -3.82 1.42 32.34
C ASP A 124 -4.93 2.14 31.55
N ILE A 125 -4.91 2.00 30.21
CA ILE A 125 -5.92 2.56 29.32
C ILE A 125 -7.30 1.91 29.60
N GLU A 126 -7.34 0.59 29.76
CA GLU A 126 -8.59 -0.13 30.09
C GLU A 126 -9.12 0.25 31.47
N SER A 127 -8.24 0.47 32.45
CA SER A 127 -8.67 0.97 33.77
C SER A 127 -9.16 2.41 33.72
N GLN A 128 -8.57 3.27 32.90
CA GLN A 128 -9.05 4.64 32.70
C GLN A 128 -10.43 4.66 32.04
N TRP A 129 -10.63 3.81 31.03
CA TRP A 129 -11.94 3.62 30.40
C TRP A 129 -13.00 3.14 31.41
N ALA A 130 -12.64 2.19 32.28
CA ALA A 130 -13.56 1.70 33.31
C ALA A 130 -13.97 2.79 34.31
N ARG A 131 -13.03 3.63 34.75
CA ARG A 131 -13.30 4.77 35.64
C ARG A 131 -14.19 5.83 34.97
N CYS A 132 -13.93 6.14 33.70
CA CYS A 132 -14.76 7.09 32.94
C CYS A 132 -16.22 6.63 32.80
N LEU A 133 -16.45 5.33 32.56
CA LEU A 133 -17.79 4.75 32.48
C LEU A 133 -18.49 4.69 33.84
N LEU A 134 -17.75 4.44 34.93
CA LEU A 134 -18.29 4.48 36.30
C LEU A 134 -18.76 5.88 36.69
N GLU A 135 -17.99 6.91 36.34
CA GLU A 135 -18.36 8.32 36.57
C GLU A 135 -19.65 8.71 35.81
N HIS A 136 -19.87 8.16 34.61
CA HIS A 136 -21.09 8.40 33.83
C HIS A 136 -22.31 7.62 34.34
N ALA A 137 -22.12 6.42 34.90
CA ALA A 137 -23.21 5.58 35.40
C ALA A 137 -23.72 6.01 36.80
N ALA A 138 -22.94 6.77 37.56
CA ALA A 138 -23.34 7.30 38.87
C ALA A 138 -24.27 8.50 38.68
N ALA A 139 -25.59 8.27 38.79
CA ALA A 139 -26.67 9.25 38.57
C ALA A 139 -26.74 10.43 39.57
N GLY A 140 -25.62 10.87 40.16
CA GLY A 140 -25.60 11.92 41.19
C GLY A 140 -24.29 12.68 41.36
N GLY A 141 -23.34 12.59 40.43
CA GLY A 141 -22.09 13.37 40.45
C GLY A 141 -22.24 14.80 39.91
N PRO A 142 -21.33 15.75 40.24
CA PRO A 142 -21.51 17.17 39.98
C PRO A 142 -21.69 17.45 38.48
N SER A 143 -22.73 18.21 38.16
CA SER A 143 -23.21 18.61 36.83
C SER A 143 -22.11 18.91 35.79
N ARG A 144 -21.56 17.88 35.13
CA ARG A 144 -20.69 18.06 33.95
C ARG A 144 -21.56 18.32 32.72
N THR A 145 -21.14 19.29 31.91
CA THR A 145 -21.84 19.62 30.65
C THR A 145 -21.49 18.60 29.55
N LEU A 146 -22.39 18.36 28.59
CA LEU A 146 -22.14 17.46 27.43
C LEU A 146 -20.85 17.81 26.68
N ALA A 147 -20.46 19.09 26.67
CA ALA A 147 -19.19 19.59 26.15
C ALA A 147 -17.97 18.98 26.86
N GLN A 148 -17.99 18.94 28.20
CA GLN A 148 -16.91 18.37 29.01
C GLN A 148 -16.85 16.85 28.87
N GLN A 149 -18.02 16.19 28.81
CA GLN A 149 -18.10 14.74 28.59
C GLN A 149 -17.51 14.35 27.23
N LEU A 150 -17.82 15.11 26.17
CA LEU A 150 -17.25 14.86 24.85
C LEU A 150 -15.74 15.08 24.85
N HIS A 151 -15.25 16.16 25.47
CA HIS A 151 -13.83 16.45 25.57
C HIS A 151 -13.05 15.32 26.26
N ASP A 152 -13.54 14.85 27.41
CA ASP A 152 -12.94 13.77 28.19
C ASP A 152 -12.89 12.47 27.38
N VAL A 153 -14.00 12.09 26.72
CA VAL A 153 -14.07 10.85 25.93
C VAL A 153 -13.15 10.90 24.69
N LEU A 154 -13.05 12.05 24.02
CA LEU A 154 -12.16 12.21 22.86
C LEU A 154 -10.67 12.16 23.23
N SER A 155 -10.32 12.53 24.47
CA SER A 155 -8.95 12.43 25.00
C SER A 155 -8.50 11.00 25.29
N LEU A 156 -9.45 10.07 25.46
CA LEU A 156 -9.21 8.67 25.86
C LEU A 156 -9.14 7.67 24.69
N LEU A 157 -9.47 8.10 23.47
CA LEU A 157 -9.23 7.31 22.28
C LEU A 157 -7.70 7.27 22.04
N PRO A 158 -7.09 6.14 21.61
CA PRO A 158 -5.68 6.08 21.20
C PRO A 158 -5.48 6.08 19.67
N ALA A 159 -4.32 6.57 19.20
CA ALA A 159 -3.96 6.70 17.77
C ALA A 159 -3.92 5.37 16.99
N ARG A 160 -3.67 4.25 17.68
CA ARG A 160 -3.75 2.87 17.16
C ARG A 160 -4.38 2.01 18.25
N VAL A 161 -5.51 1.38 17.93
CA VAL A 161 -6.26 0.57 18.90
C VAL A 161 -5.84 -0.90 18.74
N SER A 162 -5.36 -1.52 19.82
CA SER A 162 -5.17 -2.98 19.85
C SER A 162 -6.56 -3.64 19.92
N PRO A 163 -6.87 -4.65 19.09
CA PRO A 163 -8.19 -5.31 19.08
C PRO A 163 -8.50 -6.08 20.37
N ASP A 164 -7.52 -6.24 21.26
CA ASP A 164 -7.67 -7.02 22.48
C ASP A 164 -8.28 -6.23 23.65
N LEU A 165 -8.62 -4.94 23.52
CA LEU A 165 -9.07 -4.10 24.64
C LEU A 165 -10.52 -4.40 25.10
N LEU A 166 -10.71 -4.65 26.41
CA LEU A 166 -11.96 -5.18 26.99
C LEU A 166 -13.21 -4.28 26.84
N LEU A 167 -13.05 -2.95 26.74
CA LEU A 167 -14.16 -1.98 26.77
C LEU A 167 -14.29 -1.14 25.48
N GLN A 168 -13.63 -1.57 24.39
CA GLN A 168 -13.54 -0.79 23.15
C GLN A 168 -14.91 -0.45 22.54
N ASP A 169 -15.83 -1.42 22.50
CA ASP A 169 -17.17 -1.23 21.93
C ASP A 169 -18.08 -0.36 22.81
N ASP A 170 -17.89 -0.41 24.13
CA ASP A 170 -18.68 0.39 25.08
C ASP A 170 -18.22 1.86 25.05
N ILE A 171 -16.90 2.12 24.99
CA ILE A 171 -16.35 3.46 24.85
C ILE A 171 -16.66 4.07 23.48
N SER A 172 -16.60 3.28 22.40
CA SER A 172 -16.96 3.77 21.06
C SER A 172 -18.44 4.15 20.98
N ARG A 173 -19.34 3.36 21.60
CA ARG A 173 -20.77 3.70 21.68
C ARG A 173 -21.03 4.94 22.52
N LEU A 174 -20.36 5.09 23.67
CA LEU A 174 -20.45 6.29 24.50
C LEU A 174 -19.96 7.52 23.73
N ALA A 175 -18.81 7.43 23.05
CA ALA A 175 -18.25 8.52 22.24
C ALA A 175 -19.22 8.95 21.13
N THR A 176 -19.81 8.00 20.41
CA THR A 176 -20.81 8.29 19.39
C THR A 176 -22.07 8.93 19.99
N SER A 177 -22.57 8.42 21.13
CA SER A 177 -23.77 8.96 21.78
C SER A 177 -23.54 10.40 22.26
N VAL A 178 -22.49 10.63 23.04
CA VAL A 178 -22.15 11.95 23.59
C VAL A 178 -21.86 12.96 22.48
N CYS A 179 -21.19 12.54 21.41
CA CYS A 179 -20.95 13.40 20.23
C CYS A 179 -22.26 13.79 19.55
N THR A 180 -23.17 12.82 19.34
CA THR A 180 -24.47 13.05 18.71
C THR A 180 -25.36 13.93 19.58
N ASP A 181 -25.37 13.71 20.89
CA ASP A 181 -26.19 14.47 21.84
C ASP A 181 -25.66 15.89 22.02
N PHE A 182 -24.33 16.09 21.99
CA PHE A 182 -23.73 17.42 21.96
C PHE A 182 -24.04 18.17 20.65
N ALA A 183 -23.98 17.49 19.50
CA ALA A 183 -24.37 18.08 18.23
C ALA A 183 -25.86 18.52 18.25
N LYS A 184 -26.75 17.65 18.75
CA LYS A 184 -28.17 17.99 18.96
C LYS A 184 -28.36 19.14 19.94
N GLN A 185 -27.56 19.21 21.00
CA GLN A 185 -27.61 20.32 21.96
C GLN A 185 -27.28 21.65 21.25
N LEU A 186 -26.24 21.69 20.43
CA LEU A 186 -25.85 22.89 19.68
C LEU A 186 -26.89 23.29 18.64
N GLU A 187 -27.46 22.31 17.95
CA GLU A 187 -28.54 22.55 16.99
C GLU A 187 -29.81 23.05 17.69
N ASN A 188 -30.14 22.52 18.87
CA ASN A 188 -31.25 23.01 19.67
C ASN A 188 -31.01 24.43 20.20
N LEU A 189 -29.79 24.74 20.65
CA LEU A 189 -29.41 26.09 21.07
C LEU A 189 -29.48 27.07 19.88
N ARG A 190 -29.07 26.63 18.69
CA ARG A 190 -29.22 27.36 17.43
C ARG A 190 -30.69 27.64 17.10
N HIS A 191 -31.54 26.61 17.10
CA HIS A 191 -32.97 26.76 16.82
C HIS A 191 -33.70 27.63 17.84
N LYS A 192 -33.27 27.59 19.11
CA LYS A 192 -33.82 28.44 20.18
C LYS A 192 -33.21 29.85 20.21
N ASN A 193 -32.35 30.20 19.24
CA ASN A 193 -31.62 31.47 19.20
C ASN A 193 -30.78 31.76 20.46
N GLN A 194 -30.38 30.72 21.20
CA GLN A 194 -29.57 30.80 22.41
C GLN A 194 -28.06 30.82 22.07
N TRP A 195 -27.68 31.80 21.23
CA TRP A 195 -26.35 31.89 20.63
C TRP A 195 -25.21 32.12 21.64
N MET A 196 -25.47 32.80 22.76
CA MET A 196 -24.48 32.95 23.84
C MET A 196 -24.13 31.62 24.51
N ASP A 197 -25.14 30.78 24.71
CA ASP A 197 -24.97 29.50 25.38
C ASP A 197 -24.32 28.49 24.40
N ALA A 198 -24.67 28.56 23.10
CA ALA A 198 -23.98 27.82 22.04
C ALA A 198 -22.50 28.22 21.92
N HIS A 199 -22.18 29.52 21.95
CA HIS A 199 -20.81 30.00 21.84
C HIS A 199 -19.95 29.54 23.03
N THR A 200 -20.51 29.56 24.23
CA THR A 200 -19.84 29.05 25.43
C THR A 200 -19.57 27.54 25.32
N ALA A 201 -20.54 26.78 24.81
CA ALA A 201 -20.44 25.33 24.68
C ALA A 201 -19.37 24.87 23.66
N VAL A 202 -19.16 25.62 22.56
CA VAL A 202 -18.21 25.25 21.49
C VAL A 202 -16.80 25.81 21.69
N GLY A 203 -16.57 26.66 22.69
CA GLY A 203 -15.29 27.36 22.87
C GLY A 203 -14.07 26.44 22.91
N TRP A 204 -14.20 25.25 23.49
CA TRP A 204 -13.12 24.27 23.56
C TRP A 204 -12.84 23.56 22.23
N LEU A 205 -13.76 23.51 21.26
CA LEU A 205 -13.52 22.84 19.97
C LEU A 205 -12.38 23.48 19.16
N SER A 206 -12.10 24.76 19.41
CA SER A 206 -10.99 25.48 18.77
C SER A 206 -9.60 25.00 19.21
N THR A 207 -9.49 24.33 20.37
CA THR A 207 -8.23 23.72 20.84
C THR A 207 -7.95 22.40 20.11
N VAL A 208 -9.01 21.74 19.62
CA VAL A 208 -8.93 20.51 18.81
C VAL A 208 -8.38 20.79 17.39
N THR A 209 -8.50 22.02 16.87
CA THR A 209 -7.96 22.38 15.53
C THR A 209 -6.54 22.94 15.57
N THR A 210 -6.04 23.40 16.72
CA THR A 210 -4.75 24.11 16.88
C THR A 210 -3.60 23.24 17.41
N SER A 211 -3.89 22.05 17.95
CA SER A 211 -2.89 21.13 18.51
C SER A 211 -2.11 20.40 17.39
N ASN A 212 -1.01 21.00 16.92
CA ASN A 212 -0.20 20.55 15.76
C ASN A 212 0.72 19.33 16.01
N SER A 213 0.47 18.52 17.04
CA SER A 213 1.20 17.26 17.23
C SER A 213 0.24 16.15 17.67
N THR A 214 0.10 15.13 16.84
CA THR A 214 -0.62 13.87 17.12
C THR A 214 -2.13 13.97 17.42
N LEU A 215 -2.89 14.70 16.60
CA LEU A 215 -4.34 14.45 16.53
C LEU A 215 -4.59 13.08 15.89
N GLN A 216 -5.19 12.20 16.67
CA GLN A 216 -5.47 10.82 16.33
C GLN A 216 -6.53 10.76 15.23
N THR A 217 -6.24 10.03 14.16
CA THR A 217 -7.16 9.84 13.01
C THR A 217 -8.56 9.37 13.44
N GLY A 218 -8.67 8.67 14.57
CA GLY A 218 -9.94 8.22 15.15
C GLY A 218 -10.85 9.35 15.67
N THR A 219 -10.30 10.35 16.34
CA THR A 219 -11.04 11.48 16.94
C THR A 219 -11.68 12.36 15.87
N ARG A 220 -10.90 12.68 14.83
CA ARG A 220 -11.39 13.48 13.69
C ARG A 220 -12.44 12.72 12.89
N ASN A 221 -12.22 11.43 12.64
CA ASN A 221 -13.22 10.58 11.97
C ASN A 221 -14.53 10.48 12.76
N LEU A 222 -14.49 10.44 14.10
CA LEU A 222 -15.70 10.38 14.91
C LEU A 222 -16.50 11.71 14.84
N LEU A 223 -15.81 12.85 14.90
CA LEU A 223 -16.42 14.18 14.75
C LEU A 223 -16.94 14.41 13.32
N ASP A 224 -16.18 14.04 12.29
CA ASP A 224 -16.59 14.19 10.89
C ASP A 224 -17.82 13.34 10.55
N ASN A 225 -17.94 12.15 11.15
CA ASN A 225 -19.08 11.25 10.89
C ASN A 225 -20.33 11.60 11.70
N HIS A 226 -20.20 12.06 12.95
CA HIS A 226 -21.33 12.23 13.87
C HIS A 226 -21.66 13.69 14.22
N PHE A 227 -20.76 14.64 13.92
CA PHE A 227 -21.00 16.08 14.05
C PHE A 227 -20.38 16.85 12.87
N PRO A 228 -20.83 16.66 11.61
CA PRO A 228 -20.13 17.15 10.42
C PRO A 228 -19.90 18.68 10.35
N THR A 229 -20.71 19.45 11.08
CA THR A 229 -20.61 20.92 11.15
C THR A 229 -19.62 21.41 12.22
N TRP A 230 -18.98 20.51 12.98
CA TRP A 230 -18.09 20.85 14.09
C TRP A 230 -16.97 21.81 13.71
N GLY A 231 -16.43 21.69 12.49
CA GLY A 231 -15.38 22.59 11.98
C GLY A 231 -15.84 24.04 11.84
N ALA A 232 -17.10 24.26 11.43
CA ALA A 232 -17.69 25.60 11.35
C ALA A 232 -17.92 26.19 12.75
N TRP A 233 -18.38 25.37 13.70
CA TRP A 233 -18.55 25.76 15.10
C TRP A 233 -17.21 26.06 15.80
N ALA A 234 -16.15 25.31 15.48
CA ALA A 234 -14.80 25.53 16.01
C ALA A 234 -14.17 26.84 15.49
N ALA A 235 -14.45 27.19 14.23
CA ALA A 235 -14.01 28.42 13.59
C ALA A 235 -14.88 29.65 13.93
N TRP A 236 -16.03 29.45 14.58
CA TRP A 236 -16.98 30.52 14.87
C TRP A 236 -16.45 31.50 15.94
N ARG A 237 -16.45 32.80 15.63
CA ARG A 237 -16.01 33.90 16.50
C ARG A 237 -17.05 35.05 16.50
N PRO A 238 -18.19 34.90 17.21
CA PRO A 238 -19.27 35.88 17.20
C PRO A 238 -18.95 37.14 18.02
N ASN A 239 -19.56 38.28 17.66
CA ASN A 239 -19.46 39.53 18.43
C ASN A 239 -20.26 39.42 19.76
N ILE A 240 -19.56 39.14 20.85
CA ILE A 240 -20.12 38.86 22.18
C ILE A 240 -20.97 40.00 22.75
N PRO A 241 -20.57 41.29 22.66
CA PRO A 241 -21.41 42.40 23.06
C PRO A 241 -22.79 42.43 22.39
N ARG A 242 -22.87 42.18 21.08
CA ARG A 242 -24.15 42.15 20.34
C ARG A 242 -25.03 40.95 20.72
N LEU A 243 -24.45 39.78 20.95
CA LEU A 243 -25.19 38.60 21.43
C LEU A 243 -25.74 38.82 22.85
N ARG A 244 -25.00 39.52 23.71
CA ARG A 244 -25.41 39.84 25.09
C ARG A 244 -26.53 40.89 25.13
N ALA A 245 -26.49 41.90 24.25
CA ALA A 245 -27.53 42.91 24.14
C ALA A 245 -28.89 42.33 23.69
N ARG A 246 -28.89 41.27 22.87
CA ARG A 246 -30.12 40.60 22.39
C ARG A 246 -30.75 39.62 23.38
N LYS A 247 -29.96 39.00 24.28
CA LYS A 247 -30.48 38.11 25.34
C LYS A 247 -31.47 38.82 26.29
N ASN A 248 -31.43 40.16 26.31
CA ASN A 248 -32.24 41.01 27.20
C ASN A 248 -33.48 41.64 26.53
N ASN A 249 -33.74 41.44 25.23
CA ASN A 249 -34.87 42.07 24.51
C ASN A 249 -35.69 41.04 23.70
N VAL A 250 -37.01 40.95 23.98
CA VAL A 250 -37.91 39.86 23.57
C VAL A 250 -38.61 40.07 22.21
N THR A 251 -38.39 41.17 21.49
CA THR A 251 -39.21 41.49 20.30
C THR A 251 -38.39 41.88 19.07
N PHE A 252 -37.96 40.92 18.24
CA PHE A 252 -37.56 41.14 16.83
C PHE A 252 -37.73 39.85 15.98
N ALA A 253 -38.09 40.01 14.70
CA ALA A 253 -38.33 38.94 13.72
C ALA A 253 -37.06 38.15 13.31
N GLU A 254 -37.24 36.93 12.80
CA GLU A 254 -36.16 35.99 12.43
C GLU A 254 -35.13 36.57 11.45
N PRO A 255 -33.82 36.45 11.72
CA PRO A 255 -32.77 36.96 10.84
C PRO A 255 -32.22 35.89 9.86
N SER A 256 -31.73 36.34 8.71
CA SER A 256 -31.12 35.47 7.69
C SER A 256 -29.68 35.06 8.08
N LEU A 257 -29.26 33.87 7.67
CA LEU A 257 -27.97 33.25 8.00
C LEU A 257 -26.75 34.14 7.65
N GLY A 258 -26.88 35.02 6.66
CA GLY A 258 -25.84 35.98 6.26
C GLY A 258 -25.62 37.12 7.27
N GLU A 259 -26.66 37.53 8.01
CA GLU A 259 -26.57 38.59 9.03
C GLU A 259 -25.94 38.10 10.33
N ILE A 260 -26.00 36.79 10.60
CA ILE A 260 -25.35 36.15 11.76
C ILE A 260 -23.88 35.82 11.48
N LEU A 261 -23.52 35.54 10.21
CA LEU A 261 -22.20 35.05 9.82
C LEU A 261 -21.21 36.14 9.35
N CYS A 262 -21.60 37.41 9.26
CA CYS A 262 -20.74 38.51 8.77
C CYS A 262 -19.91 38.12 7.53
N ILE A 263 -20.55 37.50 6.53
CA ILE A 263 -19.95 37.39 5.20
C ILE A 263 -20.56 38.49 4.34
N GLY A 264 -19.80 39.58 4.24
CA GLY A 264 -19.90 40.56 3.16
C GLY A 264 -20.94 41.66 3.32
N ARG A 265 -20.50 42.82 3.84
CA ARG A 265 -20.48 44.12 3.11
C ARG A 265 -20.34 45.26 4.13
N THR A 266 -19.25 46.01 3.95
CA THR A 266 -19.10 47.47 4.16
C THR A 266 -19.78 48.10 5.38
N GLY A 267 -18.97 48.64 6.28
CA GLY A 267 -19.47 49.63 7.25
C GLY A 267 -18.65 49.70 8.52
N LEU A 268 -17.47 50.30 8.42
CA LEU A 268 -16.92 51.12 9.50
C LEU A 268 -17.99 52.16 9.86
N TYR A 269 -18.74 51.97 10.94
CA TYR A 269 -19.22 53.08 11.77
C TYR A 269 -19.54 52.53 13.17
N GLU A 270 -18.93 53.20 14.14
CA GLU A 270 -19.19 53.19 15.58
C GLU A 270 -18.80 51.94 16.36
N TYR A 271 -17.61 51.96 16.97
CA TYR A 271 -17.55 51.86 18.43
C TYR A 271 -16.38 52.68 18.98
N ASN A 272 -16.74 53.61 19.87
CA ASN A 272 -15.83 54.40 20.69
C ASN A 272 -14.81 53.53 21.43
N PHE A 273 -13.55 53.93 21.33
CA PHE A 273 -12.39 53.44 22.05
C PHE A 273 -12.46 53.79 23.53
N ALA A 274 -12.26 52.80 24.40
CA ALA A 274 -11.72 53.02 25.74
C ALA A 274 -10.99 51.78 26.27
N CYS A 275 -9.67 51.93 26.43
CA CYS A 275 -8.72 51.19 27.28
C CYS A 275 -8.26 49.78 26.85
N SER A 276 -7.12 49.66 26.16
CA SER A 276 -5.77 49.59 26.79
C SER A 276 -4.66 49.39 25.72
N ALA A 277 -3.65 50.26 25.76
CA ALA A 277 -2.77 50.65 24.65
C ALA A 277 -1.71 49.62 24.14
N GLY A 278 -1.93 48.31 24.32
CA GLY A 278 -1.01 47.26 23.87
C GLY A 278 -1.64 46.19 22.96
N HIS A 279 -2.87 45.77 23.24
CA HIS A 279 -3.54 44.69 22.50
C HIS A 279 -4.29 45.18 21.24
N GLU A 280 -4.63 46.47 21.18
CA GLU A 280 -5.38 47.07 20.07
C GLU A 280 -4.60 47.00 18.75
N TYR A 281 -3.28 47.16 18.80
CA TYR A 281 -2.42 47.12 17.62
C TYR A 281 -2.13 45.70 17.11
N THR A 282 -2.10 44.71 18.02
CA THR A 282 -1.89 43.30 17.66
C THR A 282 -3.08 42.74 16.87
N ALA A 283 -4.31 43.14 17.20
CA ALA A 283 -5.51 42.77 16.45
C ALA A 283 -5.54 43.42 15.05
N LEU A 284 -5.12 44.69 14.96
CA LEU A 284 -4.95 45.41 13.69
C LEU A 284 -3.90 44.72 12.79
N LEU A 285 -2.76 44.34 13.38
CA LEU A 285 -1.70 43.60 12.71
C LEU A 285 -2.13 42.21 12.27
N THR A 286 -2.90 41.49 13.09
CA THR A 286 -3.48 40.19 12.71
C THR A 286 -4.42 40.36 11.52
N HIS A 287 -5.23 41.42 11.51
CA HIS A 287 -6.12 41.72 10.38
C HIS A 287 -5.35 42.04 9.09
N PHE A 288 -4.30 42.88 9.16
CA PHE A 288 -3.39 43.16 8.04
C PHE A 288 -2.60 41.93 7.60
N CYS A 289 -2.34 40.99 8.52
CA CYS A 289 -1.67 39.74 8.20
C CYS A 289 -2.56 38.78 7.40
N GLU A 290 -3.88 38.91 7.53
CA GLU A 290 -4.85 38.00 6.92
C GLU A 290 -5.49 38.57 5.65
N HIS A 291 -5.39 39.88 5.39
CA HIS A 291 -6.10 40.57 4.30
C HIS A 291 -5.21 41.54 3.51
N LYS A 292 -5.46 41.69 2.19
CA LYS A 292 -4.74 42.63 1.32
C LYS A 292 -5.17 44.07 1.64
N ILE A 293 -4.23 44.95 2.01
CA ILE A 293 -4.54 46.34 2.36
C ILE A 293 -4.87 47.11 1.07
N SER A 294 -6.03 47.79 1.02
CA SER A 294 -6.39 48.68 -0.09
C SER A 294 -5.87 50.10 0.16
N ASN A 295 -5.62 50.87 -0.91
CA ASN A 295 -5.20 52.27 -0.80
C ASN A 295 -6.19 53.14 0.00
N GLU A 296 -7.48 52.78 0.01
CA GLU A 296 -8.52 53.44 0.79
C GLU A 296 -8.37 53.22 2.30
N VAL A 297 -7.87 52.04 2.72
CA VAL A 297 -7.57 51.72 4.13
C VAL A 297 -6.31 52.44 4.59
N LEU A 298 -5.31 52.58 3.72
CA LEU A 298 -4.09 53.37 3.99
C LEU A 298 -4.42 54.85 4.21
N GLN A 299 -5.25 55.45 3.34
CA GLN A 299 -5.69 56.84 3.49
C GLN A 299 -6.45 57.04 4.80
N MET A 300 -7.35 56.11 5.17
CA MET A 300 -8.05 56.16 6.46
C MET A 300 -7.12 56.09 7.67
N LEU A 301 -6.03 55.31 7.62
CA LEU A 301 -5.08 55.21 8.73
C LEU A 301 -4.24 56.48 8.89
N GLU A 302 -3.95 57.14 7.78
CA GLU A 302 -3.27 58.43 7.72
C GLU A 302 -4.17 59.56 8.27
N ASP A 303 -5.44 59.57 7.88
CA ASP A 303 -6.46 60.53 8.35
C ASP A 303 -6.72 60.43 9.87
N VAL A 304 -6.52 59.25 10.46
CA VAL A 304 -6.70 58.99 11.91
C VAL A 304 -5.38 59.16 12.70
N GLN A 305 -4.28 59.57 12.05
CA GLN A 305 -2.96 59.87 12.65
C GLN A 305 -2.35 58.72 13.50
N ILE A 306 -2.76 57.47 13.29
CA ILE A 306 -2.26 56.32 14.07
C ILE A 306 -0.82 55.96 13.69
N LEU A 307 -0.42 56.20 12.44
CA LEU A 307 0.89 55.81 11.88
C LEU A 307 2.08 56.52 12.55
N GLY A 308 1.87 57.69 13.16
CA GLY A 308 2.91 58.43 13.88
C GLY A 308 3.09 58.03 15.35
N LYS A 309 2.32 57.08 15.89
CA LYS A 309 2.38 56.70 17.31
C LYS A 309 3.54 55.72 17.58
N PRO A 310 4.49 56.03 18.49
CA PRO A 310 5.70 55.22 18.72
C PRO A 310 5.42 53.77 19.13
N THR A 311 4.31 53.54 19.84
CA THR A 311 3.87 52.22 20.27
C THR A 311 3.44 51.34 19.09
N PHE A 312 2.87 51.91 18.03
CA PHE A 312 2.50 51.16 16.84
C PHE A 312 3.74 50.74 16.04
N THR A 313 4.68 51.67 15.85
CA THR A 313 5.96 51.40 15.19
C THR A 313 6.76 50.31 15.91
N THR A 314 6.76 50.31 17.25
CA THR A 314 7.48 49.30 18.06
C THR A 314 6.87 47.90 17.90
N VAL A 315 5.54 47.80 17.86
CA VAL A 315 4.84 46.51 17.71
C VAL A 315 5.02 45.96 16.29
N ILE A 316 5.05 46.81 15.26
CA ILE A 316 5.34 46.38 13.88
C ILE A 316 6.78 45.86 13.76
N LEU A 317 7.76 46.55 14.36
CA LEU A 317 9.16 46.11 14.38
C LEU A 317 9.35 44.79 15.17
N GLN A 318 8.62 44.58 16.27
CA GLN A 318 8.63 43.31 17.01
C GLN A 318 8.07 42.14 16.20
N CYS A 319 7.02 42.36 15.40
CA CYS A 319 6.48 41.33 14.51
C CYS A 319 7.41 40.99 13.33
N LEU A 320 8.32 41.89 12.95
CA LEU A 320 9.31 41.65 11.89
C LEU A 320 10.56 40.90 12.40
N THR A 321 10.92 41.08 13.68
CA THR A 321 12.08 40.43 14.33
C THR A 321 11.80 38.98 14.73
N ASP A 322 10.57 38.62 15.11
CA ASP A 322 10.20 37.27 15.55
C ASP A 322 10.04 36.30 14.36
N HIS A 323 11.16 35.86 13.82
CA HIS A 323 11.24 35.13 12.55
C HIS A 323 10.89 33.63 12.61
N GLU A 324 10.38 33.09 13.73
CA GLU A 324 10.24 31.63 13.90
C GLU A 324 8.83 31.05 14.04
N GLN A 325 7.74 31.83 14.07
CA GLN A 325 6.40 31.22 14.16
C GLN A 325 5.30 31.95 13.36
N ASN A 326 4.85 31.28 12.29
CA ASN A 326 3.47 31.35 11.75
C ASN A 326 2.90 32.67 11.20
N THR A 327 3.69 33.57 10.60
CA THR A 327 3.13 34.62 9.72
C THR A 327 2.99 34.11 8.29
N THR A 328 1.77 34.14 7.74
CA THR A 328 1.49 33.75 6.35
C THR A 328 2.12 34.72 5.36
N HIS A 329 2.52 34.24 4.17
CA HIS A 329 3.20 35.04 3.13
C HIS A 329 2.35 36.24 2.63
N GLN A 330 1.01 36.19 2.81
CA GLN A 330 0.10 37.31 2.53
C GLN A 330 0.18 38.41 3.60
N GLY A 331 0.44 38.04 4.85
CA GLY A 331 0.47 39.00 5.94
C GLY A 331 1.73 39.82 6.04
N MET A 332 2.87 39.21 5.71
CA MET A 332 4.11 39.94 5.53
C MET A 332 4.00 40.95 4.38
N ASN A 333 3.21 40.67 3.33
CA ASN A 333 2.94 41.64 2.26
C ASN A 333 2.06 42.83 2.72
N GLY A 334 1.08 42.60 3.61
CA GLY A 334 0.30 43.68 4.22
C GLY A 334 1.13 44.56 5.14
N ILE A 335 2.00 43.97 5.96
CA ILE A 335 2.96 44.72 6.81
C ILE A 335 3.98 45.49 5.94
N ARG A 336 4.45 44.90 4.83
CA ARG A 336 5.33 45.58 3.85
C ARG A 336 4.69 46.81 3.21
N GLN A 337 3.39 46.78 2.92
CA GLN A 337 2.68 47.96 2.41
C GLN A 337 2.55 49.10 3.43
N LEU A 338 2.69 48.81 4.74
CA LEU A 338 2.68 49.82 5.82
C LEU A 338 4.08 50.40 6.12
N LEU A 339 5.15 49.73 5.69
CA LEU A 339 6.53 50.10 6.02
C LEU A 339 7.03 51.42 5.45
N PRO A 340 6.67 51.85 4.22
CA PRO A 340 6.99 53.19 3.73
C PRO A 340 6.40 54.32 4.60
N ALA A 341 5.31 54.04 5.33
CA ALA A 341 4.62 55.00 6.19
C ALA A 341 5.20 55.10 7.61
N LEU A 342 6.09 54.19 8.04
CA LEU A 342 6.57 54.08 9.43
C LEU A 342 7.86 54.86 9.73
N ASN A 343 8.56 55.36 8.71
CA ASN A 343 9.64 56.35 8.86
C ASN A 343 10.79 55.97 9.83
N ASP A 344 11.23 54.69 9.91
CA ASP A 344 12.34 54.24 10.79
C ASP A 344 13.49 53.52 10.02
N PRO A 345 14.72 54.06 10.01
CA PRO A 345 15.87 53.47 9.31
C PRO A 345 16.44 52.18 9.92
N ARG A 346 16.02 51.76 11.12
CA ARG A 346 16.52 50.52 11.77
C ARG A 346 16.10 49.25 11.04
N TYR A 347 14.98 49.28 10.34
CA TYR A 347 14.43 48.14 9.61
C TYR A 347 15.35 47.65 8.46
N VAL A 348 16.07 48.57 7.79
CA VAL A 348 17.05 48.21 6.74
C VAL A 348 18.18 47.34 7.31
N ARG A 349 18.68 47.69 8.50
CA ARG A 349 19.74 46.92 9.15
C ARG A 349 19.27 45.53 9.53
N GLU A 350 18.01 45.40 9.94
CA GLU A 350 17.42 44.14 10.34
C GLU A 350 17.23 43.20 9.13
N LEU A 351 16.69 43.69 8.01
CA LEU A 351 16.60 42.94 6.76
C LEU A 351 17.99 42.52 6.23
N GLN A 352 19.00 43.39 6.35
CA GLN A 352 20.38 43.07 6.02
C GLN A 352 20.97 41.99 6.94
N CYS A 353 20.68 42.02 8.24
CA CYS A 353 21.09 40.98 9.19
C CYS A 353 20.42 39.64 8.90
N THR A 354 19.12 39.65 8.60
CA THR A 354 18.38 38.45 8.19
C THR A 354 18.96 37.86 6.92
N LEU A 355 19.28 38.68 5.91
CA LEU A 355 19.96 38.21 4.69
C LEU A 355 21.32 37.57 5.01
N LEU A 356 22.13 38.18 5.87
CA LEU A 356 23.43 37.62 6.28
C LEU A 356 23.29 36.26 6.98
N ILE A 357 22.34 36.15 7.93
CA ILE A 357 22.04 34.89 8.63
C ILE A 357 21.60 33.81 7.65
N GLN A 358 20.70 34.13 6.71
CA GLN A 358 20.18 33.16 5.73
C GLN A 358 21.24 32.77 4.68
N LEU A 359 22.14 33.69 4.31
CA LEU A 359 23.30 33.38 3.46
C LEU A 359 24.25 32.38 4.15
N ASP A 360 24.52 32.57 5.45
CA ASP A 360 25.42 31.71 6.24
C ASP A 360 24.75 30.37 6.64
N ALA A 361 23.44 30.37 6.92
CA ALA A 361 22.63 29.17 7.16
C ALA A 361 22.39 28.33 5.89
N ARG A 362 22.84 28.83 4.73
CA ARG A 362 22.76 28.17 3.43
C ARG A 362 21.34 27.72 3.07
N ASN A 363 20.27 28.40 3.47
CA ASN A 363 18.91 28.10 3.00
C ASN A 363 18.08 29.40 2.89
N GLN A 364 17.07 29.42 2.00
CA GLN A 364 16.06 30.48 1.85
C GLN A 364 16.53 31.95 1.59
N TRP A 365 17.83 32.20 1.40
CA TRP A 365 18.39 33.54 1.15
C TRP A 365 17.77 34.34 -0.02
N LEU A 366 17.28 33.68 -1.08
CA LEU A 366 16.74 34.37 -2.26
C LEU A 366 15.48 35.16 -1.92
N ALA A 367 14.62 34.64 -1.04
CA ALA A 367 13.44 35.37 -0.58
C ALA A 367 13.85 36.62 0.18
N ALA A 368 14.73 36.48 1.17
CA ALA A 368 15.27 37.61 1.94
C ALA A 368 15.95 38.67 1.04
N ALA A 369 16.70 38.25 0.02
CA ALA A 369 17.34 39.16 -0.95
C ALA A 369 16.33 39.91 -1.82
N MET A 370 15.28 39.22 -2.28
CA MET A 370 14.21 39.83 -3.09
C MET A 370 13.37 40.80 -2.26
N ASP A 371 13.10 40.48 -1.00
CA ASP A 371 12.37 41.33 -0.07
C ASP A 371 13.12 42.63 0.20
N LEU A 372 14.45 42.54 0.35
CA LEU A 372 15.33 43.70 0.49
C LEU A 372 15.35 44.58 -0.77
N LEU A 373 15.37 43.98 -1.97
CA LEU A 373 15.34 44.71 -3.24
C LEU A 373 14.01 45.41 -3.51
N VAL A 374 12.88 44.73 -3.24
CA VAL A 374 11.55 45.34 -3.35
C VAL A 374 11.47 46.55 -2.42
N PHE A 375 11.94 46.40 -1.19
CA PHE A 375 12.01 47.49 -0.23
C PHE A 375 12.87 48.65 -0.75
N TYR A 376 14.05 48.39 -1.35
CA TYR A 376 14.87 49.45 -1.95
C TYR A 376 14.19 50.16 -3.12
N CYS A 377 13.48 49.44 -4.00
CA CYS A 377 12.71 50.05 -5.09
C CYS A 377 11.57 50.93 -4.56
N GLU A 378 10.79 50.43 -3.60
CA GLU A 378 9.72 51.20 -2.93
C GLU A 378 10.28 52.46 -2.25
N LEU A 379 11.47 52.35 -1.64
CA LEU A 379 12.13 53.50 -1.03
C LEU A 379 12.60 54.54 -2.04
N GLN A 380 13.00 54.10 -3.24
CA GLN A 380 13.43 54.98 -4.31
C GLN A 380 12.28 55.84 -4.87
N GLU A 381 11.06 55.32 -4.86
CA GLU A 381 9.85 56.05 -5.26
C GLU A 381 9.46 57.13 -4.23
N GLN A 382 9.89 56.98 -2.97
CA GLN A 382 9.65 57.94 -1.89
C GLN A 382 10.76 59.00 -1.82
N THR A 383 10.77 59.91 -2.81
CA THR A 383 11.79 60.95 -2.98
C THR A 383 12.03 61.83 -1.73
N TRP A 384 11.00 62.06 -0.92
CA TRP A 384 11.09 62.81 0.34
C TRP A 384 11.87 62.06 1.43
N LEU A 385 11.78 60.72 1.47
CA LEU A 385 12.43 59.87 2.47
C LEU A 385 13.91 59.64 2.13
N LEU A 386 14.22 59.52 0.83
CA LEU A 386 15.58 59.36 0.31
C LEU A 386 16.55 60.43 0.84
N VAL A 387 16.12 61.70 0.90
CA VAL A 387 16.96 62.84 1.31
C VAL A 387 17.49 62.72 2.75
N HIS A 388 16.79 61.97 3.60
CA HIS A 388 17.12 61.80 5.02
C HIS A 388 18.01 60.58 5.31
N LEU A 389 18.33 59.75 4.31
CA LEU A 389 19.26 58.63 4.43
C LEU A 389 20.72 59.03 4.20
N ASP A 390 21.67 58.22 4.70
CA ASP A 390 23.09 58.43 4.43
C ASP A 390 23.38 58.40 2.93
N ARG A 391 24.29 59.29 2.48
CA ARG A 391 24.59 59.48 1.04
C ARG A 391 25.12 58.22 0.34
N SER A 392 25.82 57.35 1.08
CA SER A 392 26.28 56.04 0.60
C SER A 392 25.12 55.05 0.39
N VAL A 393 24.09 55.11 1.25
CA VAL A 393 22.88 54.30 1.15
C VAL A 393 21.96 54.83 0.05
N GLN A 394 21.86 56.15 -0.12
CA GLN A 394 21.14 56.78 -1.23
C GLN A 394 21.71 56.34 -2.60
N GLN A 395 23.05 56.37 -2.76
CA GLN A 395 23.71 55.92 -3.99
C GLN A 395 23.50 54.42 -4.23
N PHE A 396 23.49 53.62 -3.17
CA PHE A 396 23.26 52.18 -3.23
C PHE A 396 21.83 51.84 -3.66
N ILE A 397 20.83 52.47 -3.03
CA ILE A 397 19.40 52.30 -3.36
C ILE A 397 19.11 52.72 -4.81
N ALA A 398 19.74 53.80 -5.30
CA ALA A 398 19.57 54.25 -6.68
C ALA A 398 20.01 53.22 -7.74
N SER A 399 20.90 52.27 -7.38
CA SER A 399 21.35 51.19 -8.26
C SER A 399 20.48 49.91 -8.21
N GLY A 400 19.61 49.81 -7.20
CA GLY A 400 18.80 48.63 -6.84
C GLY A 400 17.87 48.05 -7.92
N PRO A 401 17.11 48.86 -8.70
CA PRO A 401 16.15 48.32 -9.68
C PRO A 401 16.81 47.48 -10.79
N SER A 402 18.08 47.78 -11.11
CA SER A 402 18.84 47.05 -12.13
C SER A 402 19.34 45.66 -11.66
N LEU A 403 19.24 45.38 -10.36
CA LEU A 403 19.78 44.17 -9.73
C LEU A 403 18.73 43.06 -9.57
N THR A 404 17.44 43.36 -9.63
CA THR A 404 16.34 42.39 -9.44
C THR A 404 16.48 41.17 -10.36
N THR A 405 16.61 41.39 -11.66
CA THR A 405 16.79 40.31 -12.64
C THR A 405 18.10 39.55 -12.43
N LYS A 406 19.17 40.25 -12.00
CA LYS A 406 20.48 39.64 -11.73
C LYS A 406 20.42 38.71 -10.51
N ILE A 407 19.79 39.12 -9.42
CA ILE A 407 19.68 38.34 -8.18
C ILE A 407 18.72 37.16 -8.34
N GLN A 408 17.60 37.33 -9.06
CA GLN A 408 16.73 36.20 -9.42
C GLN A 408 17.49 35.13 -10.22
N THR A 409 18.25 35.55 -11.23
CA THR A 409 19.08 34.66 -12.03
C THR A 409 20.13 33.96 -11.17
N LEU A 410 20.80 34.70 -10.29
CA LEU A 410 21.81 34.17 -9.38
C LEU A 410 21.23 33.17 -8.36
N GLY A 411 19.98 33.37 -7.95
CA GLY A 411 19.20 32.41 -7.16
C GLY A 411 19.07 31.05 -7.85
N VAL A 412 18.77 31.05 -9.15
CA VAL A 412 18.71 29.83 -9.97
C VAL A 412 20.09 29.19 -10.10
N VAL A 413 21.12 29.99 -10.42
CA VAL A 413 22.52 29.52 -10.53
C VAL A 413 22.97 28.83 -9.24
N ARG A 414 22.78 29.47 -8.08
CA ARG A 414 23.19 28.91 -6.78
C ARG A 414 22.44 27.63 -6.41
N LYS A 415 21.18 27.49 -6.80
CA LYS A 415 20.43 26.24 -6.64
C LYS A 415 21.03 25.12 -7.49
N SER A 416 21.40 25.41 -8.73
CA SER A 416 22.04 24.44 -9.64
C SER A 416 23.44 24.00 -9.16
N VAL A 417 24.22 24.88 -8.51
CA VAL A 417 25.52 24.50 -7.91
C VAL A 417 25.39 23.36 -6.90
N ARG A 418 24.29 23.32 -6.13
CA ARG A 418 24.08 22.31 -5.07
C ARG A 418 23.69 20.94 -5.59
N SER A 419 22.98 20.87 -6.72
CA SER A 419 22.62 19.59 -7.34
C SER A 419 23.82 18.87 -7.95
N THR A 420 24.84 19.62 -8.39
CA THR A 420 25.97 19.06 -9.17
C THR A 420 27.19 18.73 -8.31
N THR A 421 27.35 19.30 -7.10
CA THR A 421 28.57 19.17 -6.28
C THR A 421 28.27 18.66 -4.85
N ALA A 422 27.87 17.40 -4.74
CA ALA A 422 27.27 16.85 -3.52
C ALA A 422 28.24 16.54 -2.35
N SER A 423 29.57 16.65 -2.48
CA SER A 423 30.50 16.09 -1.49
C SER A 423 31.48 17.05 -0.80
N THR A 424 31.60 18.32 -1.19
CA THR A 424 32.40 19.34 -0.46
C THR A 424 31.91 20.76 -0.74
N PRO A 425 31.96 21.72 0.21
CA PRO A 425 31.63 23.12 -0.06
C PRO A 425 32.59 23.67 -1.11
N THR A 426 32.08 23.91 -2.32
CA THR A 426 32.85 24.40 -3.46
C THR A 426 33.29 25.85 -3.29
N SER A 427 34.45 26.19 -3.84
CA SER A 427 34.97 27.56 -3.85
C SER A 427 33.95 28.51 -4.52
N LEU A 428 33.26 28.04 -5.56
CA LEU A 428 32.26 28.81 -6.29
C LEU A 428 31.06 29.23 -5.43
N SER A 429 30.56 28.38 -4.52
CA SER A 429 29.44 28.77 -3.64
C SER A 429 29.82 29.92 -2.71
N SER A 430 31.04 29.91 -2.16
CA SER A 430 31.52 31.01 -1.32
C SER A 430 31.70 32.31 -2.10
N GLN A 431 32.09 32.23 -3.37
CA GLN A 431 32.29 33.38 -4.25
C GLN A 431 30.96 34.02 -4.68
N ILE A 432 29.94 33.20 -4.96
CA ILE A 432 28.57 33.67 -5.22
C ILE A 432 28.01 34.39 -3.99
N ASP A 433 28.24 33.85 -2.80
CA ASP A 433 27.76 34.44 -1.54
C ASP A 433 28.43 35.77 -1.26
N ALA A 434 29.74 35.86 -1.50
CA ALA A 434 30.50 37.10 -1.39
C ALA A 434 30.01 38.16 -2.40
N TYR A 435 29.71 37.76 -3.65
CA TYR A 435 29.14 38.64 -4.66
C TYR A 435 27.75 39.16 -4.23
N CYS A 436 26.86 38.29 -3.73
CA CYS A 436 25.56 38.71 -3.19
C CYS A 436 25.71 39.74 -2.05
N LYS A 437 26.64 39.50 -1.11
CA LYS A 437 26.90 40.43 0.00
C LYS A 437 27.36 41.80 -0.52
N THR A 438 28.26 41.84 -1.50
CA THR A 438 28.73 43.10 -2.12
C THR A 438 27.63 43.86 -2.87
N GLN A 439 26.73 43.15 -3.55
CA GLN A 439 25.68 43.80 -4.36
C GLN A 439 24.45 44.22 -3.55
N LEU A 440 24.21 43.64 -2.37
CA LEU A 440 22.99 43.86 -1.57
C LEU A 440 23.24 44.54 -0.22
N ILE A 441 24.50 44.67 0.21
CA ILE A 441 24.87 45.29 1.47
C ILE A 441 25.89 46.41 1.22
N PRO A 442 25.64 47.65 1.70
CA PRO A 442 26.59 48.76 1.59
C PRO A 442 27.94 48.41 2.24
N GLY A 443 29.03 48.51 1.48
CA GLY A 443 30.41 48.32 1.98
C GLY A 443 31.00 46.92 1.82
N GLY A 444 30.31 45.97 1.16
CA GLY A 444 30.91 44.67 0.83
C GLY A 444 32.04 44.81 -0.20
N THR A 445 33.15 44.12 0.02
CA THR A 445 34.29 44.09 -0.91
C THR A 445 34.50 42.69 -1.45
N THR A 446 34.41 42.53 -2.77
CA THR A 446 34.79 41.29 -3.48
C THR A 446 35.85 41.59 -4.53
N ASP A 447 36.75 40.63 -4.78
CA ASP A 447 37.76 40.76 -5.83
C ASP A 447 37.08 40.95 -7.20
N PRO A 448 37.42 42.02 -7.95
CA PRO A 448 36.83 42.35 -9.24
C PRO A 448 36.85 41.21 -10.26
N ASN A 449 37.86 40.33 -10.20
CA ASN A 449 37.98 39.20 -11.13
C ASN A 449 36.90 38.13 -10.87
N PHE A 450 36.51 37.91 -9.62
CA PHE A 450 35.42 37.00 -9.27
C PHE A 450 34.04 37.63 -9.55
N CYS A 451 33.91 38.94 -9.39
CA CYS A 451 32.68 39.64 -9.78
C CYS A 451 32.39 39.42 -11.27
N ARG A 452 33.39 39.58 -12.15
CA ARG A 452 33.23 39.34 -13.60
C ARG A 452 32.87 37.89 -13.92
N LEU A 453 33.44 36.92 -13.20
CA LEU A 453 33.12 35.51 -13.38
C LEU A 453 31.64 35.24 -13.07
N VAL A 454 31.15 35.74 -11.93
CA VAL A 454 29.74 35.59 -11.51
C VAL A 454 28.80 36.34 -12.45
N GLU A 455 29.15 37.54 -12.91
CA GLU A 455 28.38 38.29 -13.91
C GLU A 455 28.26 37.53 -15.23
N THR A 456 29.31 36.83 -15.65
CA THR A 456 29.29 36.03 -16.88
C THR A 456 28.40 34.80 -16.73
N LEU A 457 28.37 34.17 -15.55
CA LEU A 457 27.40 33.11 -15.24
C LEU A 457 25.96 33.63 -15.25
N ILE A 458 25.72 34.82 -14.69
CA ILE A 458 24.40 35.47 -14.74
C ILE A 458 23.99 35.73 -16.20
N TYR A 459 24.89 36.31 -17.00
CA TYR A 459 24.65 36.56 -18.41
C TYR A 459 24.33 35.25 -19.16
N LEU A 460 25.12 34.20 -18.92
CA LEU A 460 24.90 32.89 -19.53
C LEU A 460 23.52 32.35 -19.18
N TRP A 461 23.08 32.38 -17.91
CA TRP A 461 21.74 31.92 -17.51
C TRP A 461 20.62 32.77 -18.09
N GLN A 462 20.83 34.08 -18.29
CA GLN A 462 19.85 34.97 -18.92
C GLN A 462 19.61 34.63 -20.40
N GLN A 463 20.59 34.04 -21.08
CA GLN A 463 20.42 33.54 -22.46
C GLN A 463 19.56 32.26 -22.55
N ASN A 464 19.02 31.77 -21.41
CA ASN A 464 18.27 30.51 -21.31
C ASN A 464 18.95 29.29 -21.97
N PRO A 465 20.21 28.99 -21.61
CA PRO A 465 20.95 27.87 -22.19
C PRO A 465 20.33 26.55 -21.73
N ASP A 466 20.51 25.50 -22.53
CA ASP A 466 20.07 24.15 -22.20
C ASP A 466 20.77 23.60 -20.94
N GLU A 467 20.24 22.50 -20.41
CA GLU A 467 20.70 21.88 -19.17
C GLU A 467 22.18 21.47 -19.22
N ASN A 468 22.65 20.96 -20.36
CA ASN A 468 24.04 20.55 -20.54
C ASN A 468 24.98 21.77 -20.46
N ARG A 469 24.65 22.86 -21.14
CA ARG A 469 25.46 24.10 -21.08
C ARG A 469 25.54 24.68 -19.67
N ARG A 470 24.43 24.61 -18.92
CA ARG A 470 24.40 25.03 -17.51
C ARG A 470 25.33 24.17 -16.66
N GLU A 471 25.23 22.86 -16.78
CA GLU A 471 26.07 21.94 -16.02
C GLU A 471 27.55 22.14 -16.32
N LEU A 472 27.91 22.31 -17.60
CA LEU A 472 29.30 22.51 -18.02
C LEU A 472 29.85 23.84 -17.49
N ALA A 473 29.04 24.89 -17.55
CA ALA A 473 29.41 26.20 -17.02
C ALA A 473 29.72 26.14 -15.51
N LEU A 474 28.98 25.36 -14.72
CA LEU A 474 29.26 25.20 -13.30
C LEU A 474 30.58 24.44 -13.05
N LEU A 475 30.85 23.38 -13.81
CA LEU A 475 32.11 22.62 -13.70
C LEU A 475 33.33 23.45 -14.08
N ILE A 476 33.23 24.25 -15.15
CA ILE A 476 34.30 25.16 -15.58
C ILE A 476 34.50 26.29 -14.58
N ALA A 477 33.44 26.83 -14.01
CA ALA A 477 33.52 27.88 -13.00
C ALA A 477 34.20 27.39 -11.70
N ASP A 478 34.07 26.10 -11.35
CA ASP A 478 34.68 25.50 -10.16
C ASP A 478 35.99 24.73 -10.44
N LEU A 479 36.55 24.84 -11.66
CA LEU A 479 37.74 24.08 -12.08
C LEU A 479 38.98 24.41 -11.22
N PRO A 480 39.56 23.47 -10.45
CA PRO A 480 40.62 23.77 -9.49
C PRO A 480 41.93 24.19 -10.17
N ASN A 481 42.77 24.95 -9.45
CA ASN A 481 44.11 25.38 -9.88
C ASN A 481 44.17 26.18 -11.21
N THR A 482 43.06 26.79 -11.63
CA THR A 482 43.01 27.69 -12.80
C THR A 482 42.67 29.13 -12.42
N GLY A 483 43.21 30.12 -13.14
CA GLY A 483 42.96 31.54 -12.89
C GLY A 483 41.56 32.00 -13.35
N CYS A 484 41.01 33.04 -12.71
CA CYS A 484 39.66 33.56 -12.98
C CYS A 484 39.45 33.95 -14.46
N GLN A 485 40.48 34.55 -15.07
CA GLN A 485 40.47 34.95 -16.48
C GLN A 485 40.29 33.76 -17.42
N PHE A 486 40.92 32.62 -17.13
CA PHE A 486 40.80 31.41 -17.95
C PHE A 486 39.39 30.82 -17.88
N ARG A 487 38.82 30.74 -16.68
CA ARG A 487 37.44 30.24 -16.49
C ARG A 487 36.43 31.14 -17.19
N TRP A 488 36.64 32.45 -17.10
CA TRP A 488 35.80 33.44 -17.77
C TRP A 488 35.81 33.29 -19.30
N ASP A 489 37.00 33.17 -19.89
CA ASP A 489 37.16 32.93 -21.33
C ASP A 489 36.42 31.65 -21.77
N CYS A 490 36.56 30.55 -21.02
CA CYS A 490 35.85 29.29 -21.31
C CYS A 490 34.32 29.42 -21.16
N LEU A 491 33.82 30.16 -20.15
CA LEU A 491 32.39 30.42 -20.00
C LEU A 491 31.81 31.23 -21.17
N THR A 492 32.59 32.14 -21.73
CA THR A 492 32.20 32.89 -22.93
C THR A 492 32.09 31.96 -24.13
N ASP A 493 33.07 31.08 -24.32
CA ASP A 493 33.08 30.10 -25.40
C ASP A 493 31.87 29.13 -25.33
N ILE A 494 31.41 28.74 -24.12
CA ILE A 494 30.24 27.86 -23.95
C ILE A 494 28.98 28.41 -24.62
N THR A 495 28.86 29.72 -24.81
CA THR A 495 27.69 30.30 -25.49
C THR A 495 27.71 30.11 -27.01
N THR A 496 28.88 29.86 -27.61
CA THR A 496 29.08 29.77 -29.07
C THR A 496 29.38 28.35 -29.55
N LEU A 497 29.89 27.47 -28.67
CA LEU A 497 30.18 26.07 -29.02
C LEU A 497 28.92 25.31 -29.41
N SER A 498 29.03 24.29 -30.28
CA SER A 498 27.89 23.44 -30.66
C SER A 498 27.49 22.47 -29.54
N ASP A 499 26.24 21.98 -29.56
CA ASP A 499 25.72 21.05 -28.53
C ASP A 499 26.58 19.78 -28.41
N PHE A 500 27.13 19.31 -29.52
CA PHE A 500 28.02 18.15 -29.54
C PHE A 500 29.31 18.40 -28.73
N TRP A 501 29.89 19.60 -28.82
CA TRP A 501 31.06 19.99 -28.03
C TRP A 501 30.74 20.05 -26.53
N ILE A 502 29.58 20.59 -26.18
CA ILE A 502 29.13 20.71 -24.79
C ILE A 502 28.95 19.33 -24.16
N ILE A 503 28.15 18.46 -24.79
CA ILE A 503 27.87 17.11 -24.28
C ILE A 503 29.14 16.28 -24.17
N THR A 504 30.02 16.39 -25.17
CA THR A 504 31.29 15.66 -25.20
C THR A 504 32.20 16.09 -24.05
N THR A 505 32.27 17.40 -23.76
CA THR A 505 33.11 17.92 -22.68
C THR A 505 32.56 17.59 -21.30
N LEU A 506 31.23 17.60 -21.13
CA LEU A 506 30.57 17.16 -19.89
C LEU A 506 30.90 15.71 -19.56
N ARG A 507 30.77 14.81 -20.53
CA ARG A 507 31.12 13.40 -20.36
C ARG A 507 32.58 13.23 -19.95
N ALA A 508 33.48 14.09 -20.43
CA ALA A 508 34.89 14.05 -20.05
C ALA A 508 35.14 14.51 -18.59
N LEU A 509 34.26 15.32 -17.99
CA LEU A 509 34.47 15.92 -16.67
C LEU A 509 33.68 15.23 -15.54
N LEU A 510 32.53 14.63 -15.86
CA LEU A 510 31.62 13.96 -14.93
C LEU A 510 31.95 12.47 -14.76
N HIS A 511 31.65 11.89 -13.59
CA HIS A 511 31.94 10.49 -13.26
C HIS A 511 30.81 9.50 -13.58
N ASP A 512 29.64 9.99 -14.02
CA ASP A 512 28.51 9.12 -14.31
C ASP A 512 28.56 8.62 -15.77
N GLU A 513 28.86 7.33 -15.87
CA GLU A 513 28.66 6.39 -16.99
C GLU A 513 29.73 6.19 -18.08
N SER A 514 30.74 7.03 -18.30
CA SER A 514 31.96 6.65 -19.09
C SER A 514 32.92 7.83 -19.29
N PRO A 515 33.58 8.29 -18.21
CA PRO A 515 34.48 9.45 -18.28
C PRO A 515 35.59 9.31 -19.33
N ASP A 516 36.09 8.09 -19.51
CA ASP A 516 37.16 7.76 -20.44
C ASP A 516 36.76 7.99 -21.92
N LEU A 517 35.51 7.64 -22.30
CA LEU A 517 34.99 7.85 -23.65
C LEU A 517 34.77 9.34 -23.96
N GLY A 518 34.37 10.12 -22.94
CA GLY A 518 34.27 11.57 -23.02
C GLY A 518 35.63 12.21 -23.34
N CYS A 519 36.69 11.79 -22.65
CA CYS A 519 38.05 12.26 -22.91
C CYS A 519 38.50 12.00 -24.36
N PHE A 520 38.21 10.82 -24.92
CA PHE A 520 38.57 10.50 -26.30
C PHE A 520 37.78 11.30 -27.34
N ALA A 521 36.48 11.50 -27.11
CA ALA A 521 35.64 12.29 -27.99
C ALA A 521 36.05 13.76 -27.97
N LEU A 522 36.38 14.31 -26.80
CA LEU A 522 36.88 15.69 -26.67
C LEU A 522 38.23 15.87 -27.35
N LEU A 523 39.15 14.91 -27.18
CA LEU A 523 40.43 14.91 -27.88
C LEU A 523 40.25 14.86 -29.41
N ARG A 524 39.28 14.10 -29.91
CA ARG A 524 38.96 14.06 -31.34
C ARG A 524 38.46 15.40 -31.86
N LEU A 525 37.60 16.08 -31.10
CA LEU A 525 37.10 17.40 -31.45
C LEU A 525 38.21 18.43 -31.51
N LEU A 526 39.06 18.48 -30.48
CA LEU A 526 40.20 19.40 -30.45
C LEU A 526 41.22 19.12 -31.55
N ALA A 527 41.44 17.86 -31.92
CA ALA A 527 42.34 17.52 -33.01
C ALA A 527 41.82 17.95 -34.40
N SER A 528 40.54 18.33 -34.50
CA SER A 528 39.88 18.82 -35.72
C SER A 528 39.45 20.28 -35.61
N GLU A 529 39.89 20.99 -34.58
CA GLU A 529 39.58 22.41 -34.37
C GLU A 529 40.60 23.29 -35.08
N ASP A 530 40.12 24.18 -35.94
CA ASP A 530 40.93 25.09 -36.74
C ASP A 530 41.15 26.44 -36.03
N GLU A 531 40.29 26.80 -35.06
CA GLU A 531 40.42 28.04 -34.30
C GLU A 531 41.49 27.93 -33.18
N PRO A 532 42.64 28.63 -33.31
CA PRO A 532 43.78 28.45 -32.41
C PRO A 532 43.49 28.91 -30.98
N VAL A 533 42.59 29.89 -30.81
CA VAL A 533 42.21 30.43 -29.49
C VAL A 533 41.37 29.42 -28.71
N ILE A 534 40.41 28.76 -29.38
CA ILE A 534 39.56 27.72 -28.77
C ILE A 534 40.41 26.49 -28.45
N LEU A 535 41.26 26.05 -29.38
CA LEU A 535 42.17 24.93 -29.18
C LEU A 535 43.09 25.14 -27.96
N GLU A 536 43.70 26.33 -27.82
CA GLU A 536 44.63 26.64 -26.72
C GLU A 536 43.94 26.64 -25.34
N ARG A 537 42.69 27.10 -25.27
CA ARG A 537 41.91 27.13 -24.03
C ARG A 537 41.41 25.74 -23.65
N TRP A 538 40.76 25.05 -24.58
CA TRP A 538 40.08 23.79 -24.30
C TRP A 538 41.03 22.59 -24.22
N ARG A 539 42.26 22.65 -24.78
CA ARG A 539 43.29 21.63 -24.50
C ARG A 539 43.72 21.61 -23.03
N LYS A 540 43.65 22.74 -22.32
CA LYS A 540 43.93 22.80 -20.87
C LYS A 540 42.83 22.11 -20.06
N VAL A 541 41.57 22.25 -20.48
CA VAL A 541 40.42 21.52 -19.91
C VAL A 541 40.57 20.01 -20.15
N LEU A 542 40.96 19.60 -21.36
CA LEU A 542 41.24 18.19 -21.67
C LEU A 542 42.42 17.65 -20.84
N SER A 543 43.48 18.43 -20.63
CA SER A 543 44.61 18.03 -19.78
C SER A 543 44.16 17.72 -18.35
N PHE A 544 43.32 18.59 -17.79
CA PHE A 544 42.73 18.39 -16.47
C PHE A 544 41.86 17.11 -16.41
N ALA A 545 41.03 16.86 -17.43
CA ALA A 545 40.21 15.65 -17.49
C ALA A 545 41.07 14.36 -17.55
N ILE A 546 42.13 14.37 -18.37
CA ILE A 546 43.09 13.26 -18.49
C ILE A 546 43.86 13.01 -17.18
N GLU A 547 44.26 14.07 -16.48
CA GLU A 547 44.96 13.96 -15.19
C GLU A 547 44.05 13.39 -14.09
N LYS A 548 42.78 13.82 -14.04
CA LYS A 548 41.79 13.31 -13.09
C LYS A 548 41.49 11.83 -13.28
N GLN A 549 41.58 11.31 -14.51
CA GLN A 549 41.22 9.94 -14.90
C GLN A 549 42.43 9.07 -15.25
N HIS A 550 43.65 9.49 -14.91
CA HIS A 550 44.87 8.86 -15.42
C HIS A 550 45.01 7.37 -15.06
N GLU A 551 44.42 6.91 -13.96
CA GLU A 551 44.44 5.50 -13.54
C GLU A 551 43.56 4.61 -14.42
N THR A 552 42.39 5.09 -14.85
CA THR A 552 41.41 4.31 -15.63
C THR A 552 41.58 4.49 -17.13
N LEU A 553 41.94 5.70 -17.58
CA LEU A 553 41.93 6.08 -19.00
C LEU A 553 42.91 5.28 -19.84
N LEU A 554 44.13 5.04 -19.34
CA LEU A 554 45.12 4.22 -20.06
C LEU A 554 44.65 2.77 -20.12
N HIS A 555 44.14 2.24 -19.01
CA HIS A 555 43.63 0.87 -18.97
C HIS A 555 42.49 0.70 -19.98
N HIS A 556 41.50 1.60 -19.93
CA HIS A 556 40.36 1.62 -20.84
C HIS A 556 40.80 1.75 -22.32
N ALA A 557 41.77 2.61 -22.61
CA ALA A 557 42.28 2.79 -23.97
C ALA A 557 42.83 1.49 -24.55
N VAL A 558 43.62 0.73 -23.77
CA VAL A 558 44.28 -0.48 -24.26
C VAL A 558 43.35 -1.71 -24.17
N THR A 559 42.33 -1.68 -23.32
CA THR A 559 41.34 -2.77 -23.20
C THR A 559 40.16 -2.68 -24.16
N HIS A 560 39.87 -1.50 -24.72
CA HIS A 560 38.66 -1.29 -25.53
C HIS A 560 38.89 -0.65 -26.90
N LEU A 561 40.04 0.00 -27.15
CA LEU A 561 40.31 0.54 -28.48
C LEU A 561 40.95 -0.52 -29.38
N THR A 562 40.56 -0.48 -30.65
CA THR A 562 41.27 -1.26 -31.66
C THR A 562 42.66 -0.70 -31.91
N THR A 563 43.55 -1.52 -32.47
CA THR A 563 44.91 -1.12 -32.82
C THR A 563 44.92 0.18 -33.63
N ASP A 564 44.12 0.26 -34.69
CA ASP A 564 43.98 1.46 -35.52
C ASP A 564 43.49 2.68 -34.70
N MET A 565 42.50 2.48 -33.82
CA MET A 565 41.97 3.55 -32.97
C MET A 565 42.98 3.99 -31.90
N TRP A 566 43.81 3.10 -31.37
CA TRP A 566 44.91 3.39 -30.44
C TRP A 566 45.99 4.26 -31.09
N PHE A 567 46.44 3.93 -32.30
CA PHE A 567 47.41 4.78 -33.01
C PHE A 567 46.80 6.13 -33.39
N LYS A 568 45.52 6.16 -33.79
CA LYS A 568 44.79 7.42 -34.03
C LYS A 568 44.67 8.25 -32.75
N LEU A 569 44.46 7.63 -31.59
CA LEU A 569 44.43 8.30 -30.29
C LEU A 569 45.76 9.01 -30.00
N LEU A 570 46.88 8.27 -30.03
CA LEU A 570 48.21 8.84 -29.79
C LEU A 570 48.60 9.89 -30.86
N GLY A 571 48.16 9.69 -32.10
CA GLY A 571 48.28 10.68 -33.17
C GLY A 571 47.55 11.99 -32.84
N ARG A 572 46.29 11.92 -32.41
CA ARG A 572 45.50 13.09 -31.99
C ARG A 572 46.08 13.81 -30.79
N ILE A 573 46.61 13.08 -29.81
CA ILE A 573 47.36 13.68 -28.69
C ILE A 573 48.54 14.50 -29.23
N ARG A 574 49.32 13.95 -30.17
CA ARG A 574 50.44 14.67 -30.78
C ARG A 574 50.00 15.90 -31.58
N VAL A 575 48.83 15.87 -32.22
CA VAL A 575 48.25 17.03 -32.93
C VAL A 575 47.85 18.14 -31.97
N VAL A 576 47.06 17.82 -30.94
CA VAL A 576 46.52 18.80 -29.97
C VAL A 576 47.63 19.43 -29.12
N TYR A 577 48.68 18.67 -28.80
CA TYR A 577 49.78 19.10 -27.92
C TYR A 577 51.11 19.39 -28.66
N LYS A 578 51.09 19.53 -30.00
CA LYS A 578 52.27 19.68 -30.88
C LYS A 578 53.28 20.77 -30.46
N ARG A 579 52.84 21.80 -29.75
CA ARG A 579 53.62 22.97 -29.31
C ARG A 579 53.52 23.22 -27.79
N SER A 580 53.21 22.19 -27.02
CA SER A 580 53.10 22.29 -25.56
C SER A 580 54.12 21.38 -24.89
N ASP A 581 54.69 21.82 -23.76
CA ASP A 581 55.61 21.04 -22.93
C ASP A 581 54.91 19.92 -22.14
N VAL A 582 53.70 19.55 -22.56
CA VAL A 582 52.89 18.50 -21.96
C VAL A 582 53.63 17.18 -22.23
N ILE A 583 53.75 16.69 -23.46
CA ILE A 583 54.43 15.40 -23.71
C ILE A 583 55.91 15.47 -23.29
N GLY A 584 56.30 14.66 -22.30
CA GLY A 584 57.62 14.75 -21.67
C GLY A 584 58.00 13.52 -20.85
N GLU A 585 59.14 13.58 -20.17
CA GLU A 585 59.63 12.52 -19.29
C GLU A 585 58.87 12.53 -17.95
N ARG A 586 57.68 11.93 -17.93
CA ARG A 586 56.83 11.85 -16.73
C ARG A 586 56.26 10.47 -16.50
N LEU A 587 56.04 10.13 -15.23
CA LEU A 587 55.48 8.84 -14.80
C LEU A 587 53.96 8.78 -15.01
N TYR A 588 53.25 9.89 -14.75
CA TYR A 588 51.79 9.99 -14.87
C TYR A 588 51.37 11.36 -15.42
N PRO A 589 50.25 11.44 -16.17
CA PRO A 589 49.54 10.35 -16.84
C PRO A 589 50.43 9.62 -17.86
N ARG A 590 50.33 8.29 -17.97
CA ARG A 590 51.22 7.51 -18.86
C ARG A 590 50.98 7.75 -20.36
N LEU A 591 49.78 8.18 -20.75
CA LEU A 591 49.42 8.58 -22.13
C LEU A 591 50.27 9.75 -22.69
N PHE A 592 50.95 10.40 -21.77
CA PHE A 592 51.65 11.67 -21.91
C PHE A 592 53.18 11.50 -21.72
N ASN A 593 53.62 10.25 -21.52
CA ASN A 593 55.01 9.83 -21.37
C ASN A 593 55.71 9.74 -22.74
N LEU A 594 56.91 10.33 -22.83
CA LEU A 594 57.69 10.39 -24.07
C LEU A 594 58.05 9.02 -24.65
N GLU A 595 58.40 8.03 -23.83
CA GLU A 595 58.82 6.69 -24.27
C GLU A 595 57.67 5.91 -24.90
N LEU A 596 56.43 6.10 -24.43
CA LEU A 596 55.24 5.51 -25.06
C LEU A 596 55.05 6.04 -26.49
N HIS A 597 55.23 7.35 -26.70
CA HIS A 597 55.11 7.97 -28.02
C HIS A 597 56.22 7.51 -28.96
N LYS A 598 57.47 7.40 -28.47
CA LYS A 598 58.59 6.83 -29.24
C LYS A 598 58.32 5.38 -29.65
N TRP A 599 57.88 4.53 -28.70
CA TRP A 599 57.53 3.14 -28.98
C TRP A 599 56.43 3.05 -30.03
N SER A 600 55.34 3.83 -29.88
CA SER A 600 54.25 3.86 -30.88
C SER A 600 54.70 4.27 -32.27
N GLN A 601 55.76 5.08 -32.41
CA GLN A 601 56.31 5.43 -33.73
C GLN A 601 57.12 4.28 -34.32
N GLN A 602 57.85 3.53 -33.48
CA GLN A 602 58.65 2.39 -33.93
C GLN A 602 57.79 1.22 -34.41
N ILE A 603 56.65 0.96 -33.76
CA ILE A 603 55.74 -0.13 -34.16
C ILE A 603 54.66 0.29 -35.17
N ALA A 604 54.68 1.55 -35.65
CA ALA A 604 53.68 2.06 -36.59
C ALA A 604 53.69 1.34 -37.94
N ASP A 605 54.86 0.90 -38.40
CA ASP A 605 54.99 0.15 -39.67
C ASP A 605 54.32 -1.22 -39.58
N TYR A 606 54.16 -1.77 -38.37
CA TYR A 606 53.53 -3.06 -38.11
C TYR A 606 52.02 -2.99 -37.86
N ILE A 607 51.35 -1.84 -38.09
CA ILE A 607 49.88 -1.70 -37.87
C ILE A 607 49.07 -2.83 -38.53
N PRO A 608 49.29 -3.21 -39.81
CA PRO A 608 48.55 -4.31 -40.42
C PRO A 608 48.74 -5.65 -39.69
N THR A 609 49.95 -5.90 -39.19
CA THR A 609 50.32 -7.10 -38.45
C THR A 609 49.71 -7.11 -37.04
N LEU A 610 49.71 -5.97 -36.36
CA LEU A 610 49.08 -5.81 -35.06
C LEU A 610 47.55 -5.95 -35.12
N MET A 611 46.91 -5.44 -36.18
CA MET A 611 45.47 -5.66 -36.42
C MET A 611 45.15 -7.14 -36.66
N ARG A 612 46.04 -7.91 -37.33
CA ARG A 612 45.89 -9.36 -37.45
C ARG A 612 46.02 -10.04 -36.09
N LEU A 613 47.01 -9.66 -35.28
CA LEU A 613 47.19 -10.19 -33.91
C LEU A 613 46.02 -9.87 -32.99
N GLU A 614 45.43 -8.68 -33.10
CA GLU A 614 44.27 -8.25 -32.33
C GLU A 614 43.07 -9.19 -32.53
N SER A 615 42.86 -9.69 -33.75
CA SER A 615 41.77 -10.64 -34.04
C SER A 615 41.86 -11.95 -33.24
N VAL A 616 43.06 -12.32 -32.78
CA VAL A 616 43.33 -13.55 -32.03
C VAL A 616 43.53 -13.26 -30.54
N LEU A 617 44.40 -12.32 -30.19
CA LEU A 617 44.74 -11.97 -28.81
C LEU A 617 43.63 -11.20 -28.09
N LYS A 618 42.71 -10.58 -28.85
CA LYS A 618 41.74 -9.60 -28.35
C LYS A 618 42.47 -8.54 -27.50
N HIS A 619 41.79 -7.86 -26.60
CA HIS A 619 42.40 -6.83 -25.75
C HIS A 619 43.09 -7.40 -24.48
N GLY A 620 43.60 -8.64 -24.55
CA GLY A 620 44.23 -9.34 -23.43
C GLY A 620 45.62 -8.79 -23.03
N PRO A 621 46.21 -9.28 -21.92
CA PRO A 621 47.49 -8.79 -21.40
C PRO A 621 48.65 -8.84 -22.40
N ALA A 622 48.65 -9.82 -23.30
CA ALA A 622 49.63 -9.95 -24.38
C ALA A 622 49.52 -8.82 -25.41
N MET A 623 48.28 -8.44 -25.80
CA MET A 623 48.04 -7.31 -26.69
C MET A 623 48.41 -5.98 -26.01
N GLN A 624 48.11 -5.85 -24.72
CA GLN A 624 48.50 -4.68 -23.93
C GLN A 624 50.03 -4.52 -23.86
N MET A 625 50.76 -5.62 -23.73
CA MET A 625 52.23 -5.62 -23.74
C MET A 625 52.80 -5.13 -25.08
N LEU A 626 52.22 -5.57 -26.21
CA LEU A 626 52.63 -5.13 -27.55
C LEU A 626 52.38 -3.63 -27.76
N LEU A 627 51.21 -3.13 -27.33
CA LEU A 627 50.82 -1.72 -27.53
C LEU A 627 51.53 -0.74 -26.58
N LEU A 628 51.81 -1.13 -25.34
CA LEU A 628 52.45 -0.28 -24.34
C LEU A 628 53.99 -0.36 -24.36
N GLY A 629 54.55 -1.45 -24.89
CA GLY A 629 55.99 -1.74 -24.82
C GLY A 629 56.44 -2.04 -23.39
N SER A 630 57.73 -2.41 -23.24
CA SER A 630 58.36 -2.60 -21.92
C SER A 630 59.72 -1.90 -21.86
N THR A 631 60.79 -2.59 -21.45
CA THR A 631 62.16 -2.04 -21.46
C THR A 631 62.75 -2.07 -22.88
N SER A 632 63.74 -1.22 -23.16
CA SER A 632 64.39 -1.15 -24.48
C SER A 632 64.93 -2.49 -24.98
N SER A 633 65.39 -3.38 -24.10
CA SER A 633 65.85 -4.75 -24.44
C SER A 633 64.72 -5.66 -24.94
N ASN A 634 63.55 -5.59 -24.30
CA ASN A 634 62.39 -6.42 -24.63
C ASN A 634 61.66 -5.90 -25.87
N ASN A 635 61.69 -4.59 -26.10
CA ASN A 635 61.11 -3.96 -27.29
C ASN A 635 61.78 -4.46 -28.58
N CYS A 636 63.10 -4.69 -28.56
CA CYS A 636 63.81 -5.32 -29.69
C CYS A 636 63.34 -6.75 -29.97
N GLN A 637 63.02 -7.54 -28.94
CA GLN A 637 62.52 -8.91 -29.11
C GLN A 637 61.07 -8.93 -29.60
N LEU A 638 60.22 -8.00 -29.12
CA LEU A 638 58.85 -7.83 -29.62
C LEU A 638 58.83 -7.44 -31.10
N LEU A 639 59.75 -6.58 -31.56
CA LEU A 639 59.90 -6.25 -32.98
C LEU A 639 60.23 -7.49 -33.83
N ARG A 640 61.08 -8.39 -33.33
CA ARG A 640 61.39 -9.66 -34.03
C ARG A 640 60.19 -10.61 -34.10
N VAL A 641 59.37 -10.67 -33.04
CA VAL A 641 58.11 -11.43 -33.06
C VAL A 641 57.14 -10.85 -34.09
N LEU A 642 57.03 -9.53 -34.18
CA LEU A 642 56.20 -8.87 -35.19
C LEU A 642 56.70 -9.11 -36.62
N ASP A 643 58.02 -9.05 -36.84
CA ASP A 643 58.66 -9.35 -38.12
C ASP A 643 58.44 -10.82 -38.54
N PHE A 644 58.50 -11.77 -37.61
CA PHE A 644 58.19 -13.17 -37.88
C PHE A 644 56.72 -13.37 -38.29
N VAL A 645 55.77 -12.74 -37.59
CA VAL A 645 54.34 -12.82 -37.90
C VAL A 645 54.05 -12.18 -39.26
N GLU A 646 54.71 -11.06 -39.58
CA GLU A 646 54.57 -10.38 -40.86
C GLU A 646 55.05 -11.23 -42.04
N ASN A 647 56.15 -11.97 -41.87
CA ASN A 647 56.76 -12.79 -42.92
C ASN A 647 56.15 -14.21 -43.06
N SER A 648 55.22 -14.61 -42.18
CA SER A 648 54.60 -15.95 -42.20
C SER A 648 53.50 -16.11 -43.27
N LYS A 649 53.61 -17.13 -44.16
CA LYS A 649 52.66 -17.38 -45.28
C LYS A 649 51.38 -18.11 -44.81
N SER A 650 50.26 -17.86 -45.52
CA SER A 650 48.86 -18.02 -45.05
C SER A 650 48.34 -19.40 -44.62
N ILE A 651 49.07 -20.51 -44.80
CA ILE A 651 48.48 -21.87 -44.75
C ILE A 651 48.28 -22.39 -43.31
N PHE A 652 49.05 -21.91 -42.32
CA PHE A 652 48.97 -22.32 -40.91
C PHE A 652 48.68 -21.17 -39.94
N HIS A 653 48.32 -20.01 -40.49
CA HIS A 653 48.37 -18.72 -39.80
C HIS A 653 47.42 -18.63 -38.59
N THR A 654 46.29 -19.34 -38.55
CA THR A 654 45.40 -19.32 -37.36
C THR A 654 46.01 -20.09 -36.18
N LYS A 655 46.47 -21.33 -36.40
CA LYS A 655 47.06 -22.18 -35.35
C LYS A 655 48.39 -21.64 -34.83
N LEU A 656 49.19 -21.03 -35.71
CA LEU A 656 50.44 -20.36 -35.32
C LEU A 656 50.17 -19.14 -34.42
N MET A 657 49.11 -18.39 -34.70
CA MET A 657 48.69 -17.25 -33.86
C MET A 657 48.19 -17.71 -32.48
N ASP A 658 47.49 -18.84 -32.39
CA ASP A 658 47.09 -19.43 -31.11
C ASP A 658 48.32 -19.87 -30.28
N ILE A 659 49.36 -20.41 -30.92
CA ILE A 659 50.61 -20.80 -30.26
C ILE A 659 51.38 -19.57 -29.76
N ILE A 660 51.47 -18.53 -30.59
CA ILE A 660 52.05 -17.22 -30.20
C ILE A 660 51.27 -16.64 -29.01
N THR A 661 49.95 -16.77 -29.00
CA THR A 661 49.07 -16.33 -27.89
C THR A 661 49.39 -17.04 -26.58
N ALA A 662 49.54 -18.36 -26.62
CA ALA A 662 49.89 -19.17 -25.45
C ALA A 662 51.31 -18.85 -24.94
N LEU A 663 52.27 -18.62 -25.84
CA LEU A 663 53.65 -18.28 -25.49
C LEU A 663 53.77 -16.86 -24.90
N LEU A 664 53.05 -15.88 -25.45
CA LEU A 664 53.01 -14.51 -24.92
C LEU A 664 52.36 -14.44 -23.53
N HIS A 665 51.45 -15.36 -23.20
CA HIS A 665 50.89 -15.49 -21.84
C HIS A 665 51.92 -15.90 -20.78
N ILE A 666 52.95 -16.67 -21.17
CA ILE A 666 53.97 -17.21 -20.26
C ILE A 666 55.04 -16.15 -19.90
N ARG A 667 55.00 -14.97 -20.53
CA ARG A 667 55.84 -13.78 -20.25
C ARG A 667 57.37 -14.00 -20.29
N LYS A 668 57.85 -15.02 -21.02
CA LYS A 668 59.28 -15.29 -21.24
C LYS A 668 59.61 -15.14 -22.72
N VAL A 669 60.00 -13.93 -23.13
CA VAL A 669 60.18 -13.55 -24.54
C VAL A 669 61.44 -14.18 -25.17
N GLU A 670 62.43 -14.55 -24.34
CA GLU A 670 63.76 -15.04 -24.74
C GLU A 670 63.77 -16.40 -25.47
N VAL A 671 62.69 -17.21 -25.38
CA VAL A 671 62.65 -18.61 -25.87
C VAL A 671 61.56 -18.83 -26.95
N ILE A 672 60.86 -17.76 -27.34
CA ILE A 672 59.73 -17.83 -28.28
C ILE A 672 60.22 -18.17 -29.71
N GLU A 673 61.39 -17.68 -30.11
CA GLU A 673 61.98 -17.89 -31.44
C GLU A 673 62.28 -19.38 -31.74
N ASP A 674 62.84 -20.10 -30.76
CA ASP A 674 63.20 -21.53 -30.89
C ASP A 674 61.99 -22.45 -31.01
N VAL A 675 60.85 -22.06 -30.44
CA VAL A 675 59.59 -22.83 -30.52
C VAL A 675 58.87 -22.50 -31.83
N LEU A 676 58.84 -21.23 -32.23
CA LEU A 676 58.17 -20.79 -33.46
C LEU A 676 58.85 -21.31 -34.74
N SER A 677 60.17 -21.46 -34.74
CA SER A 677 60.92 -22.02 -35.87
C SER A 677 60.65 -23.51 -36.12
N VAL A 678 60.35 -24.30 -35.08
CA VAL A 678 60.04 -25.74 -35.23
C VAL A 678 58.55 -25.99 -35.49
N VAL A 679 57.68 -25.16 -34.90
CA VAL A 679 56.22 -25.24 -35.09
C VAL A 679 55.81 -24.87 -36.52
N SER A 680 56.55 -23.99 -37.20
CA SER A 680 56.29 -23.61 -38.60
C SER A 680 56.52 -24.76 -39.59
N GLU A 681 57.30 -25.78 -39.21
CA GLU A 681 57.56 -27.00 -39.98
C GLU A 681 56.58 -28.15 -39.68
N ALA A 682 55.71 -27.98 -38.67
CA ALA A 682 54.71 -28.98 -38.27
C ALA A 682 53.47 -28.98 -39.18
N SER A 683 52.81 -30.13 -39.29
CA SER A 683 51.52 -30.28 -39.94
C SER A 683 50.40 -29.62 -39.13
N SER A 684 49.23 -29.39 -39.77
CA SER A 684 48.05 -28.82 -39.11
C SER A 684 47.64 -29.61 -37.86
N LYS A 685 47.79 -30.95 -37.88
CA LYS A 685 47.50 -31.80 -36.73
C LYS A 685 48.56 -31.69 -35.64
N GLY A 686 49.84 -31.61 -36.01
CA GLY A 686 50.92 -31.39 -35.04
C GLY A 686 50.84 -30.05 -34.34
N ALA A 687 50.49 -28.98 -35.07
CA ALA A 687 50.23 -27.67 -34.49
C ALA A 687 49.07 -27.71 -33.48
N GLU A 688 47.99 -28.45 -33.79
CA GLU A 688 46.84 -28.61 -32.88
C GLU A 688 47.19 -29.45 -31.64
N ALA A 689 48.01 -30.47 -31.80
CA ALA A 689 48.53 -31.25 -30.69
C ALA A 689 49.43 -30.39 -29.77
N CYS A 690 50.29 -29.55 -30.36
CA CYS A 690 51.11 -28.59 -29.60
C CYS A 690 50.24 -27.60 -28.83
N LEU A 691 49.17 -27.08 -29.43
CA LEU A 691 48.20 -26.21 -28.78
C LEU A 691 47.53 -26.87 -27.57
N ARG A 692 47.03 -28.10 -27.71
CA ARG A 692 46.41 -28.83 -26.59
C ARG A 692 47.37 -29.04 -25.42
N VAL A 693 48.64 -29.27 -25.71
CA VAL A 693 49.69 -29.41 -24.67
C VAL A 693 49.98 -28.05 -24.02
N LEU A 694 50.11 -26.98 -24.80
CA LEU A 694 50.33 -25.62 -24.29
C LEU A 694 49.16 -25.14 -23.40
N ASP A 695 47.91 -25.33 -23.83
CA ASP A 695 46.71 -24.96 -23.06
C ASP A 695 46.57 -25.76 -21.77
N SER A 696 46.93 -27.05 -21.79
CA SER A 696 46.83 -27.90 -20.59
C SER A 696 47.73 -27.42 -19.45
N ARG A 697 48.85 -26.74 -19.72
CA ARG A 697 49.74 -26.22 -18.66
C ARG A 697 49.26 -24.91 -18.06
N CYS A 698 48.53 -24.10 -18.83
CA CYS A 698 47.93 -22.87 -18.33
C CYS A 698 46.83 -23.14 -17.29
N HIS A 699 46.23 -24.34 -17.31
CA HIS A 699 45.00 -24.65 -16.56
C HIS A 699 45.05 -25.94 -15.73
N VAL A 700 46.04 -26.82 -15.89
CA VAL A 700 46.08 -28.14 -15.25
C VAL A 700 47.47 -28.46 -14.69
N SER A 701 47.55 -29.39 -13.73
CA SER A 701 48.81 -29.79 -13.07
C SER A 701 49.75 -30.53 -14.03
N GLN A 702 51.06 -30.51 -13.74
CA GLN A 702 52.11 -31.10 -14.58
C GLN A 702 51.84 -32.56 -14.98
N GLU A 703 51.30 -33.36 -14.06
CA GLU A 703 50.93 -34.76 -14.25
C GLU A 703 49.84 -34.94 -15.31
N MET A 704 48.89 -34.00 -15.42
CA MET A 704 47.85 -34.04 -16.46
C MET A 704 48.37 -33.55 -17.81
N THR A 705 49.26 -32.54 -17.82
CA THR A 705 49.96 -32.11 -19.04
C THR A 705 50.78 -33.26 -19.63
N GLU A 706 51.39 -34.09 -18.80
CA GLU A 706 52.12 -35.29 -19.22
C GLU A 706 51.22 -36.36 -19.83
N VAL A 707 50.03 -36.59 -19.26
CA VAL A 707 49.02 -37.50 -19.83
C VAL A 707 48.49 -36.97 -21.17
N VAL A 708 48.22 -35.67 -21.29
CA VAL A 708 47.80 -35.03 -22.55
C VAL A 708 48.90 -35.14 -23.60
N LEU A 709 50.16 -34.87 -23.25
CA LEU A 709 51.30 -34.99 -24.15
C LEU A 709 51.49 -36.43 -24.65
N ALA A 710 51.47 -37.42 -23.76
CA ALA A 710 51.60 -38.84 -24.11
C ALA A 710 50.45 -39.33 -25.01
N THR A 711 49.23 -38.86 -24.75
CA THR A 711 48.05 -39.20 -25.57
C THR A 711 48.20 -38.65 -26.99
N ASN A 712 48.69 -37.42 -27.14
CA ASN A 712 48.90 -36.81 -28.45
C ASN A 712 50.08 -37.46 -29.18
N LEU A 713 51.23 -37.70 -28.54
CA LEU A 713 52.39 -38.35 -29.18
C LEU A 713 52.10 -39.76 -29.71
N ARG A 714 51.11 -40.45 -29.13
CA ARG A 714 50.68 -41.81 -29.49
C ARG A 714 49.50 -41.86 -30.45
N ALA A 715 48.95 -40.71 -30.85
CA ALA A 715 47.93 -40.67 -31.88
C ALA A 715 48.50 -41.17 -33.21
N GLY A 716 47.85 -42.18 -33.80
CA GLY A 716 48.38 -42.92 -34.97
C GLY A 716 48.46 -42.11 -36.27
N ASP A 717 48.03 -40.85 -36.24
CA ASP A 717 47.88 -39.95 -37.38
C ASP A 717 48.79 -38.71 -37.32
N ILE A 718 49.81 -38.72 -36.45
CA ILE A 718 50.78 -37.63 -36.26
C ILE A 718 52.14 -37.96 -36.93
N SER A 719 52.68 -37.01 -37.71
CA SER A 719 53.92 -37.18 -38.49
C SER A 719 55.22 -36.94 -37.68
N GLU A 720 56.39 -37.30 -38.22
CA GLU A 720 57.69 -37.05 -37.53
C GLU A 720 58.01 -35.57 -37.27
N PRO A 721 57.76 -34.62 -38.20
CA PRO A 721 57.84 -33.18 -37.92
C PRO A 721 56.96 -32.76 -36.73
N ASP A 722 55.76 -33.33 -36.62
CA ASP A 722 54.83 -33.04 -35.53
C ASP A 722 55.33 -33.58 -34.18
N ARG A 723 55.95 -34.77 -34.19
CA ARG A 723 56.58 -35.37 -33.00
C ARG A 723 57.76 -34.53 -32.54
N LEU A 724 58.55 -33.97 -33.47
CA LEU A 724 59.65 -33.07 -33.15
C LEU A 724 59.15 -31.76 -32.52
N ALA A 725 58.09 -31.16 -33.08
CA ALA A 725 57.44 -29.99 -32.51
C ALA A 725 56.90 -30.25 -31.11
N LEU A 726 56.17 -31.36 -30.89
CA LEU A 726 55.66 -31.77 -29.58
C LEU A 726 56.77 -32.00 -28.54
N ARG A 727 57.89 -32.61 -28.94
CA ARG A 727 59.06 -32.84 -28.06
C ARG A 727 59.81 -31.55 -27.74
N LYS A 728 59.82 -30.56 -28.64
CA LYS A 728 60.39 -29.24 -28.37
C LYS A 728 59.49 -28.44 -27.41
N VAL A 729 58.17 -28.50 -27.60
CA VAL A 729 57.19 -27.96 -26.64
C VAL A 729 57.28 -28.66 -25.27
N SER A 730 57.56 -29.98 -25.22
CA SER A 730 57.73 -30.69 -23.96
C SER A 730 59.02 -30.31 -23.23
N ARG A 731 60.12 -30.07 -23.96
CA ARG A 731 61.39 -29.55 -23.41
C ARG A 731 61.23 -28.14 -22.86
N PHE A 732 60.45 -27.28 -23.52
CA PHE A 732 60.07 -25.95 -22.98
C PHE A 732 59.38 -26.07 -21.62
N PHE A 733 58.68 -27.18 -21.37
CA PHE A 733 57.98 -27.44 -20.13
C PHE A 733 58.74 -28.27 -19.09
N GLY A 734 59.94 -28.77 -19.41
CA GLY A 734 60.74 -29.60 -18.52
C GLY A 734 60.18 -31.02 -18.33
N ILE A 735 59.35 -31.48 -19.26
CA ILE A 735 58.66 -32.77 -19.18
C ILE A 735 59.46 -33.85 -19.92
N ASN A 736 59.81 -34.93 -19.21
CA ASN A 736 60.52 -36.11 -19.75
C ASN A 736 59.61 -37.33 -19.72
N LEU A 737 59.08 -37.72 -20.89
CA LEU A 737 58.43 -39.02 -21.09
C LEU A 737 59.50 -40.10 -21.33
N ASP A 738 59.15 -41.37 -21.10
CA ASP A 738 60.03 -42.50 -21.40
C ASP A 738 60.24 -42.71 -22.92
N ALA A 739 61.16 -43.62 -23.27
CA ALA A 739 61.55 -43.85 -24.68
C ALA A 739 60.39 -44.32 -25.58
N GLU A 740 59.31 -44.85 -25.00
CA GLU A 740 58.10 -45.30 -25.70
C GLU A 740 56.93 -44.30 -25.63
N GLY A 741 57.09 -43.18 -24.92
CA GLY A 741 56.10 -42.09 -24.83
C GLY A 741 54.98 -42.34 -23.81
N TYR A 742 55.19 -43.19 -22.80
CA TYR A 742 54.24 -43.42 -21.71
C TYR A 742 54.49 -42.49 -20.52
N PRO A 743 53.43 -41.99 -19.86
CA PRO A 743 53.54 -41.46 -18.50
C PRO A 743 53.78 -42.64 -17.54
N SER A 744 54.57 -42.45 -16.49
CA SER A 744 54.78 -43.50 -15.50
C SER A 744 53.47 -43.91 -14.80
N GLU A 745 53.37 -45.17 -14.37
CA GLU A 745 52.16 -45.69 -13.70
C GLU A 745 51.79 -44.89 -12.44
N ALA A 746 52.80 -44.31 -11.76
CA ALA A 746 52.60 -43.42 -10.62
C ALA A 746 51.86 -42.12 -11.02
N ILE A 747 52.19 -41.55 -12.18
CA ILE A 747 51.59 -40.32 -12.70
C ILE A 747 50.14 -40.56 -13.14
N LEU A 748 49.85 -41.71 -13.75
CA LEU A 748 48.49 -42.09 -14.14
C LEU A 748 47.55 -42.29 -12.93
N LYS A 749 48.04 -42.93 -11.86
CA LYS A 749 47.27 -43.10 -10.62
C LYS A 749 47.01 -41.77 -9.91
N GLU A 750 48.00 -40.88 -9.89
CA GLU A 750 47.87 -39.56 -9.26
C GLU A 750 46.95 -38.64 -10.07
N ALA A 751 47.01 -38.69 -11.40
CA ALA A 751 46.10 -37.99 -12.31
C ALA A 751 44.63 -38.40 -12.10
N ALA A 752 44.36 -39.71 -12.06
CA ALA A 752 43.01 -40.24 -11.84
C ALA A 752 42.45 -39.84 -10.46
N LYS A 753 43.29 -39.95 -9.43
CA LYS A 753 42.93 -39.54 -8.06
C LYS A 753 42.59 -38.05 -7.99
N ARG A 754 43.41 -37.19 -8.61
CA ARG A 754 43.17 -35.75 -8.66
C ARG A 754 41.89 -35.38 -9.41
N LEU A 755 41.59 -36.03 -10.53
CA LEU A 755 40.34 -35.79 -11.26
C LEU A 755 39.11 -36.14 -10.41
N CYS A 756 39.15 -37.29 -9.72
CA CYS A 756 38.08 -37.66 -8.79
C CYS A 756 37.96 -36.68 -7.62
N GLU A 757 39.07 -36.24 -7.02
CA GLU A 757 39.05 -35.25 -5.95
C GLU A 757 38.56 -33.88 -6.43
N GLN A 758 38.96 -33.41 -7.61
CA GLN A 758 38.49 -32.15 -8.19
C GLN A 758 37.00 -32.20 -8.47
N TYR A 759 36.49 -33.30 -9.03
CA TYR A 759 35.07 -33.49 -9.27
C TYR A 759 34.26 -33.45 -7.95
N LEU A 760 34.74 -34.16 -6.93
CA LEU A 760 34.12 -34.16 -5.60
C LEU A 760 34.16 -32.76 -4.95
N ARG A 761 35.29 -32.06 -5.04
CA ARG A 761 35.43 -30.68 -4.50
C ARG A 761 34.53 -29.70 -5.24
N LEU A 762 34.40 -29.79 -6.57
CA LEU A 762 33.49 -28.96 -7.35
C LEU A 762 32.03 -29.19 -6.96
N MET A 763 31.61 -30.45 -6.80
CA MET A 763 30.25 -30.79 -6.37
C MET A 763 29.97 -30.34 -4.93
N MET A 764 30.95 -30.47 -4.03
CA MET A 764 30.85 -29.98 -2.65
C MET A 764 30.80 -28.45 -2.60
N GLU A 765 31.64 -27.78 -3.40
CA GLU A 765 31.72 -26.33 -3.43
C GLU A 765 30.46 -25.73 -4.07
N ALA A 766 29.93 -26.32 -5.13
CA ALA A 766 28.64 -25.92 -5.70
C ALA A 766 27.50 -26.02 -4.67
N ARG A 767 27.45 -27.12 -3.90
CA ARG A 767 26.47 -27.27 -2.80
C ARG A 767 26.70 -26.26 -1.67
N ARG A 768 27.95 -25.99 -1.30
CA ARG A 768 28.31 -25.03 -0.25
C ARG A 768 27.94 -23.61 -0.67
N LEU A 769 28.27 -23.21 -1.90
CA LEU A 769 27.93 -21.90 -2.45
C LEU A 769 26.43 -21.70 -2.55
N GLU A 770 25.68 -22.74 -2.96
CA GLU A 770 24.21 -22.66 -2.98
C GLU A 770 23.61 -22.56 -1.57
N SER A 771 24.11 -23.33 -0.61
CA SER A 771 23.70 -23.22 0.79
C SER A 771 24.05 -21.86 1.40
N LEU A 772 25.21 -21.29 1.05
CA LEU A 772 25.64 -19.97 1.48
C LEU A 772 24.78 -18.88 0.84
N ARG A 773 24.45 -18.99 -0.45
CA ARG A 773 23.53 -18.08 -1.14
C ARG A 773 22.18 -18.04 -0.44
N LEU A 774 21.58 -19.20 -0.17
CA LEU A 774 20.30 -19.32 0.54
C LEU A 774 20.36 -18.73 1.95
N SER A 775 21.45 -18.98 2.69
CA SER A 775 21.66 -18.44 4.05
C SER A 775 21.81 -16.92 4.07
N LEU A 776 22.53 -16.36 3.09
CA LEU A 776 22.72 -14.92 2.96
C LEU A 776 21.44 -14.21 2.48
N GLN A 777 20.68 -14.83 1.57
CA GLN A 777 19.37 -14.35 1.13
C GLN A 777 18.36 -14.28 2.28
N ALA A 778 18.39 -15.25 3.20
CA ALA A 778 17.51 -15.27 4.38
C ALA A 778 17.76 -14.11 5.36
N VAL A 779 18.98 -13.54 5.37
CA VAL A 779 19.37 -12.46 6.29
C VAL A 779 19.13 -11.08 5.67
N THR A 780 19.50 -10.89 4.40
CA THR A 780 19.34 -9.60 3.69
C THR A 780 19.08 -9.81 2.19
N PRO A 781 17.83 -10.10 1.79
CA PRO A 781 17.49 -10.48 0.42
C PRO A 781 17.73 -9.36 -0.61
N GLU A 782 17.52 -8.10 -0.24
CA GLU A 782 17.67 -6.93 -1.12
C GLU A 782 19.14 -6.70 -1.52
N ARG A 783 20.05 -6.64 -0.53
CA ARG A 783 21.49 -6.44 -0.76
C ARG A 783 22.15 -7.59 -1.52
N ILE A 784 21.71 -8.83 -1.29
CA ILE A 784 22.24 -10.00 -1.99
C ILE A 784 21.74 -10.03 -3.43
N SER A 785 20.49 -9.61 -3.69
CA SER A 785 19.97 -9.51 -5.06
C SER A 785 20.72 -8.45 -5.88
N GLU A 786 21.00 -7.28 -5.30
CA GLU A 786 21.87 -6.25 -5.92
C GLU A 786 23.28 -6.78 -6.18
N LEU A 787 23.84 -7.55 -5.25
CA LEU A 787 25.16 -8.16 -5.39
C LEU A 787 25.18 -9.19 -6.54
N LEU A 788 24.18 -10.06 -6.64
CA LEU A 788 24.09 -11.07 -7.71
C LEU A 788 23.91 -10.42 -9.09
N VAL A 789 23.09 -9.36 -9.18
CA VAL A 789 22.93 -8.55 -10.40
C VAL A 789 24.24 -7.89 -10.80
N ARG A 790 24.96 -7.29 -9.83
CA ARG A 790 26.29 -6.70 -10.06
C ARG A 790 27.32 -7.72 -10.52
N LEU A 791 27.20 -8.97 -10.08
CA LEU A 791 28.07 -10.08 -10.47
C LEU A 791 27.62 -10.77 -11.77
N GLN A 792 26.55 -10.30 -12.42
CA GLN A 792 25.93 -10.93 -13.60
C GLN A 792 25.57 -12.41 -13.41
N ILE A 793 25.32 -12.81 -12.17
CA ILE A 793 24.81 -14.15 -11.87
C ILE A 793 23.29 -14.06 -11.95
N GLU A 794 22.67 -14.81 -12.89
CA GLU A 794 21.22 -14.91 -12.98
C GLU A 794 20.67 -15.40 -11.63
N ALA A 795 20.05 -14.49 -10.88
CA ALA A 795 19.37 -14.83 -9.65
C ALA A 795 17.98 -15.36 -10.02
N PRO A 796 17.59 -16.57 -9.58
CA PRO A 796 16.19 -16.98 -9.65
C PRO A 796 15.36 -15.92 -8.90
N SER A 797 14.31 -15.42 -9.54
CA SER A 797 13.36 -14.53 -8.88
C SER A 797 12.71 -15.27 -7.72
N ALA A 798 12.16 -14.54 -6.74
CA ALA A 798 11.39 -15.17 -5.68
C ALA A 798 10.21 -16.01 -6.22
N LEU A 799 9.73 -15.68 -7.43
CA LEU A 799 8.77 -16.51 -8.16
C LEU A 799 9.38 -17.79 -8.71
N ASP A 800 10.63 -17.77 -9.21
CA ASP A 800 11.32 -18.98 -9.70
C ASP A 800 11.56 -19.98 -8.56
N ASP A 801 11.96 -19.49 -7.38
CA ASP A 801 12.10 -20.33 -6.18
C ASP A 801 10.74 -20.90 -5.73
N ALA A 802 9.67 -20.08 -5.76
CA ALA A 802 8.32 -20.51 -5.42
C ALA A 802 7.77 -21.55 -6.41
N LEU A 803 8.01 -21.37 -7.73
CA LEU A 803 7.60 -22.31 -8.77
C LEU A 803 8.40 -23.61 -8.71
N ALA A 804 9.69 -23.55 -8.39
CA ALA A 804 10.53 -24.75 -8.20
C ALA A 804 10.10 -25.60 -7.00
N SER A 805 9.47 -24.99 -6.00
CA SER A 805 8.91 -25.68 -4.83
C SER A 805 7.54 -26.35 -5.07
N LEU A 806 6.90 -26.13 -6.23
CA LEU A 806 5.59 -26.68 -6.51
C LEU A 806 5.66 -28.18 -6.88
N PRO A 807 4.72 -29.00 -6.37
CA PRO A 807 4.54 -30.37 -6.83
C PRO A 807 4.18 -30.41 -8.33
N SER A 808 4.64 -31.46 -9.03
CA SER A 808 4.36 -31.66 -10.46
C SER A 808 2.87 -31.71 -10.81
N THR A 809 2.01 -32.05 -9.85
CA THR A 809 0.55 -32.09 -9.99
C THR A 809 -0.08 -30.70 -10.16
N LEU A 810 0.57 -29.63 -9.70
CA LEU A 810 0.07 -28.26 -9.84
C LEU A 810 0.61 -27.54 -11.08
N GLY A 811 1.58 -28.12 -11.80
CA GLY A 811 2.28 -27.46 -12.89
C GLY A 811 1.37 -26.97 -14.03
N SER A 812 0.28 -27.67 -14.35
CA SER A 812 -0.68 -27.23 -15.38
C SER A 812 -1.74 -26.24 -14.88
N LEU A 813 -1.84 -26.02 -13.57
CA LEU A 813 -2.80 -25.11 -12.93
C LEU A 813 -2.15 -23.80 -12.48
N VAL A 814 -0.84 -23.66 -12.68
CA VAL A 814 -0.06 -22.49 -12.30
C VAL A 814 0.65 -21.96 -13.52
N GLU A 815 0.31 -20.74 -13.93
CA GLU A 815 0.87 -20.09 -15.11
C GLU A 815 1.70 -18.86 -14.71
N ARG A 816 2.92 -18.76 -15.23
CA ARG A 816 3.75 -17.56 -15.07
C ARG A 816 3.32 -16.51 -16.09
N LEU A 817 2.87 -15.35 -15.61
CA LEU A 817 2.49 -14.22 -16.48
C LEU A 817 3.63 -13.23 -16.69
N SER A 818 4.46 -12.99 -15.66
CA SER A 818 5.60 -12.07 -15.73
C SER A 818 6.73 -12.44 -14.76
N LYS A 819 7.71 -11.56 -14.55
CA LYS A 819 8.83 -11.80 -13.62
C LYS A 819 8.35 -12.05 -12.17
N ASN A 820 7.29 -11.34 -11.76
CA ASN A 820 6.77 -11.37 -10.39
C ASN A 820 5.28 -11.75 -10.31
N GLU A 821 4.64 -12.11 -11.42
CA GLU A 821 3.20 -12.43 -11.46
C GLU A 821 2.95 -13.88 -11.87
N VAL A 822 2.05 -14.49 -11.11
CA VAL A 822 1.58 -15.87 -11.30
C VAL A 822 0.07 -15.92 -11.28
N GLU A 823 -0.51 -16.74 -12.15
CA GLU A 823 -1.93 -17.06 -12.18
C GLU A 823 -2.15 -18.48 -11.67
N LEU A 824 -3.05 -18.63 -10.72
CA LEU A 824 -3.50 -19.90 -10.17
C LEU A 824 -4.91 -20.18 -10.70
N GLN A 825 -5.09 -21.34 -11.32
CA GLN A 825 -6.35 -21.79 -11.88
C GLN A 825 -7.08 -22.71 -10.89
N PHE A 826 -8.36 -22.43 -10.69
CA PHE A 826 -9.24 -23.19 -9.82
C PHE A 826 -10.47 -23.64 -10.59
N PRO A 827 -10.48 -24.89 -11.09
CA PRO A 827 -11.64 -25.46 -11.75
C PRO A 827 -12.88 -25.44 -10.83
N ALA A 828 -13.98 -24.91 -11.34
CA ALA A 828 -15.30 -24.94 -10.71
C ALA A 828 -16.07 -26.25 -11.01
N THR A 829 -15.36 -27.30 -11.47
CA THR A 829 -15.92 -28.59 -11.86
C THR A 829 -16.53 -29.35 -10.68
N GLU A 830 -16.03 -29.14 -9.46
CA GLU A 830 -16.61 -29.71 -8.24
C GLU A 830 -17.92 -29.04 -7.80
N LEU A 831 -18.23 -27.86 -8.35
CA LEU A 831 -19.47 -27.16 -8.05
C LEU A 831 -20.57 -27.64 -9.00
N THR A 832 -21.76 -27.94 -8.46
CA THR A 832 -22.93 -28.23 -9.31
C THR A 832 -23.37 -26.99 -10.08
N LYS A 833 -24.16 -27.18 -11.14
CA LYS A 833 -24.76 -26.04 -11.89
C LYS A 833 -25.53 -25.11 -10.97
N LEU A 834 -26.27 -25.67 -10.01
CA LEU A 834 -27.03 -24.91 -9.02
C LEU A 834 -26.12 -24.11 -8.08
N GLN A 835 -24.96 -24.66 -7.68
CA GLN A 835 -23.98 -23.94 -6.86
C GLN A 835 -23.27 -22.82 -7.63
N ARG A 836 -22.91 -23.04 -8.91
CA ARG A 836 -22.36 -21.98 -9.77
C ARG A 836 -23.36 -20.86 -10.00
N PHE A 837 -24.63 -21.20 -10.21
CA PHE A 837 -25.72 -20.22 -10.27
C PHE A 837 -25.83 -19.42 -8.96
N ALA A 838 -25.80 -20.09 -7.80
CA ALA A 838 -25.92 -19.46 -6.48
C ALA A 838 -24.88 -18.37 -6.18
N ILE A 839 -23.67 -18.52 -6.72
CA ILE A 839 -22.55 -17.62 -6.51
C ILE A 839 -22.39 -16.59 -7.64
N GLY A 840 -23.19 -16.70 -8.71
CA GLY A 840 -23.10 -15.84 -9.89
C GLY A 840 -21.90 -16.13 -10.78
N ALA A 841 -21.44 -17.38 -10.82
CA ALA A 841 -20.41 -17.84 -11.75
C ALA A 841 -21.01 -18.37 -13.07
N GLU A 842 -22.32 -18.65 -13.12
CA GLU A 842 -23.03 -19.13 -14.32
C GLU A 842 -22.31 -20.32 -15.00
N ASP A 843 -21.94 -20.16 -16.27
CA ASP A 843 -21.23 -21.16 -17.08
C ASP A 843 -19.70 -21.11 -16.93
N ALA A 844 -19.16 -20.20 -16.10
CA ALA A 844 -17.73 -20.11 -15.89
C ALA A 844 -17.18 -21.40 -15.25
N GLU A 845 -16.20 -21.98 -15.93
CA GLU A 845 -15.61 -23.26 -15.54
C GLU A 845 -14.40 -23.10 -14.62
N ILE A 846 -13.79 -21.92 -14.56
CA ILE A 846 -12.52 -21.69 -13.85
C ILE A 846 -12.55 -20.33 -13.13
N PHE A 847 -12.19 -20.34 -11.85
CA PHE A 847 -11.79 -19.15 -11.11
C PHE A 847 -10.29 -18.93 -11.29
N LEU A 848 -9.91 -17.71 -11.66
CA LEU A 848 -8.52 -17.31 -11.85
C LEU A 848 -8.11 -16.40 -10.70
N VAL A 849 -7.01 -16.74 -10.03
CA VAL A 849 -6.39 -15.91 -9.00
C VAL A 849 -5.03 -15.48 -9.49
N ARG A 850 -4.83 -14.18 -9.68
CA ARG A 850 -3.51 -13.63 -10.00
C ARG A 850 -2.87 -13.10 -8.73
N LEU A 851 -1.62 -13.48 -8.51
CA LEU A 851 -0.80 -13.01 -7.41
C LEU A 851 0.41 -12.27 -7.97
N THR A 852 0.67 -11.07 -7.45
CA THR A 852 1.94 -10.37 -7.64
C THR A 852 2.78 -10.59 -6.40
N LEU A 853 3.95 -11.22 -6.56
CA LEU A 853 4.89 -11.51 -5.47
C LEU A 853 5.87 -10.34 -5.28
N GLY A 854 6.17 -10.03 -4.03
CA GLY A 854 7.22 -9.11 -3.64
C GLY A 854 8.61 -9.74 -3.78
N HIS A 855 9.65 -8.95 -3.49
CA HIS A 855 11.03 -9.43 -3.48
C HIS A 855 11.30 -10.52 -2.42
N ASP A 856 10.45 -10.60 -1.40
CA ASP A 856 10.47 -11.61 -0.34
C ASP A 856 9.68 -12.89 -0.68
N GLY A 857 9.15 -12.99 -1.91
CA GLY A 857 8.31 -14.11 -2.35
C GLY A 857 6.89 -14.09 -1.78
N LYS A 858 6.52 -13.07 -0.98
CA LYS A 858 5.17 -12.96 -0.43
C LYS A 858 4.24 -12.23 -1.39
N PRO A 859 2.96 -12.62 -1.48
CA PRO A 859 1.97 -11.94 -2.30
C PRO A 859 1.72 -10.53 -1.77
N VAL A 860 2.09 -9.52 -2.55
CA VAL A 860 1.85 -8.10 -2.22
C VAL A 860 0.55 -7.59 -2.79
N LYS A 861 0.12 -8.14 -3.93
CA LYS A 861 -1.15 -7.81 -4.59
C LYS A 861 -1.82 -9.06 -5.14
N PHE A 862 -3.15 -9.04 -5.25
CA PHE A 862 -3.89 -10.11 -5.93
C PHE A 862 -5.15 -9.60 -6.64
N CYS A 863 -5.67 -10.38 -7.57
CA CYS A 863 -7.04 -10.24 -8.06
C CYS A 863 -7.69 -11.62 -8.31
N VAL A 864 -9.01 -11.66 -8.24
CA VAL A 864 -9.82 -12.85 -8.51
C VAL A 864 -10.85 -12.50 -9.60
N HIS A 865 -10.99 -13.34 -10.61
CA HIS A 865 -11.97 -13.18 -11.70
C HIS A 865 -12.34 -14.54 -12.32
N LEU A 866 -13.34 -14.55 -13.20
CA LEU A 866 -13.80 -15.75 -13.90
C LEU A 866 -13.19 -15.83 -15.31
N SER A 867 -12.92 -17.04 -15.80
CA SER A 867 -12.31 -17.24 -17.13
C SER A 867 -13.13 -16.72 -18.31
N ALA A 868 -14.46 -16.67 -18.19
CA ALA A 868 -15.34 -16.14 -19.24
C ALA A 868 -15.19 -14.62 -19.44
N GLU A 869 -14.56 -13.90 -18.51
CA GLU A 869 -14.42 -12.44 -18.53
C GLU A 869 -13.11 -11.97 -19.20
N SER A 870 -12.20 -12.89 -19.53
CA SER A 870 -10.92 -12.58 -20.20
C SER A 870 -10.99 -12.60 -21.74
N SER A 871 -12.03 -13.17 -22.34
CA SER A 871 -12.14 -13.33 -23.81
C SER A 871 -12.55 -12.06 -24.56
N ASP A 872 -13.17 -11.07 -23.89
CA ASP A 872 -13.61 -9.82 -24.53
C ASP A 872 -12.48 -8.79 -24.76
N GLN A 873 -11.24 -9.09 -24.35
CA GLN A 873 -10.09 -8.19 -24.51
C GLN A 873 -9.19 -8.49 -25.71
N THR A 874 -9.48 -9.53 -26.51
CA THR A 874 -8.61 -9.90 -27.64
C THR A 874 -8.90 -9.17 -28.96
N ASN A 875 -9.93 -8.31 -29.02
CA ASN A 875 -10.36 -7.67 -30.28
C ASN A 875 -10.31 -6.13 -30.35
N SER A 876 -9.63 -5.43 -29.43
CA SER A 876 -9.41 -3.98 -29.58
C SER A 876 -7.94 -3.64 -29.83
N LYS A 877 -7.53 -3.71 -31.11
CA LYS A 877 -6.37 -2.96 -31.62
C LYS A 877 -6.69 -1.46 -31.64
N SER A 878 -6.58 -0.78 -30.49
CA SER A 878 -6.25 0.66 -30.36
C SER A 878 -6.65 1.19 -28.97
N SER A 879 -5.77 1.06 -27.99
CA SER A 879 -5.67 2.10 -26.97
C SER A 879 -4.29 2.08 -26.34
N SER A 880 -3.53 3.14 -26.59
CA SER A 880 -2.23 3.45 -26.00
C SER A 880 -2.35 3.97 -24.56
N ASN A 881 -3.21 3.35 -23.74
CA ASN A 881 -3.31 3.60 -22.30
C ASN A 881 -3.49 2.25 -21.57
N GLY A 882 -2.40 1.73 -21.01
CA GLY A 882 -2.36 0.45 -20.31
C GLY A 882 -3.26 0.37 -19.08
N LYS A 883 -4.55 0.06 -19.25
CA LYS A 883 -5.40 -0.43 -18.16
C LYS A 883 -5.35 -1.96 -18.10
N GLY A 884 -4.18 -2.45 -17.68
CA GLY A 884 -4.04 -3.81 -17.15
C GLY A 884 -4.87 -4.00 -15.88
N HIS A 885 -5.08 -5.25 -15.47
CA HIS A 885 -5.84 -5.66 -14.29
C HIS A 885 -5.54 -4.80 -13.05
N THR A 886 -6.57 -4.30 -12.35
CA THR A 886 -6.38 -3.63 -11.05
C THR A 886 -6.34 -4.67 -9.92
N SER A 887 -5.19 -4.81 -9.26
CA SER A 887 -4.98 -5.75 -8.16
C SER A 887 -5.14 -5.08 -6.79
N TRP A 888 -5.67 -5.83 -5.83
CA TRP A 888 -5.83 -5.40 -4.43
C TRP A 888 -4.55 -5.63 -3.64
N GLY A 889 -4.12 -4.64 -2.85
CA GLY A 889 -2.93 -4.76 -2.00
C GLY A 889 -3.19 -5.57 -0.73
N VAL A 890 -2.38 -6.58 -0.43
CA VAL A 890 -2.54 -7.44 0.76
C VAL A 890 -2.16 -6.70 2.03
N PHE A 891 -0.97 -6.08 2.04
CA PHE A 891 -0.40 -5.40 3.21
C PHE A 891 -0.61 -3.88 3.24
N SER A 892 -0.87 -3.27 2.08
CA SER A 892 -1.15 -1.83 1.99
C SER A 892 -2.61 -1.45 2.31
N SER A 893 -3.51 -2.44 2.38
CA SER A 893 -4.90 -2.22 2.77
C SER A 893 -5.10 -2.62 4.23
N ASP A 894 -5.71 -1.76 5.04
CA ASP A 894 -6.04 -2.10 6.44
C ASP A 894 -7.29 -2.98 6.55
N ARG A 895 -8.00 -3.23 5.43
CA ARG A 895 -9.28 -3.94 5.41
C ARG A 895 -9.38 -4.91 4.22
N PRO A 896 -10.16 -6.01 4.33
CA PRO A 896 -10.39 -6.92 3.22
C PRO A 896 -11.14 -6.25 2.04
N PRO A 897 -11.00 -6.78 0.81
CA PRO A 897 -11.72 -6.35 -0.39
C PRO A 897 -13.22 -6.16 -0.15
N HIS A 898 -13.77 -5.01 -0.55
CA HIS A 898 -15.22 -4.73 -0.45
C HIS A 898 -15.86 -4.41 -1.80
N GLU A 899 -15.06 -4.09 -2.81
CA GLU A 899 -15.48 -3.87 -4.18
C GLU A 899 -14.74 -4.85 -5.12
N GLN A 900 -15.14 -4.90 -6.39
CA GLN A 900 -14.40 -5.61 -7.42
C GLN A 900 -13.33 -4.67 -7.99
N TYR A 901 -12.07 -5.11 -8.00
CA TYR A 901 -10.94 -4.29 -8.46
C TYR A 901 -10.50 -4.63 -9.89
N CYS A 902 -10.59 -5.90 -10.26
CA CYS A 902 -10.30 -6.35 -11.61
C CYS A 902 -11.47 -6.04 -12.57
N ASN A 903 -11.21 -5.94 -13.88
CA ASN A 903 -12.19 -5.64 -14.94
C ASN A 903 -13.33 -6.68 -15.09
N GLY A 904 -13.41 -7.68 -14.21
CA GLY A 904 -14.49 -8.65 -14.18
C GLY A 904 -15.76 -8.10 -13.53
N ARG A 905 -16.90 -8.78 -13.70
CA ARG A 905 -18.18 -8.35 -13.14
C ARG A 905 -18.33 -8.77 -11.67
N PRO A 906 -18.77 -7.86 -10.77
CA PRO A 906 -19.07 -8.18 -9.37
C PRO A 906 -20.06 -9.33 -9.21
N ASN A 907 -19.62 -10.42 -8.56
CA ASN A 907 -20.48 -11.54 -8.20
C ASN A 907 -20.15 -12.06 -6.79
N ARG A 908 -21.09 -12.81 -6.19
CA ARG A 908 -20.96 -13.32 -4.81
C ARG A 908 -19.77 -14.29 -4.67
N GLY A 909 -19.48 -15.06 -5.70
CA GLY A 909 -18.36 -16.00 -5.79
C GLY A 909 -17.02 -15.30 -5.62
N VAL A 910 -16.74 -14.37 -6.53
CA VAL A 910 -15.51 -13.56 -6.55
C VAL A 910 -15.39 -12.71 -5.28
N TYR A 911 -16.49 -12.10 -4.81
CA TYR A 911 -16.49 -11.29 -3.59
C TYR A 911 -16.05 -12.09 -2.36
N GLN A 912 -16.67 -13.25 -2.14
CA GLN A 912 -16.34 -14.10 -1.00
C GLN A 912 -14.93 -14.66 -1.11
N LEU A 913 -14.52 -15.17 -2.28
CA LEU A 913 -13.16 -15.71 -2.48
C LEU A 913 -12.10 -14.65 -2.28
N SER A 914 -12.30 -13.43 -2.79
CA SER A 914 -11.34 -12.34 -2.62
C SER A 914 -11.11 -12.01 -1.15
N ARG A 915 -12.18 -12.02 -0.34
CA ARG A 915 -12.07 -11.76 1.11
C ARG A 915 -11.41 -12.92 1.86
N MET A 916 -11.73 -14.16 1.50
CA MET A 916 -11.11 -15.35 2.09
C MET A 916 -9.61 -15.43 1.73
N LEU A 917 -9.29 -15.18 0.47
CA LEU A 917 -7.92 -15.09 -0.02
C LEU A 917 -7.15 -13.97 0.69
N TRP A 918 -7.74 -12.77 0.87
CA TRP A 918 -7.07 -11.70 1.62
C TRP A 918 -6.68 -12.11 3.03
N HIS A 919 -7.56 -12.81 3.76
CA HIS A 919 -7.23 -13.30 5.11
C HIS A 919 -6.09 -14.32 5.07
N HIS A 920 -6.18 -15.29 4.14
CA HIS A 920 -5.14 -16.30 3.96
C HIS A 920 -3.78 -15.66 3.60
N LEU A 921 -3.74 -14.74 2.63
CA LEU A 921 -2.50 -14.09 2.20
C LEU A 921 -1.89 -13.20 3.29
N ARG A 922 -2.72 -12.60 4.15
CA ARG A 922 -2.25 -11.67 5.20
C ARG A 922 -1.75 -12.38 6.45
N TYR A 923 -2.44 -13.44 6.88
CA TYR A 923 -2.18 -14.07 8.18
C TYR A 923 -1.59 -15.48 8.09
N ASP A 924 -1.91 -16.23 7.03
CA ASP A 924 -1.65 -17.67 6.94
C ASP A 924 -0.83 -18.05 5.69
N PHE A 925 -0.21 -17.08 5.00
CA PHE A 925 0.57 -17.37 3.80
C PHE A 925 1.89 -18.09 4.14
N ILE A 926 2.05 -19.28 3.57
CA ILE A 926 3.28 -20.06 3.66
C ILE A 926 3.87 -20.33 2.27
N SER A 927 3.06 -20.80 1.32
CA SER A 927 3.49 -21.09 -0.05
C SER A 927 2.37 -21.00 -1.07
N LEU A 928 2.71 -21.00 -2.37
CA LEU A 928 1.75 -21.08 -3.47
C LEU A 928 0.97 -22.41 -3.45
N GLU A 929 1.63 -23.52 -3.13
CA GLU A 929 0.97 -24.84 -2.98
C GLU A 929 -0.09 -24.80 -1.89
N GLN A 930 0.25 -24.30 -0.70
CA GLN A 930 -0.71 -24.22 0.40
C GLN A 930 -1.83 -23.24 0.11
N THR A 931 -1.54 -22.16 -0.62
CA THR A 931 -2.56 -21.22 -1.08
C THR A 931 -3.52 -21.89 -2.06
N HIS A 932 -3.01 -22.67 -3.02
CA HIS A 932 -3.84 -23.45 -3.94
C HIS A 932 -4.69 -24.48 -3.20
N ALA A 933 -4.08 -25.26 -2.30
CA ALA A 933 -4.78 -26.25 -1.49
C ALA A 933 -5.86 -25.62 -0.60
N HIS A 934 -5.55 -24.49 0.05
CA HIS A 934 -6.51 -23.74 0.87
C HIS A 934 -7.68 -23.27 0.02
N MET A 935 -7.42 -22.60 -1.10
CA MET A 935 -8.47 -22.04 -1.95
C MET A 935 -9.34 -23.14 -2.58
N THR A 936 -8.76 -24.25 -3.04
CA THR A 936 -9.49 -25.43 -3.52
C THR A 936 -10.37 -26.03 -2.42
N SER A 937 -9.85 -26.15 -1.20
CA SER A 937 -10.58 -26.63 -0.01
C SER A 937 -11.73 -25.69 0.39
N LYS A 938 -11.59 -24.38 0.14
CA LYS A 938 -12.64 -23.39 0.38
C LYS A 938 -13.69 -23.36 -0.73
N LEU A 939 -13.28 -23.54 -1.98
CA LEU A 939 -14.17 -23.64 -3.14
C LEU A 939 -15.11 -24.84 -3.03
N SER A 940 -14.58 -26.03 -2.72
CA SER A 940 -15.41 -27.23 -2.49
C SER A 940 -16.40 -27.09 -1.32
N ARG A 941 -16.11 -26.17 -0.38
CA ARG A 941 -16.94 -25.87 0.80
C ARG A 941 -17.54 -24.47 0.75
N PHE A 942 -17.76 -23.92 -0.46
CA PHE A 942 -18.16 -22.53 -0.66
C PHE A 942 -19.30 -22.10 0.26
N GLY A 943 -20.38 -22.90 0.23
CA GLY A 943 -21.61 -22.73 1.00
C GLY A 943 -21.49 -22.86 2.51
N GLN A 944 -20.32 -23.21 3.04
CA GLN A 944 -20.13 -23.51 4.47
C GLN A 944 -19.87 -22.30 5.35
N GLY A 945 -19.40 -21.20 4.74
CA GLY A 945 -19.07 -19.97 5.43
C GLY A 945 -20.01 -18.80 5.12
N CYS A 946 -19.91 -17.77 5.96
CA CYS A 946 -20.47 -16.45 5.70
C CYS A 946 -19.89 -15.85 4.41
N VAL A 947 -20.74 -15.22 3.59
CA VAL A 947 -20.29 -14.52 2.36
C VAL A 947 -19.27 -13.39 2.64
N VAL A 948 -19.24 -12.85 3.86
CA VAL A 948 -18.34 -11.75 4.27
C VAL A 948 -17.10 -12.23 5.00
N CYS A 949 -17.26 -12.99 6.09
CA CYS A 949 -16.13 -13.40 6.93
C CYS A 949 -15.64 -14.83 6.64
N GLY A 950 -16.33 -15.60 5.81
CA GLY A 950 -15.99 -16.99 5.51
C GLY A 950 -16.17 -17.97 6.69
N LEU A 951 -16.59 -17.50 7.87
CA LEU A 951 -16.81 -18.34 9.05
C LEU A 951 -18.22 -18.93 9.07
N GLY A 952 -18.32 -20.17 9.56
CA GLY A 952 -19.58 -20.92 9.65
C GLY A 952 -19.35 -22.40 9.37
N GLN A 953 -20.29 -23.25 9.81
CA GLN A 953 -20.31 -24.68 9.49
C GLN A 953 -21.70 -25.11 9.02
N ARG A 954 -22.23 -24.49 7.96
CA ARG A 954 -23.58 -24.78 7.45
C ARG A 954 -23.49 -25.31 6.04
N ARG A 955 -23.95 -26.51 5.71
CA ARG A 955 -23.90 -27.03 4.33
C ARG A 955 -24.96 -26.39 3.43
N LEU A 956 -24.81 -25.10 3.11
CA LEU A 956 -25.70 -24.37 2.22
C LEU A 956 -25.27 -24.54 0.76
N ARG A 957 -26.19 -24.38 -0.19
CA ARG A 957 -25.86 -24.29 -1.63
C ARG A 957 -25.48 -22.87 -2.02
N ARG A 958 -26.02 -21.88 -1.30
CA ARG A 958 -25.71 -20.46 -1.45
C ARG A 958 -25.18 -19.89 -0.15
N THR A 959 -24.14 -19.11 -0.25
CA THR A 959 -23.58 -18.41 0.90
C THR A 959 -24.44 -17.22 1.25
N THR A 960 -24.52 -16.97 2.55
CA THR A 960 -25.34 -15.90 3.12
C THR A 960 -24.59 -15.23 4.25
N ILE A 961 -25.14 -14.15 4.78
CA ILE A 961 -24.52 -13.36 5.83
C ILE A 961 -24.76 -14.06 7.17
N CYS A 962 -23.72 -14.17 7.99
CA CYS A 962 -23.87 -14.66 9.36
C CYS A 962 -24.60 -13.62 10.25
N PRO A 963 -25.09 -14.02 11.43
CA PRO A 963 -25.82 -13.12 12.33
C PRO A 963 -24.99 -11.94 12.89
N SER A 964 -23.67 -11.92 12.71
CA SER A 964 -22.81 -10.81 13.15
C SER A 964 -23.25 -9.48 12.54
N LEU A 965 -23.44 -8.46 13.38
CA LEU A 965 -23.77 -7.11 12.94
C LEU A 965 -22.68 -6.51 12.04
N ASP A 966 -21.41 -6.87 12.25
CA ASP A 966 -20.32 -6.40 11.39
C ASP A 966 -20.41 -7.00 10.00
N CYS A 967 -20.71 -8.30 9.88
CA CYS A 967 -20.90 -8.92 8.58
C CYS A 967 -22.12 -8.32 7.85
N GLN A 968 -23.19 -8.01 8.56
CA GLN A 968 -24.35 -7.32 7.98
C GLN A 968 -24.00 -5.92 7.48
N ARG A 969 -23.28 -5.13 8.29
CA ARG A 969 -22.83 -3.77 7.93
C ARG A 969 -21.85 -3.77 6.76
N ILE A 970 -20.93 -4.73 6.72
CA ILE A 970 -19.97 -4.87 5.61
C ILE A 970 -20.71 -5.30 4.34
N PHE A 971 -21.64 -6.25 4.42
CA PHE A 971 -22.41 -6.68 3.25
C PHE A 971 -23.32 -5.56 2.73
N SER A 972 -23.88 -4.71 3.59
CA SER A 972 -24.67 -3.54 3.16
C SER A 972 -23.86 -2.49 2.40
N GLN A 973 -22.52 -2.58 2.44
CA GLN A 973 -21.60 -1.76 1.65
C GLN A 973 -21.06 -2.47 0.41
N ALA A 974 -21.37 -3.76 0.20
CA ALA A 974 -20.95 -4.50 -0.97
C ALA A 974 -21.58 -3.94 -2.26
N HIS A 975 -20.97 -4.23 -3.41
CA HIS A 975 -21.49 -3.79 -4.71
C HIS A 975 -22.94 -4.23 -4.93
N VAL A 976 -23.75 -3.38 -5.57
CA VAL A 976 -25.20 -3.61 -5.75
C VAL A 976 -25.50 -4.93 -6.48
N GLU A 977 -24.62 -5.36 -7.39
CA GLU A 977 -24.80 -6.62 -8.13
C GLU A 977 -24.64 -7.86 -7.24
N ILE A 978 -23.85 -7.74 -6.17
CA ILE A 978 -23.67 -8.79 -5.16
C ILE A 978 -24.89 -8.83 -4.23
N GLN A 979 -25.37 -7.64 -3.86
CA GLN A 979 -26.49 -7.45 -2.95
C GLN A 979 -27.83 -7.87 -3.57
N LEU A 980 -28.14 -7.36 -4.76
CA LEU A 980 -29.39 -7.57 -5.50
C LEU A 980 -29.27 -8.75 -6.49
N ALA A 981 -28.52 -9.79 -6.12
CA ALA A 981 -28.19 -10.92 -7.01
C ALA A 981 -29.41 -11.51 -7.75
N GLU A 982 -30.56 -11.60 -7.06
CA GLU A 982 -31.82 -12.13 -7.57
C GLU A 982 -32.39 -11.33 -8.74
N ILE A 983 -32.23 -10.01 -8.75
CA ILE A 983 -32.70 -9.15 -9.87
C ILE A 983 -32.02 -9.54 -11.17
N TRP A 984 -30.76 -9.99 -11.10
CA TRP A 984 -29.94 -10.30 -12.27
C TRP A 984 -29.99 -11.77 -12.64
N GLN A 985 -29.94 -12.66 -11.64
CA GLN A 985 -29.81 -14.10 -11.82
C GLN A 985 -31.18 -14.78 -12.02
N ASP A 986 -32.19 -14.39 -11.25
CA ASP A 986 -33.50 -15.04 -11.25
C ASP A 986 -34.65 -14.02 -11.06
N PRO A 987 -34.97 -13.20 -12.08
CA PRO A 987 -36.01 -12.18 -11.98
C PRO A 987 -37.38 -12.67 -11.46
N PRO A 988 -37.86 -13.88 -11.82
CA PRO A 988 -39.09 -14.43 -11.24
C PRO A 988 -39.02 -14.65 -9.72
N VAL A 989 -37.88 -15.04 -9.17
CA VAL A 989 -37.68 -15.14 -7.72
C VAL A 989 -37.80 -13.77 -7.08
N MET A 990 -37.21 -12.74 -7.67
CA MET A 990 -37.34 -11.39 -7.14
C MET A 990 -38.79 -10.87 -7.19
N ASP A 991 -39.52 -11.18 -8.27
CA ASP A 991 -40.95 -10.88 -8.39
C ASP A 991 -41.74 -11.55 -7.24
N LEU A 992 -41.46 -12.82 -6.94
CA LEU A 992 -42.06 -13.52 -5.80
C LEU A 992 -41.72 -12.86 -4.45
N LEU A 993 -40.45 -12.48 -4.23
CA LEU A 993 -40.03 -11.85 -2.97
C LEU A 993 -40.78 -10.52 -2.73
N LEU A 994 -40.90 -9.68 -3.75
CA LEU A 994 -41.66 -8.43 -3.65
C LEU A 994 -43.16 -8.67 -3.56
N SER A 995 -43.69 -9.67 -4.27
CA SER A 995 -45.12 -9.99 -4.24
C SER A 995 -45.57 -10.46 -2.86
N MET A 996 -44.77 -11.28 -2.17
CA MET A 996 -45.09 -11.68 -0.79
C MET A 996 -44.95 -10.53 0.20
N VAL A 997 -43.95 -9.65 0.02
CA VAL A 997 -43.80 -8.44 0.85
C VAL A 997 -45.01 -7.53 0.69
N HIS A 998 -45.40 -7.25 -0.56
CA HIS A 998 -46.57 -6.44 -0.89
C HIS A 998 -47.84 -7.09 -0.33
N ALA A 999 -48.09 -8.37 -0.61
CA ALA A 999 -49.27 -9.08 -0.14
C ALA A 999 -49.40 -9.02 1.39
N THR A 1000 -48.28 -9.17 2.12
CA THR A 1000 -48.25 -9.07 3.58
C THR A 1000 -48.63 -7.66 4.04
N ALA A 1001 -47.98 -6.64 3.47
CA ALA A 1001 -48.25 -5.25 3.81
C ALA A 1001 -49.68 -4.83 3.49
N SER A 1002 -50.26 -5.30 2.37
CA SER A 1002 -51.67 -5.03 2.02
C SER A 1002 -52.68 -5.57 3.05
N THR A 1003 -52.30 -6.54 3.88
CA THR A 1003 -53.15 -7.03 4.98
C THR A 1003 -53.02 -6.23 6.28
N GLY A 1004 -52.11 -5.26 6.34
CA GLY A 1004 -51.77 -4.51 7.55
C GLY A 1004 -50.94 -5.29 8.58
N LYS A 1005 -50.55 -6.55 8.29
CA LYS A 1005 -49.84 -7.44 9.21
C LYS A 1005 -48.32 -7.35 9.07
N LEU A 1006 -47.76 -6.20 9.35
CA LEU A 1006 -46.31 -5.97 9.28
C LEU A 1006 -45.48 -6.95 10.12
N ASP A 1007 -46.03 -7.50 11.20
CA ASP A 1007 -45.35 -8.48 12.08
C ASP A 1007 -44.91 -9.75 11.33
N LEU A 1008 -45.52 -10.03 10.16
CA LEU A 1008 -45.15 -11.14 9.29
C LEU A 1008 -43.95 -10.80 8.36
N LEU A 1009 -43.52 -9.54 8.30
CA LEU A 1009 -42.33 -9.08 7.58
C LEU A 1009 -41.15 -8.96 8.53
N THR A 1010 -40.32 -10.00 8.56
CA THR A 1010 -39.19 -10.05 9.48
C THR A 1010 -38.16 -8.95 9.23
N ASN A 1011 -37.79 -8.21 10.28
CA ASN A 1011 -36.82 -7.11 10.25
C ASN A 1011 -37.12 -6.05 9.18
N CYS A 1012 -38.39 -5.76 8.90
CA CYS A 1012 -38.78 -4.74 7.93
C CYS A 1012 -38.28 -3.36 8.37
N PRO A 1013 -37.62 -2.59 7.50
CA PRO A 1013 -37.13 -1.25 7.85
C PRO A 1013 -38.23 -0.18 7.86
N ALA A 1014 -39.40 -0.48 7.28
CA ALA A 1014 -40.51 0.46 7.22
C ALA A 1014 -41.32 0.46 8.52
N SER A 1015 -41.76 1.64 8.92
CA SER A 1015 -42.53 1.89 10.15
C SER A 1015 -44.01 1.46 10.04
N ASP A 1016 -44.58 1.47 8.83
CA ASP A 1016 -45.98 1.19 8.59
C ASP A 1016 -46.23 0.46 7.25
N ALA A 1017 -47.39 -0.18 7.15
CA ALA A 1017 -47.77 -1.03 6.03
C ALA A 1017 -47.97 -0.24 4.73
N PHE A 1018 -48.42 1.01 4.83
CA PHE A 1018 -48.67 1.87 3.68
C PHE A 1018 -47.35 2.28 3.01
N ALA A 1019 -46.31 2.54 3.80
CA ALA A 1019 -44.97 2.82 3.29
C ALA A 1019 -44.41 1.63 2.47
N VAL A 1020 -44.60 0.39 2.95
CA VAL A 1020 -44.17 -0.82 2.22
C VAL A 1020 -44.94 -1.01 0.92
N VAL A 1021 -46.26 -0.88 0.94
CA VAL A 1021 -47.09 -0.99 -0.27
C VAL A 1021 -46.66 0.07 -1.29
N SER A 1022 -46.56 1.33 -0.86
CA SER A 1022 -46.16 2.44 -1.73
C SER A 1022 -44.77 2.22 -2.33
N MET A 1023 -43.83 1.67 -1.53
CA MET A 1023 -42.48 1.35 -1.99
C MET A 1023 -42.48 0.30 -3.09
N VAL A 1024 -43.22 -0.80 -2.91
CA VAL A 1024 -43.28 -1.86 -3.94
C VAL A 1024 -44.04 -1.36 -5.18
N ASP A 1025 -45.12 -0.61 -5.00
CA ASP A 1025 -45.91 -0.04 -6.11
C ASP A 1025 -45.18 1.03 -6.93
N ALA A 1026 -44.15 1.66 -6.37
CA ALA A 1026 -43.27 2.58 -7.09
C ALA A 1026 -42.41 1.85 -8.14
N LEU A 1027 -42.08 0.58 -7.91
CA LEU A 1027 -41.18 -0.19 -8.77
C LEU A 1027 -41.89 -0.68 -10.04
N PRO A 1028 -41.21 -0.66 -11.21
CA PRO A 1028 -41.74 -1.28 -12.42
C PRO A 1028 -41.59 -2.81 -12.35
N ALA A 1029 -42.09 -3.51 -13.38
CA ALA A 1029 -41.85 -4.95 -13.52
C ALA A 1029 -40.34 -5.27 -13.48
N ILE A 1030 -39.96 -6.36 -12.80
CA ILE A 1030 -38.56 -6.68 -12.51
C ILE A 1030 -37.66 -6.75 -13.75
N PRO A 1031 -38.07 -7.31 -14.90
CA PRO A 1031 -37.24 -7.28 -16.11
C PRO A 1031 -36.90 -5.85 -16.57
N THR A 1032 -37.85 -4.92 -16.43
CA THR A 1032 -37.64 -3.50 -16.74
C THR A 1032 -36.68 -2.86 -15.75
N LEU A 1033 -36.87 -3.13 -14.45
CA LEU A 1033 -35.98 -2.64 -13.40
C LEU A 1033 -34.54 -3.15 -13.60
N ALA A 1034 -34.37 -4.45 -13.83
CA ALA A 1034 -33.07 -5.08 -14.09
C ALA A 1034 -32.38 -4.45 -15.29
N LYS A 1035 -33.10 -4.24 -16.41
CA LYS A 1035 -32.55 -3.58 -17.60
C LYS A 1035 -32.11 -2.14 -17.32
N HIS A 1036 -32.93 -1.38 -16.59
CA HIS A 1036 -32.60 0.01 -16.22
C HIS A 1036 -31.39 0.07 -15.28
N LEU A 1037 -31.37 -0.73 -14.20
CA LEU A 1037 -30.25 -0.74 -13.27
C LEU A 1037 -28.95 -1.21 -13.96
N LYS A 1038 -29.02 -2.19 -14.88
CA LYS A 1038 -27.86 -2.61 -15.70
C LYS A 1038 -27.36 -1.48 -16.61
N TYR A 1039 -28.26 -0.72 -17.22
CA TYR A 1039 -27.89 0.46 -18.01
C TYR A 1039 -27.19 1.51 -17.14
N CYS A 1040 -27.77 1.89 -16.00
CA CYS A 1040 -27.16 2.84 -15.07
C CYS A 1040 -25.80 2.36 -14.56
N LEU A 1041 -25.66 1.07 -14.26
CA LEU A 1041 -24.39 0.47 -13.86
C LEU A 1041 -23.33 0.61 -14.95
N ASN A 1042 -23.68 0.29 -16.20
CA ASN A 1042 -22.77 0.43 -17.33
C ASN A 1042 -22.37 1.88 -17.61
N VAL A 1043 -23.28 2.83 -17.41
CA VAL A 1043 -23.02 4.27 -17.63
C VAL A 1043 -22.18 4.88 -16.49
N HIS A 1044 -22.47 4.53 -15.24
CA HIS A 1044 -21.86 5.19 -14.07
C HIS A 1044 -20.70 4.42 -13.43
N GLY A 1045 -20.54 3.12 -13.72
CA GLY A 1045 -19.48 2.27 -13.16
C GLY A 1045 -19.37 2.40 -11.65
N ASN A 1046 -18.15 2.64 -11.14
CA ASN A 1046 -17.88 2.80 -9.70
C ASN A 1046 -18.60 4.00 -9.05
N LYS A 1047 -19.11 4.96 -9.84
CA LYS A 1047 -19.92 6.08 -9.34
C LYS A 1047 -21.40 5.73 -9.21
N PHE A 1048 -21.81 4.51 -9.57
CA PHE A 1048 -23.19 4.07 -9.45
C PHE A 1048 -23.68 4.18 -8.00
N ARG A 1049 -24.90 4.72 -7.83
CA ARG A 1049 -25.60 4.79 -6.55
C ARG A 1049 -27.03 4.31 -6.77
N LEU A 1050 -27.46 3.29 -6.04
CA LEU A 1050 -28.79 2.70 -6.19
C LEU A 1050 -29.91 3.74 -6.00
N ALA A 1051 -29.80 4.59 -4.98
CA ALA A 1051 -30.77 5.66 -4.74
C ALA A 1051 -30.93 6.58 -5.96
N GLN A 1052 -29.83 6.99 -6.61
CA GLN A 1052 -29.87 7.85 -7.80
C GLN A 1052 -30.54 7.15 -9.00
N ALA A 1053 -30.23 5.87 -9.22
CA ALA A 1053 -30.84 5.10 -10.30
C ALA A 1053 -32.36 4.88 -10.11
N LEU A 1054 -32.83 4.97 -8.86
CA LEU A 1054 -34.24 4.80 -8.50
C LEU A 1054 -35.02 6.13 -8.39
N VAL A 1055 -34.37 7.30 -8.57
CA VAL A 1055 -35.03 8.62 -8.47
C VAL A 1055 -36.24 8.72 -9.41
N GLY A 1056 -36.11 8.19 -10.64
CA GLY A 1056 -37.20 8.21 -11.63
C GLY A 1056 -38.43 7.36 -11.26
N TYR A 1057 -38.34 6.55 -10.20
CA TYR A 1057 -39.45 5.75 -9.68
C TYR A 1057 -40.01 6.31 -8.37
N CYS A 1058 -39.43 7.38 -7.81
CA CYS A 1058 -39.94 7.99 -6.59
C CYS A 1058 -41.34 8.57 -6.81
N THR A 1059 -42.15 8.56 -5.76
CA THR A 1059 -43.51 9.10 -5.76
C THR A 1059 -43.64 10.13 -4.63
N GLN A 1060 -44.78 10.82 -4.54
CA GLN A 1060 -45.04 11.74 -3.43
C GLN A 1060 -45.05 11.07 -2.03
N TYR A 1061 -45.13 9.73 -1.99
CA TYR A 1061 -45.15 8.94 -0.76
C TYR A 1061 -43.85 8.18 -0.49
N VAL A 1062 -42.95 8.10 -1.48
CA VAL A 1062 -41.72 7.28 -1.39
C VAL A 1062 -40.58 8.00 -2.09
N ASP A 1063 -39.54 8.29 -1.33
CA ASP A 1063 -38.32 8.91 -1.83
C ASP A 1063 -37.22 7.88 -2.13
N ALA A 1064 -36.12 8.34 -2.74
CA ALA A 1064 -35.00 7.48 -3.08
C ALA A 1064 -34.26 6.93 -1.85
N ALA A 1065 -34.32 7.66 -0.73
CA ALA A 1065 -33.69 7.31 0.54
C ALA A 1065 -34.38 6.12 1.23
N SER A 1066 -35.68 5.92 0.99
CA SER A 1066 -36.45 4.77 1.48
C SER A 1066 -36.53 3.63 0.45
N LEU A 1067 -36.66 3.94 -0.84
CA LEU A 1067 -36.84 2.95 -1.90
C LEU A 1067 -35.63 2.02 -2.09
N GLY A 1068 -34.42 2.57 -2.07
CA GLY A 1068 -33.18 1.80 -2.21
C GLY A 1068 -32.95 0.79 -1.08
N PRO A 1069 -32.92 1.22 0.20
CA PRO A 1069 -32.79 0.32 1.34
C PRO A 1069 -33.91 -0.70 1.46
N GLY A 1070 -35.16 -0.33 1.12
CA GLY A 1070 -36.28 -1.25 1.14
C GLY A 1070 -36.18 -2.35 0.08
N LEU A 1071 -35.73 -2.03 -1.13
CA LEU A 1071 -35.43 -3.02 -2.17
C LEU A 1071 -34.31 -3.97 -1.73
N LEU A 1072 -33.24 -3.42 -1.13
CA LEU A 1072 -32.13 -4.20 -0.60
C LEU A 1072 -32.60 -5.16 0.50
N TRP A 1073 -33.38 -4.68 1.46
CA TRP A 1073 -33.98 -5.50 2.51
C TRP A 1073 -34.82 -6.64 1.93
N ALA A 1074 -35.65 -6.38 0.92
CA ALA A 1074 -36.47 -7.42 0.28
C ALA A 1074 -35.59 -8.54 -0.31
N CYS A 1075 -34.44 -8.21 -0.91
CA CYS A 1075 -33.49 -9.21 -1.42
C CYS A 1075 -32.78 -10.01 -0.33
N ILE A 1076 -32.39 -9.37 0.79
CA ILE A 1076 -31.51 -10.01 1.79
C ILE A 1076 -32.23 -10.52 3.05
N SER A 1077 -33.50 -10.17 3.25
CA SER A 1077 -34.30 -10.58 4.41
C SER A 1077 -34.47 -12.10 4.48
N TYR A 1078 -34.69 -12.76 3.33
CA TYR A 1078 -34.64 -14.21 3.24
C TYR A 1078 -33.20 -14.70 3.05
N ARG A 1079 -32.66 -15.36 4.08
CA ARG A 1079 -31.26 -15.86 4.09
C ARG A 1079 -31.07 -17.23 3.44
N GLY A 1080 -32.12 -17.85 2.91
CA GLY A 1080 -32.03 -19.13 2.19
C GLY A 1080 -31.72 -18.94 0.70
N PHE A 1081 -31.91 -20.00 -0.09
CA PHE A 1081 -31.70 -19.96 -1.53
C PHE A 1081 -32.94 -20.42 -2.27
N LEU A 1082 -33.64 -19.46 -2.88
CA LEU A 1082 -34.79 -19.71 -3.73
C LEU A 1082 -34.36 -19.62 -5.19
N VAL A 1083 -34.80 -20.57 -6.00
CA VAL A 1083 -34.59 -20.59 -7.46
C VAL A 1083 -35.88 -20.94 -8.17
N SER A 1084 -36.07 -20.42 -9.38
CA SER A 1084 -37.11 -20.88 -10.29
C SER A 1084 -36.85 -22.35 -10.64
N ALA A 1085 -37.86 -23.21 -10.49
CA ALA A 1085 -37.71 -24.63 -10.76
C ALA A 1085 -37.71 -24.86 -12.29
N THR A 1086 -36.52 -25.10 -12.84
CA THR A 1086 -36.30 -25.31 -14.28
C THR A 1086 -35.76 -26.71 -14.57
N GLY A 1087 -35.90 -27.16 -15.82
CA GLY A 1087 -35.41 -28.46 -16.27
C GLY A 1087 -35.84 -29.61 -15.34
N PRO A 1088 -34.91 -30.38 -14.75
CA PRO A 1088 -35.22 -31.54 -13.90
C PRO A 1088 -35.83 -31.18 -12.54
N GLN A 1089 -35.79 -29.90 -12.14
CA GLN A 1089 -36.38 -29.42 -10.89
C GLN A 1089 -37.88 -29.16 -11.03
N ARG A 1090 -38.36 -28.97 -12.26
CA ARG A 1090 -39.76 -28.67 -12.54
C ARG A 1090 -40.61 -29.92 -12.39
N ILE A 1091 -41.75 -29.80 -11.72
CA ILE A 1091 -42.75 -30.87 -11.61
C ILE A 1091 -43.84 -30.59 -12.65
N PRO A 1092 -43.88 -31.28 -13.81
CA PRO A 1092 -44.71 -30.85 -14.95
C PRO A 1092 -46.21 -30.74 -14.66
N SER A 1093 -46.71 -31.56 -13.73
CA SER A 1093 -48.13 -31.58 -13.34
C SER A 1093 -48.55 -30.41 -12.47
N PHE A 1094 -47.60 -29.60 -11.98
CA PHE A 1094 -47.86 -28.28 -11.42
C PHE A 1094 -47.61 -27.22 -12.51
N GLY A 1095 -48.34 -26.10 -12.48
CA GLY A 1095 -48.28 -25.02 -13.48
C GLY A 1095 -46.90 -24.39 -13.67
N SER A 1096 -46.78 -23.30 -14.44
CA SER A 1096 -45.47 -22.75 -14.81
C SER A 1096 -44.69 -22.07 -13.67
N ASN A 1097 -45.38 -21.51 -12.66
CA ASN A 1097 -44.76 -20.71 -11.61
C ASN A 1097 -44.41 -21.61 -10.41
N GLN A 1098 -43.25 -22.25 -10.51
CA GLN A 1098 -42.72 -23.15 -9.49
C GLN A 1098 -41.37 -22.65 -9.01
N PHE A 1099 -41.17 -22.65 -7.69
CA PHE A 1099 -39.91 -22.24 -7.09
C PHE A 1099 -39.42 -23.33 -6.15
N LEU A 1100 -38.12 -23.60 -6.20
CA LEU A 1100 -37.42 -24.56 -5.39
C LEU A 1100 -36.62 -23.83 -4.32
N LEU A 1101 -36.80 -24.23 -3.07
CA LEU A 1101 -35.92 -23.86 -1.96
C LEU A 1101 -34.76 -24.84 -1.97
N ALA A 1102 -33.71 -24.51 -2.72
CA ALA A 1102 -32.47 -25.28 -2.75
C ALA A 1102 -31.87 -25.44 -1.35
N ASN A 1103 -32.02 -24.40 -0.52
CA ASN A 1103 -31.90 -24.46 0.93
C ASN A 1103 -32.93 -23.51 1.55
N THR A 1104 -33.45 -23.89 2.71
CA THR A 1104 -34.21 -23.00 3.60
C THR A 1104 -33.28 -22.01 4.30
N ALA A 1105 -33.84 -21.12 5.13
CA ALA A 1105 -33.04 -20.26 5.98
C ALA A 1105 -32.05 -21.12 6.81
N PRO A 1106 -30.79 -20.70 6.98
CA PRO A 1106 -29.74 -21.63 7.41
C PRO A 1106 -29.94 -22.26 8.80
N ASP A 1107 -30.62 -21.57 9.70
CA ASP A 1107 -30.98 -22.09 11.03
C ASP A 1107 -32.03 -23.21 10.93
N LEU A 1108 -32.98 -23.08 10.00
CA LEU A 1108 -34.01 -24.07 9.70
C LEU A 1108 -33.41 -25.29 9.02
N GLU A 1109 -32.52 -25.08 8.04
CA GLU A 1109 -31.85 -26.16 7.32
C GLU A 1109 -31.00 -27.00 8.29
N LEU A 1110 -30.30 -26.33 9.22
CA LEU A 1110 -29.55 -27.00 10.28
C LEU A 1110 -30.47 -27.79 11.21
N ALA A 1111 -31.58 -27.18 11.66
CA ALA A 1111 -32.54 -27.86 12.53
C ALA A 1111 -33.15 -29.11 11.86
N PHE A 1112 -33.52 -29.02 10.59
CA PHE A 1112 -34.03 -30.15 9.80
C PHE A 1112 -32.96 -31.23 9.60
N SER A 1113 -31.71 -30.86 9.32
CA SER A 1113 -30.61 -31.81 9.11
C SER A 1113 -30.33 -32.70 10.32
N ARG A 1114 -30.63 -32.25 11.54
CA ARG A 1114 -30.49 -33.05 12.76
C ARG A 1114 -31.43 -34.26 12.78
N HIS A 1115 -32.55 -34.19 12.07
CA HIS A 1115 -33.48 -35.31 11.90
C HIS A 1115 -33.19 -36.15 10.66
N MET A 1116 -32.19 -35.77 9.87
CA MET A 1116 -31.79 -36.42 8.61
C MET A 1116 -30.27 -36.70 8.60
N PRO A 1117 -29.77 -37.61 9.45
CA PRO A 1117 -28.34 -37.83 9.65
C PRO A 1117 -27.61 -38.34 8.39
N THR A 1118 -28.34 -38.97 7.47
CA THR A 1118 -27.81 -39.46 6.20
C THR A 1118 -28.68 -38.99 5.02
N PRO A 1119 -28.11 -38.81 3.82
CA PRO A 1119 -28.90 -38.47 2.62
C PRO A 1119 -30.01 -39.49 2.31
N GLN A 1120 -29.81 -40.76 2.70
CA GLN A 1120 -30.75 -41.87 2.53
C GLN A 1120 -31.80 -41.97 3.64
N SER A 1121 -31.77 -41.09 4.65
CA SER A 1121 -32.75 -41.08 5.73
C SER A 1121 -34.19 -41.01 5.16
N PRO A 1122 -35.14 -41.73 5.78
CA PRO A 1122 -36.51 -41.78 5.29
C PRO A 1122 -37.16 -40.40 5.42
N ALA A 1123 -37.70 -39.90 4.31
CA ALA A 1123 -38.44 -38.64 4.26
C ALA A 1123 -39.78 -38.84 3.55
N GLN A 1124 -40.78 -38.10 4.00
CA GLN A 1124 -42.13 -38.11 3.46
C GLN A 1124 -42.43 -36.78 2.77
N ILE A 1125 -43.25 -36.84 1.73
CA ILE A 1125 -43.69 -35.64 1.01
C ILE A 1125 -45.09 -35.32 1.46
N LEU A 1126 -45.29 -34.09 1.91
CA LEU A 1126 -46.56 -33.57 2.36
C LEU A 1126 -46.80 -32.18 1.78
N PHE A 1127 -48.06 -31.77 1.73
CA PHE A 1127 -48.49 -30.51 1.14
C PHE A 1127 -49.12 -29.59 2.19
N HIS A 1128 -48.91 -28.29 2.05
CA HIS A 1128 -49.50 -27.27 2.91
C HIS A 1128 -50.09 -26.14 2.07
N GLY A 1129 -51.39 -25.92 2.19
CA GLY A 1129 -52.06 -24.77 1.56
C GLY A 1129 -51.93 -23.55 2.46
N THR A 1130 -51.56 -22.41 1.88
CA THR A 1130 -51.43 -21.15 2.60
C THR A 1130 -51.73 -19.98 1.67
N SER A 1131 -51.34 -18.77 2.07
CA SER A 1131 -51.56 -17.53 1.34
C SER A 1131 -50.27 -16.72 1.22
N LEU A 1132 -50.21 -15.87 0.19
CA LEU A 1132 -48.99 -15.17 -0.19
C LEU A 1132 -48.51 -14.18 0.90
N ASP A 1133 -49.44 -13.60 1.67
CA ASP A 1133 -49.18 -12.71 2.83
C ASP A 1133 -48.48 -13.40 4.02
N ARG A 1134 -48.39 -14.74 4.02
CA ARG A 1134 -47.69 -15.50 5.06
C ARG A 1134 -46.34 -16.02 4.59
N LEU A 1135 -46.08 -15.99 3.28
CA LEU A 1135 -44.94 -16.67 2.69
C LEU A 1135 -43.61 -16.09 3.17
N HIS A 1136 -43.48 -14.76 3.32
CA HIS A 1136 -42.24 -14.14 3.84
C HIS A 1136 -41.86 -14.68 5.22
N ALA A 1137 -42.81 -14.68 6.15
CA ALA A 1137 -42.63 -15.26 7.48
C ALA A 1137 -42.27 -16.75 7.42
N ILE A 1138 -42.99 -17.53 6.61
CA ILE A 1138 -42.73 -18.98 6.45
C ILE A 1138 -41.31 -19.23 5.91
N LEU A 1139 -40.85 -18.45 4.95
CA LEU A 1139 -39.49 -18.57 4.40
C LEU A 1139 -38.41 -18.21 5.43
N CYS A 1140 -38.61 -17.12 6.17
CA CYS A 1140 -37.61 -16.62 7.11
C CYS A 1140 -37.59 -17.42 8.43
N GLN A 1141 -38.74 -17.95 8.85
CA GLN A 1141 -38.95 -18.50 10.19
C GLN A 1141 -39.44 -19.96 10.23
N GLY A 1142 -39.74 -20.55 9.07
CA GLY A 1142 -40.33 -21.87 8.94
C GLY A 1142 -41.84 -21.89 9.17
N LEU A 1143 -42.46 -23.03 8.88
CA LEU A 1143 -43.82 -23.29 9.34
C LEU A 1143 -43.81 -23.38 10.87
N ARG A 1144 -44.75 -22.70 11.54
CA ARG A 1144 -44.83 -22.62 13.00
C ARG A 1144 -46.18 -23.11 13.50
N VAL A 1145 -46.18 -23.70 14.69
CA VAL A 1145 -47.42 -24.00 15.41
C VAL A 1145 -48.04 -22.67 15.84
N GLN A 1146 -49.20 -22.35 15.28
CA GLN A 1146 -49.95 -21.10 15.52
C GLN A 1146 -51.36 -21.38 16.05
N SER A 1147 -51.58 -22.57 16.60
CA SER A 1147 -52.86 -22.94 17.22
C SER A 1147 -53.11 -22.07 18.46
N GLY A 1148 -54.32 -21.56 18.60
CA GLY A 1148 -54.71 -20.68 19.71
C GLY A 1148 -54.20 -19.24 19.60
N THR A 1149 -53.50 -18.86 18.52
CA THR A 1149 -53.03 -17.47 18.31
C THR A 1149 -53.91 -16.72 17.31
N ALA A 1150 -53.73 -15.39 17.24
CA ALA A 1150 -54.39 -14.54 16.23
C ALA A 1150 -54.03 -14.91 14.77
N LEU A 1151 -53.00 -15.73 14.55
CA LEU A 1151 -52.59 -16.20 13.23
C LEU A 1151 -53.27 -17.51 12.80
N GLN A 1152 -54.01 -18.17 13.70
CA GLN A 1152 -54.82 -19.35 13.41
C GLN A 1152 -55.92 -19.01 12.40
N ARG A 1153 -56.14 -19.87 11.38
CA ARG A 1153 -57.15 -19.63 10.33
C ARG A 1153 -58.30 -20.64 10.31
N HIS A 1154 -57.99 -21.93 10.42
CA HIS A 1154 -58.97 -23.01 10.22
C HIS A 1154 -59.27 -23.79 11.51
N GLY A 1155 -59.05 -23.18 12.68
CA GLY A 1155 -59.19 -23.88 13.95
C GLY A 1155 -58.04 -24.85 14.25
N ALA A 1156 -58.21 -25.63 15.32
CA ALA A 1156 -57.30 -26.72 15.71
C ALA A 1156 -58.11 -28.02 15.97
N ALA A 1157 -59.03 -28.35 15.06
CA ALA A 1157 -60.01 -29.44 15.21
C ALA A 1157 -59.42 -30.85 15.39
N HIS A 1158 -58.12 -31.02 15.12
CA HIS A 1158 -57.39 -32.28 15.20
C HIS A 1158 -56.18 -32.18 16.14
N GLY A 1159 -56.18 -31.16 17.02
CA GLY A 1159 -55.09 -30.85 17.94
C GLY A 1159 -54.25 -29.66 17.49
N ALA A 1160 -53.42 -29.15 18.41
CA ALA A 1160 -52.52 -28.05 18.15
C ALA A 1160 -51.31 -28.51 17.31
N GLY A 1161 -51.01 -27.82 16.21
CA GLY A 1161 -49.88 -28.16 15.35
C GLY A 1161 -49.93 -27.54 13.95
N ILE A 1162 -48.99 -27.94 13.11
CA ILE A 1162 -48.92 -27.57 11.69
C ILE A 1162 -49.67 -28.62 10.88
N TYR A 1163 -50.71 -28.19 10.18
CA TYR A 1163 -51.57 -29.06 9.38
C TYR A 1163 -50.96 -29.32 8.02
N MET A 1164 -50.79 -30.59 7.68
CA MET A 1164 -50.20 -31.06 6.43
C MET A 1164 -51.14 -32.08 5.78
N ALA A 1165 -51.17 -32.15 4.46
CA ALA A 1165 -51.98 -33.13 3.73
C ALA A 1165 -51.10 -34.06 2.89
N ASP A 1166 -51.56 -35.30 2.72
CA ASP A 1166 -50.92 -36.25 1.80
C ASP A 1166 -51.23 -35.96 0.33
N GLU A 1167 -52.44 -35.44 0.07
CA GLU A 1167 -52.93 -35.11 -1.27
C GLU A 1167 -52.83 -33.60 -1.53
N PRO A 1168 -52.26 -33.19 -2.67
CA PRO A 1168 -52.21 -31.78 -3.08
C PRO A 1168 -53.59 -31.12 -3.13
N SER A 1169 -54.62 -31.84 -3.61
CA SER A 1169 -56.01 -31.35 -3.70
C SER A 1169 -56.61 -31.00 -2.33
N LEU A 1170 -56.28 -31.77 -1.30
CA LEU A 1170 -56.74 -31.52 0.06
C LEU A 1170 -56.06 -30.28 0.64
N ALA A 1171 -54.74 -30.17 0.52
CA ALA A 1171 -54.00 -28.97 0.94
C ALA A 1171 -54.46 -27.72 0.15
N TRP A 1172 -54.76 -27.86 -1.14
CA TRP A 1172 -55.25 -26.78 -1.99
C TRP A 1172 -56.59 -26.19 -1.54
N GLY A 1173 -57.45 -26.98 -0.90
CA GLY A 1173 -58.67 -26.48 -0.27
C GLY A 1173 -58.41 -25.41 0.81
N TYR A 1174 -57.23 -25.44 1.43
CA TYR A 1174 -56.77 -24.47 2.43
C TYR A 1174 -55.92 -23.33 1.84
N ALA A 1175 -55.58 -23.40 0.55
CA ALA A 1175 -54.87 -22.33 -0.15
C ALA A 1175 -55.83 -21.21 -0.53
N THR A 1176 -55.49 -19.97 -0.18
CA THR A 1176 -56.32 -18.80 -0.51
C THR A 1176 -55.56 -17.81 -1.37
N ALA A 1177 -56.22 -17.28 -2.40
CA ALA A 1177 -55.70 -16.15 -3.13
C ALA A 1177 -55.74 -14.92 -2.23
N THR A 1178 -54.68 -14.13 -2.24
CA THR A 1178 -54.68 -12.78 -1.68
C THR A 1178 -55.38 -11.84 -2.66
N SER A 1179 -56.36 -11.09 -2.15
CA SER A 1179 -57.08 -10.06 -2.91
C SER A 1179 -56.22 -8.83 -3.08
N GLY A 1180 -55.93 -8.44 -4.31
CA GLY A 1180 -54.93 -7.40 -4.58
C GLY A 1180 -53.52 -7.97 -4.48
N GLY A 1181 -52.73 -7.75 -5.52
CA GLY A 1181 -51.33 -8.10 -5.59
C GLY A 1181 -50.55 -6.94 -6.16
N TRP A 1182 -49.23 -7.00 -6.08
CA TRP A 1182 -48.38 -5.98 -6.68
C TRP A 1182 -48.73 -5.82 -8.17
N LYS A 1183 -49.12 -4.61 -8.57
CA LYS A 1183 -49.68 -4.33 -9.91
C LYS A 1183 -48.75 -4.73 -11.07
N SER A 1184 -47.44 -4.66 -10.84
CA SER A 1184 -46.40 -4.97 -11.83
C SER A 1184 -45.90 -6.42 -11.77
N SER A 1185 -46.45 -7.22 -10.84
CA SER A 1185 -46.14 -8.65 -10.72
C SER A 1185 -46.91 -9.50 -11.74
N LYS A 1186 -46.28 -10.57 -12.22
CA LYS A 1186 -46.97 -11.64 -12.96
C LYS A 1186 -47.64 -12.68 -12.06
N LEU A 1187 -47.48 -12.57 -10.74
CA LEU A 1187 -47.92 -13.54 -9.73
C LEU A 1187 -49.20 -13.10 -8.99
N LYS A 1188 -49.86 -12.04 -9.47
CA LYS A 1188 -51.14 -11.56 -8.93
C LYS A 1188 -52.25 -12.59 -9.10
N ASP A 1189 -53.21 -12.57 -8.17
CA ASP A 1189 -54.42 -13.41 -8.18
C ASP A 1189 -54.14 -14.92 -8.22
N MET A 1190 -52.98 -15.36 -7.70
CA MET A 1190 -52.60 -16.77 -7.61
C MET A 1190 -52.83 -17.33 -6.20
N LYS A 1191 -53.08 -18.63 -6.14
CA LYS A 1191 -53.09 -19.42 -4.90
C LYS A 1191 -51.74 -20.11 -4.70
N LEU A 1192 -51.36 -20.25 -3.44
CA LEU A 1192 -50.07 -20.75 -3.02
C LEU A 1192 -50.21 -22.14 -2.38
N LEU A 1193 -49.48 -23.11 -2.91
CA LEU A 1193 -49.32 -24.45 -2.34
C LEU A 1193 -47.84 -24.72 -2.05
N LEU A 1194 -47.54 -25.21 -0.86
CA LEU A 1194 -46.18 -25.61 -0.48
C LEU A 1194 -46.01 -27.13 -0.60
N GLY A 1195 -44.91 -27.55 -1.21
CA GLY A 1195 -44.42 -28.92 -1.14
C GLY A 1195 -43.36 -29.02 -0.05
N CYS A 1196 -43.61 -29.84 0.96
CA CYS A 1196 -42.76 -29.96 2.14
C CYS A 1196 -42.18 -31.37 2.27
N GLU A 1197 -40.99 -31.41 2.85
CA GLU A 1197 -40.28 -32.62 3.23
C GLU A 1197 -40.41 -32.80 4.74
N LEU A 1198 -40.91 -33.97 5.16
CA LEU A 1198 -41.01 -34.37 6.56
C LEU A 1198 -39.95 -35.43 6.86
N ALA A 1199 -39.11 -35.18 7.87
CA ALA A 1199 -38.14 -36.14 8.36
C ALA A 1199 -38.81 -37.24 9.20
N GLY A 1200 -38.52 -38.50 8.87
CA GLY A 1200 -39.06 -39.66 9.58
C GLY A 1200 -40.47 -40.08 9.11
N PRO A 1201 -41.13 -40.98 9.84
CA PRO A 1201 -42.47 -41.46 9.51
C PRO A 1201 -43.52 -40.36 9.72
N LYS A 1202 -44.62 -40.46 8.98
CA LYS A 1202 -45.79 -39.59 9.20
C LYS A 1202 -46.36 -39.89 10.59
N PRO A 1203 -46.79 -38.86 11.35
CA PRO A 1203 -47.51 -39.10 12.59
C PRO A 1203 -48.84 -39.80 12.30
N GLN A 1204 -49.47 -40.37 13.33
CA GLN A 1204 -50.77 -40.99 13.19
C GLN A 1204 -51.78 -39.95 12.69
N ALA A 1205 -52.47 -40.26 11.59
CA ALA A 1205 -53.42 -39.34 10.97
C ALA A 1205 -54.72 -39.30 11.81
N PRO A 1206 -55.13 -38.13 12.34
CA PRO A 1206 -56.41 -37.98 13.04
C PRO A 1206 -57.62 -38.12 12.09
N TYR A 1207 -57.42 -37.91 10.79
CA TYR A 1207 -58.40 -38.10 9.73
C TYR A 1207 -57.69 -38.51 8.43
N SER A 1208 -58.35 -39.27 7.54
CA SER A 1208 -57.75 -39.80 6.32
C SER A 1208 -57.06 -38.70 5.50
N GLY A 1209 -55.73 -38.76 5.42
CA GLY A 1209 -54.90 -37.86 4.60
C GLY A 1209 -54.49 -36.53 5.24
N ILE A 1210 -54.88 -36.22 6.48
CA ILE A 1210 -54.45 -35.01 7.23
C ILE A 1210 -53.49 -35.42 8.36
N TYR A 1211 -52.39 -34.69 8.51
CA TYR A 1211 -51.38 -34.90 9.53
C TYR A 1211 -51.13 -33.61 10.31
N VAL A 1212 -51.01 -33.74 11.64
CA VAL A 1212 -50.70 -32.62 12.54
C VAL A 1212 -49.27 -32.77 13.02
N ILE A 1213 -48.39 -31.87 12.58
CA ILE A 1213 -46.98 -31.87 12.96
C ILE A 1213 -46.77 -30.93 14.14
N THR A 1214 -46.34 -31.47 15.28
CA THR A 1214 -46.10 -30.70 16.51
C THR A 1214 -44.67 -30.16 16.61
N ASP A 1215 -43.71 -30.87 16.00
CA ASP A 1215 -42.31 -30.45 15.92
C ASP A 1215 -42.00 -29.85 14.55
N ALA A 1216 -41.98 -28.51 14.49
CA ALA A 1216 -41.68 -27.76 13.28
C ALA A 1216 -40.28 -28.07 12.71
N THR A 1217 -39.33 -28.50 13.54
CA THR A 1217 -37.94 -28.75 13.11
C THR A 1217 -37.82 -29.98 12.21
N LYS A 1218 -38.85 -30.83 12.14
CA LYS A 1218 -38.93 -31.99 11.23
C LYS A 1218 -39.44 -31.64 9.84
N LEU A 1219 -39.90 -30.41 9.61
CA LEU A 1219 -40.43 -29.97 8.33
C LEU A 1219 -39.46 -29.03 7.63
N ALA A 1220 -39.24 -29.27 6.35
CA ALA A 1220 -38.60 -28.32 5.46
C ALA A 1220 -39.52 -28.01 4.28
N VAL A 1221 -39.77 -26.72 4.03
CA VAL A 1221 -40.41 -26.29 2.78
C VAL A 1221 -39.38 -26.47 1.67
N ARG A 1222 -39.77 -27.12 0.56
CA ARG A 1222 -38.88 -27.37 -0.58
C ARG A 1222 -39.42 -26.80 -1.88
N TYR A 1223 -40.74 -26.80 -2.05
CA TYR A 1223 -41.39 -26.22 -3.23
C TYR A 1223 -42.41 -25.17 -2.85
N ILE A 1224 -42.51 -24.15 -3.70
CA ILE A 1224 -43.58 -23.17 -3.77
C ILE A 1224 -44.22 -23.32 -5.14
N PHE A 1225 -45.51 -23.64 -5.16
CA PHE A 1225 -46.31 -23.69 -6.38
C PHE A 1225 -47.30 -22.53 -6.36
N LEU A 1226 -47.18 -21.62 -7.32
CA LEU A 1226 -48.14 -20.55 -7.57
C LEU A 1226 -48.98 -20.91 -8.77
N LEU A 1227 -50.28 -21.07 -8.54
CA LEU A 1227 -51.21 -21.63 -9.51
C LEU A 1227 -52.45 -20.72 -9.59
N GLY A 1228 -53.07 -20.65 -10.77
CA GLY A 1228 -54.32 -19.91 -10.95
C GLY A 1228 -55.42 -20.41 -10.03
N THR A 1229 -56.37 -19.54 -9.67
CA THR A 1229 -57.45 -19.88 -8.72
C THR A 1229 -58.32 -21.07 -9.16
N THR A 1230 -58.39 -21.31 -10.47
CA THR A 1230 -59.14 -22.41 -11.11
C THR A 1230 -58.28 -23.63 -11.43
N ALA A 1231 -57.01 -23.66 -11.00
CA ALA A 1231 -56.11 -24.78 -11.27
C ALA A 1231 -56.58 -26.09 -10.62
N THR A 1232 -56.46 -27.19 -11.36
CA THR A 1232 -56.71 -28.55 -10.88
C THR A 1232 -55.43 -29.14 -10.28
N MET A 1233 -55.54 -29.78 -9.12
CA MET A 1233 -54.38 -30.37 -8.45
C MET A 1233 -54.11 -31.80 -8.96
N PRO A 1234 -52.84 -32.16 -9.22
CA PRO A 1234 -52.49 -33.54 -9.54
C PRO A 1234 -52.66 -34.47 -8.34
N ALA A 1235 -52.82 -35.77 -8.60
CA ALA A 1235 -52.82 -36.76 -7.54
C ALA A 1235 -51.41 -36.92 -6.94
N ALA A 1236 -51.31 -37.16 -5.63
CA ALA A 1236 -50.00 -37.25 -4.96
C ALA A 1236 -49.10 -38.33 -5.57
N LYS A 1237 -49.68 -39.46 -6.01
CA LYS A 1237 -48.94 -40.57 -6.64
C LYS A 1237 -48.15 -40.14 -7.89
N ASP A 1238 -48.62 -39.15 -8.63
CA ASP A 1238 -48.02 -38.71 -9.90
C ASP A 1238 -46.85 -37.74 -9.67
N VAL A 1239 -46.81 -37.07 -8.50
CA VAL A 1239 -45.81 -36.03 -8.19
C VAL A 1239 -44.79 -36.46 -7.14
N ARG A 1240 -45.10 -37.47 -6.32
CA ARG A 1240 -44.22 -37.93 -5.24
C ARG A 1240 -42.86 -38.41 -5.73
N LEU A 1241 -42.82 -39.22 -6.79
CA LEU A 1241 -41.56 -39.77 -7.31
C LEU A 1241 -40.63 -38.67 -7.87
N PRO A 1242 -41.10 -37.77 -8.76
CA PRO A 1242 -40.31 -36.61 -9.20
C PRO A 1242 -39.81 -35.74 -8.04
N MET A 1243 -40.69 -35.37 -7.10
CA MET A 1243 -40.32 -34.53 -5.96
C MET A 1243 -39.31 -35.24 -5.04
N ALA A 1244 -39.48 -36.54 -4.78
CA ALA A 1244 -38.54 -37.32 -3.96
C ALA A 1244 -37.15 -37.39 -4.59
N SER A 1245 -37.08 -37.48 -5.93
CA SER A 1245 -35.83 -37.46 -6.67
C SER A 1245 -35.10 -36.12 -6.47
N VAL A 1246 -35.82 -35.00 -6.57
CA VAL A 1246 -35.25 -33.66 -6.34
C VAL A 1246 -34.81 -33.50 -4.88
N PHE A 1247 -35.62 -33.90 -3.90
CA PHE A 1247 -35.26 -33.80 -2.48
C PHE A 1247 -34.02 -34.63 -2.14
N ARG A 1248 -33.92 -35.84 -2.71
CA ARG A 1248 -32.73 -36.69 -2.54
C ARG A 1248 -31.50 -36.02 -3.12
N SER A 1249 -31.63 -35.42 -4.31
CA SER A 1249 -30.54 -34.72 -5.01
C SER A 1249 -30.09 -33.46 -4.26
N LEU A 1250 -31.02 -32.74 -3.61
CA LEU A 1250 -30.71 -31.64 -2.72
C LEU A 1250 -29.90 -32.09 -1.49
N ARG A 1251 -30.27 -33.22 -0.87
CA ARG A 1251 -29.56 -33.78 0.29
C ARG A 1251 -28.18 -34.33 -0.05
N SER A 1252 -28.06 -35.09 -1.14
CA SER A 1252 -26.77 -35.61 -1.62
C SER A 1252 -25.86 -34.49 -2.14
N GLY A 1253 -26.46 -33.40 -2.64
CA GLY A 1253 -25.74 -32.30 -3.27
C GLY A 1253 -25.31 -32.54 -4.69
N THR A 1254 -26.04 -33.40 -5.39
CA THR A 1254 -25.85 -33.69 -6.80
C THR A 1254 -26.64 -32.74 -7.71
N LEU A 1255 -27.56 -31.94 -7.15
CA LEU A 1255 -28.40 -30.99 -7.89
C LEU A 1255 -27.67 -29.68 -8.22
#